data_AF-A0A4Q1HKW7-F1
#
_entry.id   AF-A0A4Q1HKW7-F1
#
_cell.length_a   1.000
_cell.length_b   1.000
_cell.length_c   1.000
_cell.angle_alpha   90.00
_cell.angle_beta   90.00
_cell.angle_gamma   90.00
#
_symmetry.space_group_name_H-M   'P 1'
#
loop_
_entity.id
_entity.type
_entity.pdbx_description
1 polymer ?
#
loop_
_entity_poly.entity_id
_entity_poly.type
_entity_poly.pdbx_seq_one_letter_code
_entity_poly.pdbx_strand_id
1 'polypeptide(L)'
;MATTTLGVKVDDALRDRLKNAAAKLNCTPHWLHKQAIVSYLDRIERGQLPVEISHYSEGGHAGVEDADPPAQAQVPPFFEFGQDVQPQSVLRAAITAAYRRPEPECVALLLGQARVAHPEKVHAMAAGLVKALRGKRSGGGVEGLIQEFSLSSQEGVALMCLAEALLRIPDRATRDALIRDKIARGDWKSHMGGSPSMFVNAATWGLMLTGKLVAVNSEQSLSRAVTRLIGKGGEPLIRKGVNMAMRMMGEQFVSGQSISEALANNRKMEAKGYGYSYDMLGEAATTSADADRYYASYEQAIHAIGKASAGRGIYQGPGISIKLSALHPRYSRAQRDRVMNELLPRVLQLTRLARGYDIGLNIDAEEADRLEISLDLLEALCFDPELEGWNGIGFVIQAYQKRAPFVIDYVIDLARRSRHRLMIRLVKGAYWDSEIKRAQVDGLEGYPVYTRKVYTDVSYLACARKLLGAPEAVFPQFATHNAYTLSAIYQMAGQNYYPGQYEFQCLHGMGESLYDEVVGPAGQGKLNRPCRIYAPVGTHETLLAYLVRRLLENGANTSFVNRIGDDSVSIDELVEDPVEAAQAIVPLGAPHEKIPLPRELYGAAGSGARLNSQGLDLSNEHRLASLSAALLASTAAPWRAAPTVGERLAWDDERAQPVRNPADLRDVVGQVVEAADADVEDALRHAVAGAPIWQSTPVPERAQCLRRAAQLFEEQMQTLLGLIVREAGKSLPNAIAEVREAVDFLRYYADQAEREFDNHTHRPLGPVLCISPWNFPLAIFTGQVAAALAAGNTVLAKPAEQTPLIAAQAVAMLRAAGVPADAVQLLPGRGETVGAALVANPAVKGVMFTGSTEVARLIARNLSERLDDAGHPIPLIAETGGQNAMIVDSSALAEQVVFDVLTSAFDSAGQRCSALRVLCLQEDSADHVLHMLRGAMEELRVGNPDHLSTDVGPVIDAEARDNIQRHVDAMRAAGKPVTQTTPLAAARHGTFVPPTLIEIGSVRELKREVFGPVLHVVRYKRDQLDALLDEINGSGYGLTFGVHTRIDETIAHVTSRIHAGNMYVNRNIVGAVVGVQPFGGEGLSGTGPKAGGPLYMYRLLSVRPRGLPASLNGGSLPLSVALPGPTGESNTYRLEPRGTVLCMAATEAGAQAQLAVARASGNRVLFVDNAAARGARDGLDAGRRANVALVADADLEQADFQAALFEGDGDALLVFQRRIAARDGAIVPVQGLTTEALGQGEQYVQDRLLAERSISVNTAAAGGNANLMTIG
;
A
#
# COMPACT_ATOMS: atom_id res chain seq x y z
N MET A 1 -36.83 -27.83 2.22
CA MET A 1 -35.45 -27.51 2.63
C MET A 1 -35.53 -26.64 3.89
N ALA A 2 -35.17 -27.17 5.04
CA ALA A 2 -35.15 -26.40 6.28
C ALA A 2 -33.82 -25.61 6.35
N THR A 3 -33.90 -24.28 6.29
CA THR A 3 -32.75 -23.40 6.52
C THR A 3 -32.56 -23.19 8.01
N THR A 4 -31.41 -23.62 8.52
CA THR A 4 -31.01 -23.47 9.92
C THR A 4 -30.70 -21.99 10.21
N THR A 5 -31.32 -21.44 11.25
CA THR A 5 -30.84 -20.21 11.90
C THR A 5 -30.34 -20.64 13.27
N LEU A 6 -29.03 -20.57 13.53
CA LEU A 6 -28.41 -20.94 14.81
C LEU A 6 -28.72 -22.36 15.31
N GLY A 7 -28.62 -23.38 14.43
CA GLY A 7 -28.71 -24.79 14.83
C GLY A 7 -30.10 -25.31 15.23
N VAL A 8 -31.12 -24.46 15.32
CA VAL A 8 -32.51 -24.87 15.63
C VAL A 8 -33.25 -25.20 14.33
N LYS A 9 -33.84 -26.41 14.26
CA LYS A 9 -34.75 -26.77 13.17
C LYS A 9 -36.07 -26.01 13.34
N VAL A 10 -36.31 -25.04 12.47
CA VAL A 10 -37.56 -24.26 12.44
C VAL A 10 -38.44 -24.80 11.32
N ASP A 11 -39.69 -25.19 11.65
CA ASP A 11 -40.68 -25.57 10.65
C ASP A 11 -41.27 -24.34 9.93
N ASP A 12 -41.96 -24.57 8.81
CA ASP A 12 -42.48 -23.46 7.99
C ASP A 12 -43.55 -22.65 8.74
N ALA A 13 -44.33 -23.29 9.63
CA ALA A 13 -45.35 -22.63 10.44
C ALA A 13 -44.76 -21.65 11.47
N LEU A 14 -43.68 -22.02 12.17
CA LEU A 14 -42.99 -21.14 13.10
C LEU A 14 -42.27 -20.00 12.37
N ARG A 15 -41.71 -20.27 11.17
CA ARG A 15 -41.10 -19.25 10.33
C ARG A 15 -42.09 -18.17 9.91
N ASP A 16 -43.29 -18.55 9.49
CA ASP A 16 -44.32 -17.59 9.08
C ASP A 16 -44.87 -16.78 10.26
N ARG A 17 -45.00 -17.41 11.44
CA ARG A 17 -45.34 -16.69 12.69
C ARG A 17 -44.26 -15.67 13.07
N LEU A 18 -42.98 -16.04 12.96
CA LEU A 18 -41.85 -15.15 13.25
C LEU A 18 -41.82 -13.97 12.28
N LYS A 19 -42.04 -14.21 10.98
CA LYS A 19 -42.16 -13.17 9.95
C LYS A 19 -43.29 -12.21 10.23
N ASN A 20 -44.47 -12.72 10.57
CA ASN A 20 -45.64 -11.90 10.88
C ASN A 20 -45.44 -11.06 12.15
N ALA A 21 -44.81 -11.62 13.19
CA ALA A 21 -44.48 -10.89 14.41
C ALA A 21 -43.45 -9.78 14.15
N ALA A 22 -42.41 -10.08 13.37
CA ALA A 22 -41.38 -9.12 13.01
C ALA A 22 -41.93 -7.96 12.17
N ALA A 23 -42.79 -8.27 11.19
CA ALA A 23 -43.48 -7.26 10.39
C ALA A 23 -44.37 -6.34 11.25
N LYS A 24 -45.12 -6.87 12.22
CA LYS A 24 -45.93 -6.06 13.15
C LYS A 24 -45.09 -5.13 14.02
N LEU A 25 -43.88 -5.55 14.36
CA LEU A 25 -42.94 -4.78 15.17
C LEU A 25 -41.98 -3.93 14.32
N ASN A 26 -42.19 -3.89 13.00
CA ASN A 26 -41.34 -3.19 12.04
C ASN A 26 -39.84 -3.52 12.16
N CYS A 27 -39.53 -4.80 12.35
CA CYS A 27 -38.16 -5.33 12.47
C CYS A 27 -37.98 -6.58 11.59
N THR A 28 -36.74 -7.08 11.46
CA THR A 28 -36.49 -8.32 10.70
C THR A 28 -36.76 -9.55 11.57
N PRO A 29 -37.15 -10.70 10.97
CA PRO A 29 -37.33 -11.94 11.73
C PRO A 29 -36.06 -12.36 12.47
N HIS A 30 -34.90 -12.11 11.86
CA HIS A 30 -33.60 -12.36 12.47
C HIS A 30 -33.34 -11.45 13.69
N TRP A 31 -33.66 -10.15 13.59
CA TRP A 31 -33.55 -9.21 14.71
C TRP A 31 -34.46 -9.61 15.87
N LEU A 32 -35.72 -9.95 15.59
CA LEU A 32 -36.69 -10.33 16.62
C LEU A 32 -36.24 -11.58 17.37
N HIS A 33 -35.72 -12.56 16.64
CA HIS A 33 -35.14 -13.77 17.20
C HIS A 33 -33.91 -13.47 18.08
N LYS A 34 -32.97 -12.65 17.60
CA LYS A 34 -31.76 -12.28 18.35
C LYS A 34 -32.11 -11.52 19.62
N GLN A 35 -33.05 -10.57 19.55
CA GLN A 35 -33.49 -9.82 20.74
C GLN A 35 -34.26 -10.67 21.74
N ALA A 36 -35.05 -11.64 21.27
CA ALA A 36 -35.68 -12.59 22.17
C ALA A 36 -34.62 -13.39 22.96
N ILE A 37 -33.52 -13.81 22.34
CA ILE A 37 -32.43 -14.51 23.01
C ILE A 37 -31.68 -13.61 23.99
N VAL A 38 -31.30 -12.40 23.57
CA VAL A 38 -30.60 -11.44 24.44
C VAL A 38 -31.46 -11.09 25.65
N SER A 39 -32.74 -10.79 25.44
CA SER A 39 -33.66 -10.51 26.55
C SER A 39 -33.86 -11.72 27.47
N TYR A 40 -33.82 -12.94 26.94
CA TYR A 40 -33.91 -14.16 27.73
C TYR A 40 -32.64 -14.39 28.57
N LEU A 41 -31.45 -14.14 28.01
CA LEU A 41 -30.17 -14.20 28.71
C LEU A 41 -30.05 -13.12 29.79
N ASP A 42 -30.39 -11.88 29.48
CA ASP A 42 -30.39 -10.76 30.44
C ASP A 42 -31.25 -11.07 31.68
N ARG A 43 -32.38 -11.78 31.49
CA ARG A 43 -33.24 -12.20 32.61
C ARG A 43 -32.57 -13.26 33.47
N ILE A 44 -31.91 -14.24 32.85
CA ILE A 44 -31.15 -15.28 33.58
C ILE A 44 -29.99 -14.64 34.36
N GLU A 45 -29.23 -13.75 33.74
CA GLU A 45 -28.10 -13.04 34.37
C GLU A 45 -28.54 -12.15 35.54
N ARG A 46 -29.77 -11.63 35.50
CA ARG A 46 -30.38 -10.87 36.61
C ARG A 46 -31.04 -11.76 37.67
N GLY A 47 -30.82 -13.08 37.63
CA GLY A 47 -31.38 -14.05 38.57
C GLY A 47 -32.87 -14.33 38.40
N GLN A 48 -33.46 -13.92 37.27
CA GLN A 48 -34.87 -14.15 36.95
C GLN A 48 -34.99 -15.34 36.00
N LEU A 49 -34.82 -16.56 36.52
CA LEU A 49 -35.01 -17.80 35.76
C LEU A 49 -36.44 -17.85 35.20
N PRO A 50 -36.61 -17.92 33.87
CA PRO A 50 -37.90 -18.14 33.25
C PRO A 50 -38.52 -19.46 33.75
N VAL A 51 -39.84 -19.46 33.95
CA VAL A 51 -40.59 -20.59 34.55
C VAL A 51 -40.37 -21.89 33.77
N GLU A 52 -40.10 -21.78 32.47
CA GLU A 52 -39.85 -22.90 31.57
C GLU A 52 -38.53 -23.64 31.84
N ILE A 53 -37.60 -23.06 32.62
CA ILE A 53 -36.30 -23.67 32.95
C ILE A 53 -35.96 -23.67 34.45
N SER A 54 -36.88 -23.21 35.30
CA SER A 54 -36.69 -23.12 36.77
C SER A 54 -36.39 -24.47 37.43
N HIS A 55 -36.85 -25.58 36.84
CA HIS A 55 -36.65 -26.94 37.31
C HIS A 55 -35.21 -27.47 37.19
N TYR A 56 -34.31 -26.75 36.51
CA TYR A 56 -32.88 -27.08 36.46
C TYR A 56 -32.07 -26.51 37.64
N SER A 57 -32.67 -25.65 38.49
CA SER A 57 -31.94 -24.99 39.60
C SER A 57 -32.01 -25.71 40.94
N GLU A 58 -32.81 -26.77 41.08
CA GLU A 58 -32.94 -27.55 42.32
C GLU A 58 -31.88 -28.67 42.38
N GLY A 59 -30.62 -28.28 42.56
CA GLY A 59 -29.51 -29.22 42.64
C GLY A 59 -28.28 -28.67 43.35
N GLY A 60 -28.34 -28.57 44.69
CA GLY A 60 -27.15 -28.58 45.55
C GLY A 60 -26.74 -27.25 46.18
N HIS A 61 -27.41 -26.87 47.27
CA HIS A 61 -26.86 -25.96 48.28
C HIS A 61 -26.37 -26.78 49.49
N ALA A 62 -25.06 -26.94 49.62
CA ALA A 62 -24.41 -27.26 50.90
C ALA A 62 -22.94 -26.81 50.88
N GLY A 63 -22.57 -25.95 51.83
CA GLY A 63 -21.18 -25.64 52.19
C GLY A 63 -20.66 -24.29 51.71
N VAL A 64 -20.85 -23.25 52.53
CA VAL A 64 -20.15 -21.95 52.40
C VAL A 64 -18.93 -22.01 53.32
N GLU A 65 -17.74 -22.20 52.76
CA GLU A 65 -16.46 -21.85 53.39
C GLU A 65 -15.54 -21.27 52.30
N ASP A 66 -15.03 -20.05 52.59
CA ASP A 66 -13.98 -19.27 51.90
C ASP A 66 -13.61 -19.67 50.46
N ALA A 67 -14.23 -19.03 49.47
CA ALA A 67 -13.77 -19.04 48.09
C ALA A 67 -13.24 -17.66 47.70
N ASP A 68 -12.04 -17.66 47.12
CA ASP A 68 -11.39 -16.54 46.42
C ASP A 68 -12.37 -15.73 45.55
N PRO A 69 -12.11 -14.42 45.31
CA PRO A 69 -12.97 -13.60 44.46
C PRO A 69 -13.24 -14.31 43.12
N PRO A 70 -14.48 -14.28 42.61
CA PRO A 70 -14.85 -15.07 41.44
C PRO A 70 -13.91 -14.73 40.29
N ALA A 71 -13.25 -15.76 39.74
CA ALA A 71 -12.44 -15.64 38.54
C ALA A 71 -13.26 -14.87 37.49
N GLN A 72 -12.78 -13.69 37.08
CA GLN A 72 -13.38 -12.94 35.99
C GLN A 72 -13.54 -13.90 34.80
N ALA A 73 -14.78 -14.16 34.38
CA ALA A 73 -15.06 -15.00 33.24
C ALA A 73 -14.22 -14.50 32.06
N GLN A 74 -13.32 -15.35 31.54
CA GLN A 74 -12.41 -14.98 30.47
C GLN A 74 -13.23 -14.76 29.21
N VAL A 75 -13.25 -13.51 28.73
CA VAL A 75 -13.91 -13.15 27.47
C VAL A 75 -13.25 -13.94 26.33
N PRO A 76 -14.01 -14.65 25.49
CA PRO A 76 -13.42 -15.44 24.42
C PRO A 76 -12.73 -14.54 23.38
N PRO A 77 -11.65 -15.01 22.70
CA PRO A 77 -10.97 -14.23 21.67
C PRO A 77 -11.93 -13.73 20.59
N PHE A 78 -11.68 -12.53 20.05
CA PHE A 78 -12.50 -11.85 19.04
C PHE A 78 -13.93 -11.47 19.47
N PHE A 79 -14.31 -11.67 20.73
CA PHE A 79 -15.65 -11.29 21.20
C PHE A 79 -15.90 -9.78 21.08
N GLU A 80 -14.96 -8.96 21.54
CA GLU A 80 -15.06 -7.50 21.43
C GLU A 80 -15.04 -7.03 19.97
N PHE A 81 -14.25 -7.68 19.10
CA PHE A 81 -14.32 -7.42 17.66
C PHE A 81 -15.73 -7.69 17.11
N GLY A 82 -16.37 -8.79 17.51
CA GLY A 82 -17.73 -9.08 17.12
C GLY A 82 -18.78 -8.12 17.70
N GLN A 83 -18.52 -7.50 18.85
CA GLN A 83 -19.37 -6.45 19.41
C GLN A 83 -19.23 -5.11 18.67
N ASP A 84 -18.05 -4.78 18.15
CA ASP A 84 -17.80 -3.54 17.42
C ASP A 84 -18.48 -3.51 16.04
N VAL A 85 -18.81 -4.69 15.45
CA VAL A 85 -19.57 -4.77 14.20
C VAL A 85 -20.98 -4.22 14.40
N GLN A 86 -21.28 -3.10 13.74
CA GLN A 86 -22.52 -2.37 13.97
C GLN A 86 -23.71 -3.01 13.26
N PRO A 87 -24.90 -3.07 13.90
CA PRO A 87 -26.13 -3.37 13.18
C PRO A 87 -26.45 -2.24 12.21
N GLN A 88 -26.66 -2.56 10.94
CA GLN A 88 -26.97 -1.57 9.92
C GLN A 88 -28.49 -1.45 9.68
N SER A 89 -28.97 -0.21 9.52
CA SER A 89 -30.31 0.05 8.99
C SER A 89 -30.43 -0.42 7.54
N VAL A 90 -31.65 -0.56 7.01
CA VAL A 90 -31.88 -0.97 5.61
C VAL A 90 -31.16 -0.05 4.62
N LEU A 91 -31.18 1.28 4.88
CA LEU A 91 -30.52 2.26 4.02
C LEU A 91 -28.99 2.19 4.13
N ARG A 92 -28.45 1.97 5.34
CA ARG A 92 -27.00 1.77 5.55
C ARG A 92 -26.52 0.48 4.87
N ALA A 93 -27.25 -0.62 5.01
CA ALA A 93 -26.93 -1.87 4.32
C ALA A 93 -26.98 -1.72 2.79
N ALA A 94 -27.89 -0.89 2.25
CA ALA A 94 -27.93 -0.60 0.81
C ALA A 94 -26.69 0.16 0.31
N ILE A 95 -26.16 1.09 1.12
CA ILE A 95 -24.89 1.78 0.87
C ILE A 95 -23.75 0.75 0.85
N THR A 96 -23.62 -0.06 1.88
CA THR A 96 -22.56 -1.07 1.99
C THR A 96 -22.64 -2.11 0.86
N ALA A 97 -23.84 -2.52 0.46
CA ALA A 97 -24.08 -3.42 -0.68
C ALA A 97 -23.72 -2.82 -2.06
N ALA A 98 -23.59 -1.50 -2.15
CA ALA A 98 -23.23 -0.80 -3.38
C ALA A 98 -21.74 -0.45 -3.45
N TYR A 99 -20.95 -0.77 -2.43
CA TYR A 99 -19.54 -0.37 -2.30
C TYR A 99 -18.75 -0.67 -3.57
N ARG A 100 -18.66 -1.94 -3.99
CA ARG A 100 -17.88 -2.36 -5.16
C ARG A 100 -18.74 -3.07 -6.21
N ARG A 101 -20.02 -2.67 -6.32
CA ARG A 101 -20.96 -3.26 -7.28
C ARG A 101 -20.42 -3.19 -8.72
N PRO A 102 -20.66 -4.19 -9.59
CA PRO A 102 -20.25 -4.13 -10.98
C PRO A 102 -20.81 -2.89 -11.71
N GLU A 103 -20.00 -2.26 -12.56
CA GLU A 103 -20.41 -1.06 -13.31
C GLU A 103 -21.61 -1.30 -14.26
N PRO A 104 -21.74 -2.45 -14.95
CA PRO A 104 -22.91 -2.74 -15.78
C PRO A 104 -24.23 -2.65 -15.01
N GLU A 105 -24.25 -3.13 -13.77
CA GLU A 105 -25.42 -3.05 -12.90
C GLU A 105 -25.68 -1.61 -12.45
N CYS A 106 -24.62 -0.88 -12.09
CA CYS A 106 -24.74 0.49 -11.62
C CYS A 106 -25.26 1.44 -12.70
N VAL A 107 -24.69 1.39 -13.90
CA VAL A 107 -25.04 2.31 -14.99
C VAL A 107 -26.48 2.05 -15.44
N ALA A 108 -26.91 0.79 -15.56
CA ALA A 108 -28.27 0.45 -15.92
C ALA A 108 -29.32 1.06 -14.96
N LEU A 109 -29.04 1.07 -13.65
CA LEU A 109 -29.91 1.67 -12.63
C LEU A 109 -30.00 3.21 -12.74
N LEU A 110 -28.94 3.86 -13.21
CA LEU A 110 -28.80 5.32 -13.20
C LEU A 110 -29.38 5.99 -14.45
N LEU A 111 -29.30 5.34 -15.62
CA LEU A 111 -29.68 5.95 -16.90
C LEU A 111 -31.09 6.55 -16.89
N GLY A 112 -32.08 5.84 -16.34
CA GLY A 112 -33.45 6.33 -16.26
C GLY A 112 -33.59 7.62 -15.46
N GLN A 113 -32.79 7.78 -14.40
CA GLN A 113 -32.79 8.98 -13.56
C GLN A 113 -31.93 10.11 -14.14
N ALA A 114 -30.91 9.81 -14.94
CA ALA A 114 -30.07 10.82 -15.57
C ALA A 114 -30.75 11.51 -16.76
N ARG A 115 -31.68 10.84 -17.47
CA ARG A 115 -32.37 11.36 -18.66
C ARG A 115 -33.11 12.68 -18.42
N VAL A 116 -32.81 13.71 -19.20
CA VAL A 116 -33.53 14.99 -19.22
C VAL A 116 -34.66 14.95 -20.25
N ALA A 117 -35.79 15.62 -19.99
CA ALA A 117 -36.95 15.60 -20.88
C ALA A 117 -36.73 16.37 -22.21
N HIS A 118 -35.87 17.40 -22.19
CA HIS A 118 -35.58 18.29 -23.30
C HIS A 118 -34.06 18.38 -23.55
N PRO A 119 -33.40 17.29 -23.98
CA PRO A 119 -31.95 17.26 -24.19
C PRO A 119 -31.48 18.32 -25.19
N GLU A 120 -32.30 18.67 -26.18
CA GLU A 120 -32.03 19.72 -27.16
C GLU A 120 -31.85 21.11 -26.53
N LYS A 121 -32.62 21.42 -25.47
CA LYS A 121 -32.50 22.68 -24.73
C LYS A 121 -31.25 22.69 -23.84
N VAL A 122 -30.89 21.54 -23.28
CA VAL A 122 -29.66 21.37 -22.51
C VAL A 122 -28.45 21.64 -23.41
N HIS A 123 -28.40 20.96 -24.56
CA HIS A 123 -27.32 21.11 -25.53
C HIS A 123 -27.19 22.54 -26.03
N ALA A 124 -28.30 23.18 -26.43
CA ALA A 124 -28.29 24.58 -26.90
C ALA A 124 -27.76 25.55 -25.83
N MET A 125 -28.18 25.38 -24.57
CA MET A 125 -27.72 26.23 -23.48
C MET A 125 -26.24 25.99 -23.14
N ALA A 126 -25.83 24.73 -23.06
CA ALA A 126 -24.43 24.36 -22.81
C ALA A 126 -23.52 24.92 -23.90
N ALA A 127 -23.89 24.77 -25.18
CA ALA A 127 -23.16 25.33 -26.31
C ALA A 127 -23.08 26.86 -26.24
N GLY A 128 -24.16 27.54 -25.83
CA GLY A 128 -24.17 28.99 -25.60
C GLY A 128 -23.18 29.43 -24.52
N LEU A 129 -23.16 28.72 -23.38
CA LEU A 129 -22.20 28.97 -22.28
C LEU A 129 -20.76 28.75 -22.74
N VAL A 130 -20.48 27.66 -23.45
CA VAL A 130 -19.15 27.36 -24.00
C VAL A 130 -18.69 28.44 -24.99
N LYS A 131 -19.58 28.92 -25.88
CA LYS A 131 -19.29 30.03 -26.80
C LYS A 131 -18.95 31.32 -26.05
N ALA A 132 -19.72 31.66 -25.01
CA ALA A 132 -19.45 32.84 -24.18
C ALA A 132 -18.10 32.73 -23.47
N LEU A 133 -17.77 31.55 -22.92
CA LEU A 133 -16.48 31.27 -22.30
C LEU A 133 -15.31 31.43 -23.27
N ARG A 134 -15.39 30.81 -24.46
CA ARG A 134 -14.34 30.96 -25.50
C ARG A 134 -14.21 32.41 -25.98
N GLY A 135 -15.31 33.16 -26.08
CA GLY A 135 -15.32 34.54 -26.54
C GLY A 135 -14.77 35.59 -25.56
N LYS A 136 -14.69 35.28 -24.26
CA LYS A 136 -14.16 36.19 -23.22
C LYS A 136 -12.64 36.13 -23.03
N ARG A 137 -11.93 35.32 -23.83
CA ARG A 137 -10.47 35.17 -23.73
C ARG A 137 -9.74 36.43 -24.22
N SER A 138 -9.40 37.32 -23.28
CA SER A 138 -8.25 38.22 -23.40
C SER A 138 -7.15 37.71 -22.47
N GLY A 139 -6.01 37.29 -23.03
CA GLY A 139 -4.93 36.61 -22.31
C GLY A 139 -4.32 37.42 -21.15
N GLY A 140 -4.03 36.73 -20.04
CA GLY A 140 -3.31 37.31 -18.91
C GLY A 140 -3.34 36.55 -17.57
N GLY A 141 -3.58 35.23 -17.54
CA GLY A 141 -3.67 34.46 -16.28
C GLY A 141 -3.11 33.04 -16.36
N VAL A 142 -3.21 32.29 -15.25
CA VAL A 142 -2.73 30.90 -15.12
C VAL A 142 -3.36 29.95 -16.14
N GLU A 143 -4.60 30.19 -16.60
CA GLU A 143 -5.22 29.42 -17.69
C GLU A 143 -4.36 29.41 -18.97
N GLY A 144 -3.69 30.53 -19.29
CA GLY A 144 -2.75 30.61 -20.41
C GLY A 144 -1.46 29.83 -20.17
N LEU A 145 -0.98 29.79 -18.92
CA LEU A 145 0.17 28.97 -18.51
C LEU A 145 -0.16 27.46 -18.57
N ILE A 146 -1.37 27.07 -18.14
CA ILE A 146 -1.87 25.68 -18.20
C ILE A 146 -2.03 25.20 -19.65
N GLN A 147 -2.42 26.09 -20.57
CA GLN A 147 -2.51 25.79 -22.00
C GLN A 147 -1.14 25.74 -22.68
N GLU A 148 -0.28 26.75 -22.41
CA GLU A 148 1.06 26.89 -23.00
C GLU A 148 2.01 25.78 -22.52
N PHE A 149 1.88 25.38 -21.25
CA PHE A 149 2.48 24.20 -20.65
C PHE A 149 1.38 23.23 -20.28
N SER A 150 0.74 22.60 -21.29
CA SER A 150 -0.27 21.54 -21.08
C SER A 150 0.13 20.67 -19.88
N LEU A 151 -0.61 20.75 -18.77
CA LEU A 151 -0.23 20.13 -17.50
C LEU A 151 -0.19 18.58 -17.54
N SER A 152 -0.63 17.99 -18.65
CA SER A 152 -0.45 16.57 -18.97
C SER A 152 0.90 16.24 -19.62
N SER A 153 1.69 17.26 -19.99
CA SER A 153 3.04 17.11 -20.49
C SER A 153 4.03 16.93 -19.32
N GLN A 154 5.15 16.24 -19.57
CA GLN A 154 6.17 16.07 -18.54
C GLN A 154 6.73 17.43 -18.07
N GLU A 155 6.75 18.42 -18.95
CA GLU A 155 7.22 19.79 -18.66
C GLU A 155 6.27 20.54 -17.72
N GLY A 156 4.94 20.43 -17.92
CA GLY A 156 3.95 21.04 -17.04
C GLY A 156 3.99 20.46 -15.62
N VAL A 157 4.08 19.13 -15.50
CA VAL A 157 4.27 18.45 -14.21
C VAL A 157 5.61 18.85 -13.57
N ALA A 158 6.70 18.89 -14.35
CA ALA A 158 8.03 19.25 -13.84
C ALA A 158 8.09 20.70 -13.32
N LEU A 159 7.46 21.65 -14.01
CA LEU A 159 7.40 23.05 -13.60
C LEU A 159 6.63 23.21 -12.27
N MET A 160 5.53 22.48 -12.12
CA MET A 160 4.73 22.49 -10.89
C MET A 160 5.44 21.83 -9.72
N CYS A 161 6.05 20.65 -9.94
CA CYS A 161 6.89 19.98 -8.95
C CYS A 161 8.06 20.86 -8.51
N LEU A 162 8.67 21.58 -9.47
CA LEU A 162 9.76 22.51 -9.20
C LEU A 162 9.28 23.69 -8.35
N ALA A 163 8.14 24.29 -8.70
CA ALA A 163 7.54 25.39 -7.95
C ALA A 163 7.22 24.95 -6.50
N GLU A 164 6.50 23.84 -6.34
CA GLU A 164 6.11 23.31 -5.03
C GLU A 164 7.33 23.05 -4.13
N ALA A 165 8.31 22.34 -4.65
CA ALA A 165 9.46 21.93 -3.86
C ALA A 165 10.42 23.10 -3.57
N LEU A 166 10.53 24.10 -4.44
CA LEU A 166 11.41 25.27 -4.19
C LEU A 166 10.99 26.14 -3.00
N LEU A 167 9.70 26.16 -2.65
CA LEU A 167 9.21 26.87 -1.47
C LEU A 167 9.31 26.04 -0.18
N ARG A 168 9.35 24.71 -0.29
CA ARG A 168 9.36 23.79 0.85
C ARG A 168 10.75 23.36 1.28
N ILE A 169 11.67 23.22 0.32
CA ILE A 169 13.03 22.78 0.60
C ILE A 169 13.75 23.92 1.36
N PRO A 170 14.14 23.70 2.64
CA PRO A 170 14.75 24.74 3.46
C PRO A 170 16.17 25.10 2.99
N ASP A 171 16.94 24.10 2.55
CA ASP A 171 18.34 24.29 2.20
C ASP A 171 18.54 24.69 0.73
N ARG A 172 19.71 25.26 0.45
CA ARG A 172 20.02 25.77 -0.89
C ARG A 172 20.48 24.65 -1.84
N ALA A 173 21.24 23.68 -1.35
CA ALA A 173 21.87 22.68 -2.20
C ALA A 173 20.84 21.74 -2.84
N THR A 174 19.85 21.29 -2.08
CA THR A 174 18.75 20.45 -2.55
C THR A 174 17.84 21.21 -3.53
N ARG A 175 17.59 22.51 -3.30
CA ARG A 175 16.87 23.37 -4.26
C ARG A 175 17.59 23.48 -5.59
N ASP A 176 18.89 23.79 -5.54
CA ASP A 176 19.75 23.95 -6.71
C ASP A 176 19.84 22.61 -7.48
N ALA A 177 19.92 21.48 -6.78
CA ALA A 177 19.87 20.14 -7.38
C ALA A 177 18.53 19.84 -8.07
N LEU A 178 17.40 20.17 -7.45
CA LEU A 178 16.08 19.99 -8.07
C LEU A 178 15.89 20.86 -9.31
N ILE A 179 16.30 22.15 -9.27
CA ILE A 179 16.27 23.05 -10.43
C ILE A 179 17.05 22.42 -11.58
N ARG A 180 18.28 21.98 -11.32
CA ARG A 180 19.13 21.35 -12.33
C ARG A 180 18.46 20.11 -12.90
N ASP A 181 17.95 19.21 -12.06
CA ASP A 181 17.36 17.94 -12.48
C ASP A 181 16.11 18.13 -13.36
N LYS A 182 15.20 19.05 -12.98
CA LYS A 182 13.95 19.28 -13.71
C LYS A 182 14.12 20.19 -14.94
N ILE A 183 15.04 21.16 -14.91
CA ILE A 183 15.27 22.05 -16.05
C ILE A 183 16.19 21.41 -17.10
N ALA A 184 17.23 20.67 -16.72
CA ALA A 184 18.20 20.14 -17.68
C ALA A 184 17.65 19.01 -18.58
N ARG A 185 16.55 18.35 -18.18
CA ARG A 185 15.97 17.20 -18.89
C ARG A 185 14.81 17.55 -19.85
N GLY A 186 14.29 18.79 -19.82
CA GLY A 186 13.18 19.20 -20.69
C GLY A 186 13.62 19.70 -22.07
N ASP A 187 12.85 19.41 -23.12
CA ASP A 187 13.06 20.00 -24.46
C ASP A 187 12.42 21.38 -24.57
N TRP A 188 12.90 22.33 -23.77
CA TRP A 188 12.38 23.70 -23.71
C TRP A 188 12.48 24.47 -25.04
N LYS A 189 13.23 23.96 -26.03
CA LYS A 189 13.41 24.57 -27.35
C LYS A 189 12.21 24.36 -28.28
N SER A 190 11.52 23.22 -28.17
CA SER A 190 10.36 22.90 -29.02
C SER A 190 9.15 23.79 -28.73
N HIS A 191 9.01 24.24 -27.49
CA HIS A 191 7.95 25.15 -27.05
C HIS A 191 8.19 26.64 -27.43
N MET A 192 9.36 26.99 -27.98
CA MET A 192 9.63 28.36 -28.46
C MET A 192 9.17 28.62 -29.92
N GLY A 193 8.58 27.63 -30.60
CA GLY A 193 8.36 27.65 -32.05
C GLY A 193 6.93 27.88 -32.57
N GLY A 194 5.94 28.17 -31.72
CA GLY A 194 4.53 27.97 -32.08
C GLY A 194 3.65 29.21 -32.36
N SER A 195 4.04 30.44 -32.03
CA SER A 195 3.14 31.60 -32.17
C SER A 195 3.85 32.89 -32.66
N PRO A 196 3.30 33.59 -33.68
CA PRO A 196 3.96 34.75 -34.30
C PRO A 196 3.74 36.06 -33.51
N SER A 197 3.90 36.05 -32.19
CA SER A 197 4.00 37.30 -31.40
C SER A 197 4.58 37.10 -29.99
N MET A 198 5.85 36.73 -29.89
CA MET A 198 6.65 36.97 -28.67
C MET A 198 7.22 38.41 -28.60
N PHE A 199 7.06 39.19 -29.67
CA PHE A 199 7.73 40.48 -29.81
C PHE A 199 6.96 41.69 -29.27
N VAL A 200 5.69 41.52 -28.86
CA VAL A 200 4.91 42.60 -28.23
C VAL A 200 5.06 42.62 -26.70
N ASN A 201 5.33 41.47 -26.06
CA ASN A 201 5.46 41.40 -24.60
C ASN A 201 6.90 41.58 -24.08
N ALA A 202 7.94 41.37 -24.90
CA ALA A 202 9.32 41.68 -24.50
C ALA A 202 9.51 43.18 -24.17
N ALA A 203 8.74 44.07 -24.83
CA ALA A 203 8.69 45.49 -24.52
C ALA A 203 8.05 45.76 -23.13
N THR A 204 7.08 44.96 -22.71
CA THR A 204 6.38 45.06 -21.41
C THR A 204 7.28 44.62 -20.25
N TRP A 205 8.02 43.52 -20.41
CA TRP A 205 8.99 43.05 -19.42
C TRP A 205 10.20 44.00 -19.30
N GLY A 206 10.66 44.59 -20.42
CA GLY A 206 11.71 45.61 -20.41
C GLY A 206 11.29 46.94 -19.78
N LEU A 207 10.03 47.37 -19.98
CA LEU A 207 9.47 48.58 -19.38
C LEU A 207 9.37 48.47 -17.85
N MET A 208 8.89 47.33 -17.35
CA MET A 208 8.71 47.09 -15.92
C MET A 208 10.03 46.98 -15.14
N LEU A 209 11.10 46.50 -15.78
CA LEU A 209 12.39 46.27 -15.12
C LEU A 209 13.36 47.45 -15.17
N THR A 210 13.25 48.36 -16.15
CA THR A 210 14.33 49.35 -16.43
C THR A 210 13.90 50.79 -16.66
N GLY A 211 12.61 51.07 -16.85
CA GLY A 211 12.09 52.44 -16.99
C GLY A 211 12.62 53.26 -18.19
N LYS A 212 13.38 52.68 -19.14
CA LYS A 212 13.83 53.35 -20.37
C LYS A 212 13.76 52.44 -21.59
N LEU A 213 13.21 52.98 -22.68
CA LEU A 213 13.19 52.37 -24.01
C LEU A 213 14.60 52.38 -24.62
N VAL A 214 15.18 51.20 -24.83
CA VAL A 214 16.33 51.04 -25.72
C VAL A 214 15.91 50.11 -26.85
N ALA A 215 15.86 50.64 -28.06
CA ALA A 215 15.65 49.87 -29.28
C ALA A 215 16.95 49.15 -29.65
N VAL A 216 16.90 47.82 -29.81
CA VAL A 216 18.04 47.04 -30.30
C VAL A 216 17.58 46.15 -31.45
N ASN A 217 18.08 46.44 -32.64
CA ASN A 217 17.84 45.69 -33.87
C ASN A 217 18.88 44.57 -34.01
N SER A 218 18.53 43.32 -33.65
CA SER A 218 18.93 42.07 -34.34
C SER A 218 18.78 40.81 -33.46
N GLU A 219 18.14 39.78 -34.02
CA GLU A 219 17.86 38.47 -33.38
C GLU A 219 19.10 37.67 -33.00
N GLN A 220 20.21 37.81 -33.73
CA GLN A 220 21.43 37.01 -33.50
C GLN A 220 22.30 37.51 -32.34
N SER A 221 22.18 38.78 -31.93
CA SER A 221 22.92 39.31 -30.78
C SER A 221 22.23 38.98 -29.45
N LEU A 222 20.90 38.87 -29.44
CA LEU A 222 20.11 38.51 -28.26
C LEU A 222 20.21 37.02 -27.93
N SER A 223 20.21 36.11 -28.90
CA SER A 223 20.34 34.66 -28.62
C SER A 223 21.71 34.31 -28.01
N ARG A 224 22.78 34.99 -28.44
CA ARG A 224 24.10 34.91 -27.80
C ARG A 224 24.13 35.57 -26.43
N ALA A 225 23.38 36.65 -26.20
CA ALA A 225 23.25 37.28 -24.88
C ALA A 225 22.48 36.38 -23.90
N VAL A 226 21.39 35.73 -24.33
CA VAL A 226 20.59 34.77 -23.54
C VAL A 226 21.39 33.51 -23.22
N THR A 227 22.09 32.93 -24.21
CA THR A 227 22.95 31.75 -24.00
C THR A 227 24.14 32.07 -23.06
N ARG A 228 24.67 33.29 -23.13
CA ARG A 228 25.76 33.77 -22.26
C ARG A 228 25.26 34.20 -20.86
N LEU A 229 23.99 34.63 -20.73
CA LEU A 229 23.30 34.87 -19.46
C LEU A 229 23.01 33.56 -18.72
N ILE A 230 22.55 32.53 -19.43
CA ILE A 230 22.33 31.18 -18.88
C ILE A 230 23.67 30.56 -18.45
N GLY A 231 24.75 30.77 -19.23
CA GLY A 231 26.07 30.21 -18.95
C GLY A 231 26.95 30.92 -17.91
N LYS A 232 26.66 32.18 -17.53
CA LYS A 232 27.46 32.93 -16.51
C LYS A 232 26.64 33.63 -15.41
N GLY A 233 25.31 33.54 -15.42
CA GLY A 233 24.43 34.12 -14.40
C GLY A 233 23.03 33.50 -14.31
N GLY A 234 22.83 32.28 -14.83
CA GLY A 234 21.50 31.71 -15.12
C GLY A 234 20.68 31.32 -13.90
N GLU A 235 21.29 30.74 -12.88
CA GLU A 235 20.56 30.15 -11.74
C GLU A 235 19.90 31.18 -10.80
N PRO A 236 20.52 32.32 -10.43
CA PRO A 236 19.88 33.32 -9.57
C PRO A 236 18.72 34.08 -10.25
N LEU A 237 18.76 34.20 -11.58
CA LEU A 237 17.76 34.92 -12.38
C LEU A 237 16.52 34.04 -12.63
N ILE A 238 16.72 32.76 -12.95
CA ILE A 238 15.64 31.76 -13.02
C ILE A 238 14.94 31.64 -11.66
N ARG A 239 15.70 31.60 -10.56
CA ARG A 239 15.16 31.59 -9.19
C ARG A 239 14.27 32.79 -8.88
N LYS A 240 14.70 34.00 -9.23
CA LYS A 240 13.86 35.21 -9.06
C LYS A 240 12.60 35.16 -9.93
N GLY A 241 12.70 34.63 -11.15
CA GLY A 241 11.56 34.43 -12.06
C GLY A 241 10.54 33.45 -11.50
N VAL A 242 10.97 32.26 -11.05
CA VAL A 242 10.11 31.23 -10.46
C VAL A 242 9.45 31.74 -9.18
N ASN A 243 10.21 32.38 -8.26
CA ASN A 243 9.63 32.94 -7.03
C ASN A 243 8.57 34.01 -7.29
N MET A 244 8.74 34.82 -8.35
CA MET A 244 7.76 35.84 -8.72
C MET A 244 6.51 35.21 -9.36
N ALA A 245 6.69 34.25 -10.28
CA ALA A 245 5.58 33.48 -10.87
C ALA A 245 4.77 32.75 -9.80
N MET A 246 5.43 32.17 -8.80
CA MET A 246 4.78 31.51 -7.67
C MET A 246 3.97 32.45 -6.79
N ARG A 247 4.48 33.65 -6.51
CA ARG A 247 3.74 34.65 -5.75
C ARG A 247 2.48 35.07 -6.49
N MET A 248 2.57 35.24 -7.81
CA MET A 248 1.42 35.53 -8.67
C MET A 248 0.42 34.36 -8.75
N MET A 249 0.89 33.11 -8.76
CA MET A 249 0.02 31.93 -8.71
C MET A 249 -0.65 31.75 -7.34
N GLY A 250 0.07 32.02 -6.25
CA GLY A 250 -0.49 32.00 -4.89
C GLY A 250 -1.69 32.93 -4.75
N GLU A 251 -1.61 34.14 -5.29
CA GLU A 251 -2.71 35.12 -5.31
C GLU A 251 -3.93 34.68 -6.16
N GLN A 252 -3.78 33.71 -7.08
CA GLN A 252 -4.88 33.17 -7.88
C GLN A 252 -5.52 31.90 -7.30
N PHE A 253 -4.78 31.10 -6.54
CA PHE A 253 -5.26 29.80 -6.00
C PHE A 253 -5.73 29.86 -4.54
N VAL A 254 -5.31 30.87 -3.77
CA VAL A 254 -5.93 31.18 -2.46
C VAL A 254 -6.63 32.51 -2.53
N SER A 255 -7.78 32.59 -1.87
CA SER A 255 -8.54 33.83 -1.71
C SER A 255 -7.83 34.80 -0.76
N GLY A 256 -6.99 34.30 0.14
CA GLY A 256 -6.11 35.05 1.03
C GLY A 256 -5.26 34.10 1.90
N GLN A 257 -4.17 34.61 2.48
CA GLN A 257 -3.33 33.82 3.39
C GLN A 257 -3.94 33.66 4.78
N SER A 258 -4.89 34.53 5.13
CA SER A 258 -5.69 34.47 6.35
C SER A 258 -7.17 34.64 6.03
N ILE A 259 -8.03 34.17 6.93
CA ILE A 259 -9.48 34.31 6.76
C ILE A 259 -9.93 35.77 6.67
N SER A 260 -9.25 36.67 7.40
CA SER A 260 -9.56 38.10 7.37
C SER A 260 -9.26 38.73 6.00
N GLU A 261 -8.15 38.33 5.38
CA GLU A 261 -7.77 38.76 4.04
C GLU A 261 -8.74 38.21 2.98
N ALA A 262 -9.07 36.91 3.06
CA ALA A 262 -10.03 36.29 2.15
C ALA A 262 -11.41 36.98 2.21
N LEU A 263 -11.92 37.26 3.41
CA LEU A 263 -13.17 37.99 3.61
C LEU A 263 -13.13 39.41 3.01
N ALA A 264 -11.98 40.09 3.04
CA ALA A 264 -11.83 41.43 2.45
C ALA A 264 -11.83 41.36 0.91
N ASN A 265 -11.08 40.41 0.35
CA ASN A 265 -10.91 40.24 -1.10
C ASN A 265 -12.23 39.85 -1.80
N ASN A 266 -13.10 39.13 -1.09
CA ASN A 266 -14.30 38.52 -1.67
C ASN A 266 -15.54 39.45 -1.76
N ARG A 267 -15.52 40.61 -1.09
CA ARG A 267 -16.66 41.55 -1.05
C ARG A 267 -17.17 41.95 -2.44
N LYS A 268 -16.27 42.06 -3.42
CA LYS A 268 -16.60 42.45 -4.80
C LYS A 268 -17.50 41.43 -5.49
N MET A 269 -17.25 40.14 -5.29
CA MET A 269 -18.05 39.07 -5.89
C MET A 269 -19.33 38.82 -5.09
N GLU A 270 -19.31 38.98 -3.76
CA GLU A 270 -20.53 38.97 -2.94
C GLU A 270 -21.53 40.02 -3.42
N ALA A 271 -21.06 41.24 -3.76
CA ALA A 271 -21.90 42.30 -4.31
C ALA A 271 -22.53 41.95 -5.67
N LYS A 272 -21.98 40.99 -6.41
CA LYS A 272 -22.57 40.46 -7.66
C LYS A 272 -23.61 39.35 -7.41
N GLY A 273 -23.76 38.89 -6.17
CA GLY A 273 -24.68 37.82 -5.79
C GLY A 273 -24.04 36.45 -5.58
N TYR A 274 -22.70 36.37 -5.50
CA TYR A 274 -22.02 35.12 -5.10
C TYR A 274 -22.07 34.91 -3.59
N GLY A 275 -22.17 33.65 -3.18
CA GLY A 275 -21.88 33.22 -1.81
C GLY A 275 -20.45 32.68 -1.69
N TYR A 276 -19.98 32.44 -0.46
CA TYR A 276 -18.68 31.81 -0.22
C TYR A 276 -18.77 30.63 0.75
N SER A 277 -17.90 29.63 0.55
CA SER A 277 -17.57 28.60 1.54
C SER A 277 -16.05 28.54 1.66
N TYR A 278 -15.52 28.81 2.85
CA TYR A 278 -14.07 28.88 3.06
C TYR A 278 -13.48 27.51 3.36
N ASP A 279 -12.39 27.17 2.67
CA ASP A 279 -11.58 25.96 2.90
C ASP A 279 -10.27 26.36 3.56
N MET A 280 -10.07 25.95 4.80
CA MET A 280 -8.88 26.30 5.57
C MET A 280 -7.65 25.44 5.23
N LEU A 281 -7.72 24.62 4.17
CA LEU A 281 -6.62 23.79 3.63
C LEU A 281 -6.05 22.75 4.60
N GLY A 282 -6.62 22.60 5.80
CA GLY A 282 -6.23 21.54 6.74
C GLY A 282 -6.76 20.19 6.32
N GLU A 283 -5.86 19.18 6.31
CA GLU A 283 -6.17 17.78 6.05
C GLU A 283 -5.11 16.86 6.65
N ALA A 284 -5.44 15.58 6.81
CA ALA A 284 -4.51 14.52 7.19
C ALA A 284 -3.61 14.88 8.39
N ALA A 285 -4.23 15.22 9.52
CA ALA A 285 -3.49 15.40 10.77
C ALA A 285 -2.63 14.14 11.02
N THR A 286 -1.34 14.34 11.25
CA THR A 286 -0.41 13.24 11.50
C THR A 286 -0.20 13.03 13.00
N THR A 287 -0.37 14.09 13.78
CA THR A 287 -0.23 14.11 15.23
C THR A 287 -1.47 14.71 15.91
N SER A 288 -1.66 14.46 17.21
CA SER A 288 -2.67 15.17 18.01
C SER A 288 -2.47 16.70 17.99
N ALA A 289 -1.24 17.18 17.98
CA ALA A 289 -0.93 18.61 17.90
C ALA A 289 -1.35 19.23 16.56
N ASP A 290 -1.22 18.50 15.45
CA ASP A 290 -1.76 18.95 14.16
C ASP A 290 -3.29 19.08 14.23
N ALA A 291 -3.97 18.10 14.82
CA ALA A 291 -5.42 18.13 14.98
C ALA A 291 -5.89 19.32 15.83
N ASP A 292 -5.19 19.63 16.92
CA ASP A 292 -5.49 20.80 17.76
C ASP A 292 -5.24 22.13 17.01
N ARG A 293 -4.16 22.20 16.22
CA ARG A 293 -3.86 23.36 15.37
C ARG A 293 -4.94 23.59 14.32
N TYR A 294 -5.39 22.53 13.64
CA TYR A 294 -6.46 22.63 12.65
C TYR A 294 -7.80 22.97 13.29
N TYR A 295 -8.12 22.38 14.44
CA TYR A 295 -9.30 22.74 15.22
C TYR A 295 -9.33 24.24 15.54
N ALA A 296 -8.23 24.79 16.07
CA ALA A 296 -8.14 26.21 16.39
C ALA A 296 -8.26 27.09 15.13
N SER A 297 -7.70 26.67 14.00
CA SER A 297 -7.85 27.36 12.71
C SER A 297 -9.31 27.41 12.26
N TYR A 298 -10.04 26.30 12.35
CA TYR A 298 -11.47 26.25 12.04
C TYR A 298 -12.30 27.11 12.99
N GLU A 299 -12.05 27.04 14.30
CA GLU A 299 -12.74 27.85 15.29
C GLU A 299 -12.58 29.35 15.03
N GLN A 300 -11.34 29.80 14.79
CA GLN A 300 -11.03 31.19 14.45
C GLN A 300 -11.71 31.62 13.15
N ALA A 301 -11.71 30.75 12.14
CA ALA A 301 -12.38 31.01 10.87
C ALA A 301 -13.89 31.14 11.04
N ILE A 302 -14.53 30.24 11.80
CA ILE A 302 -15.98 30.30 12.10
C ILE A 302 -16.35 31.62 12.77
N HIS A 303 -15.57 32.07 13.77
CA HIS A 303 -15.80 33.38 14.39
C HIS A 303 -15.69 34.54 13.39
N ALA A 304 -14.68 34.55 12.53
CA ALA A 304 -14.47 35.60 11.54
C ALA A 304 -15.59 35.63 10.48
N ILE A 305 -15.93 34.46 9.94
CA ILE A 305 -16.98 34.26 8.95
C ILE A 305 -18.34 34.63 9.54
N GLY A 306 -18.64 34.19 10.76
CA GLY A 306 -19.89 34.48 11.46
C GLY A 306 -20.10 35.97 11.70
N LYS A 307 -19.07 36.69 12.14
CA LYS A 307 -19.11 38.16 12.28
C LYS A 307 -19.32 38.86 10.94
N ALA A 308 -18.66 38.40 9.88
CA ALA A 308 -18.81 38.97 8.53
C ALA A 308 -20.16 38.62 7.87
N SER A 309 -20.75 37.48 8.22
CA SER A 309 -22.09 37.06 7.78
C SER A 309 -23.15 38.05 8.25
N ALA A 310 -23.01 38.60 9.46
CA ALA A 310 -23.90 39.63 10.02
C ALA A 310 -25.40 39.24 9.92
N GLY A 311 -25.72 37.97 10.16
CA GLY A 311 -27.10 37.47 10.15
C GLY A 311 -27.70 37.23 8.75
N ARG A 312 -26.88 37.18 7.68
CA ARG A 312 -27.34 36.79 6.33
C ARG A 312 -27.81 35.32 6.22
N GLY A 313 -27.56 34.54 7.27
CA GLY A 313 -27.98 33.14 7.40
C GLY A 313 -27.23 32.18 6.48
N ILE A 314 -27.60 30.91 6.54
CA ILE A 314 -26.87 29.80 5.90
C ILE A 314 -26.90 29.81 4.36
N TYR A 315 -27.90 30.45 3.73
CA TYR A 315 -28.07 30.44 2.27
C TYR A 315 -27.40 31.65 1.60
N GLN A 316 -27.65 32.87 2.09
CA GLN A 316 -27.07 34.09 1.50
C GLN A 316 -25.73 34.46 2.14
N GLY A 317 -25.51 34.10 3.40
CA GLY A 317 -24.27 34.32 4.10
C GLY A 317 -23.17 33.34 3.67
N PRO A 318 -21.92 33.62 4.05
CA PRO A 318 -20.80 32.69 3.86
C PRO A 318 -20.92 31.48 4.79
N GLY A 319 -20.23 30.40 4.43
CA GLY A 319 -20.04 29.22 5.27
C GLY A 319 -18.59 28.77 5.33
N ILE A 320 -18.34 27.63 5.96
CA ILE A 320 -17.02 27.00 6.06
C ILE A 320 -17.10 25.54 5.61
N SER A 321 -16.00 25.01 5.08
CA SER A 321 -15.82 23.58 4.82
C SER A 321 -14.70 23.03 5.72
N ILE A 322 -14.96 21.89 6.35
CA ILE A 322 -14.01 21.19 7.22
C ILE A 322 -13.72 19.78 6.67
N LYS A 323 -12.53 19.26 6.95
CA LYS A 323 -12.16 17.87 6.67
C LYS A 323 -12.00 17.11 7.98
N LEU A 324 -12.57 15.93 8.06
CA LEU A 324 -12.56 15.12 9.29
C LEU A 324 -11.15 14.61 9.59
N SER A 325 -10.36 14.29 8.58
CA SER A 325 -8.95 13.91 8.74
C SER A 325 -8.07 15.01 9.35
N ALA A 326 -8.45 16.28 9.22
CA ALA A 326 -7.73 17.39 9.84
C ALA A 326 -7.94 17.46 11.36
N LEU A 327 -9.03 16.88 11.86
CA LEU A 327 -9.47 17.03 13.25
C LEU A 327 -9.14 15.81 14.12
N HIS A 328 -8.54 14.76 13.54
CA HIS A 328 -8.12 13.59 14.28
C HIS A 328 -7.04 12.80 13.52
N PRO A 329 -5.91 12.46 14.17
CA PRO A 329 -4.79 11.83 13.48
C PRO A 329 -5.07 10.38 13.04
N ARG A 330 -6.05 9.73 13.68
CA ARG A 330 -6.46 8.34 13.39
C ARG A 330 -7.90 8.24 12.89
N TYR A 331 -8.29 9.09 11.94
CA TYR A 331 -9.61 9.06 11.31
C TYR A 331 -9.74 7.87 10.34
N SER A 332 -10.18 6.72 10.86
CA SER A 332 -10.40 5.48 10.09
C SER A 332 -11.41 4.55 10.77
N ARG A 333 -11.98 3.60 10.00
CA ARG A 333 -12.91 2.58 10.54
C ARG A 333 -12.28 1.72 11.63
N ALA A 334 -10.99 1.41 11.54
CA ALA A 334 -10.29 0.61 12.55
C ALA A 334 -10.26 1.31 13.92
N GLN A 335 -10.33 2.64 13.94
CA GLN A 335 -10.23 3.47 15.15
C GLN A 335 -11.58 4.11 15.49
N ARG A 336 -12.68 3.43 15.16
CA ARG A 336 -14.06 3.93 15.30
C ARG A 336 -14.35 4.49 16.70
N ASP A 337 -13.96 3.77 17.75
CA ASP A 337 -14.20 4.23 19.13
C ASP A 337 -13.49 5.56 19.42
N ARG A 338 -12.25 5.75 18.94
CA ARG A 338 -11.55 7.03 19.07
C ARG A 338 -12.25 8.12 18.29
N VAL A 339 -12.65 7.81 17.07
CA VAL A 339 -13.38 8.76 16.23
C VAL A 339 -14.68 9.22 16.91
N MET A 340 -15.46 8.31 17.49
CA MET A 340 -16.70 8.68 18.15
C MET A 340 -16.48 9.40 19.51
N ASN A 341 -15.39 9.12 20.21
CA ASN A 341 -15.13 9.69 21.54
C ASN A 341 -14.22 10.94 21.52
N GLU A 342 -13.42 11.14 20.48
CA GLU A 342 -12.41 12.21 20.39
C GLU A 342 -12.72 13.16 19.22
N LEU A 343 -13.02 12.65 18.03
CA LEU A 343 -13.30 13.47 16.84
C LEU A 343 -14.73 14.07 16.88
N LEU A 344 -15.75 13.26 17.17
CA LEU A 344 -17.14 13.74 17.19
C LEU A 344 -17.34 14.94 18.14
N PRO A 345 -16.80 14.97 19.39
CA PRO A 345 -16.91 16.15 20.24
C PRO A 345 -16.32 17.42 19.64
N ARG A 346 -15.16 17.32 18.96
CA ARG A 346 -14.54 18.46 18.26
C ARG A 346 -15.45 18.98 17.16
N VAL A 347 -15.98 18.08 16.32
CA VAL A 347 -16.90 18.47 15.23
C VAL A 347 -18.15 19.12 15.80
N LEU A 348 -18.75 18.52 16.84
CA LEU A 348 -19.94 19.04 17.51
C LEU A 348 -19.74 20.46 18.05
N GLN A 349 -18.59 20.76 18.66
CA GLN A 349 -18.26 22.11 19.14
C GLN A 349 -18.20 23.12 17.99
N LEU A 350 -17.52 22.79 16.89
CA LEU A 350 -17.47 23.64 15.70
C LEU A 350 -18.87 23.85 15.09
N THR A 351 -19.69 22.80 15.05
CA THR A 351 -21.06 22.85 14.53
C THR A 351 -21.97 23.71 15.39
N ARG A 352 -21.88 23.62 16.73
CA ARG A 352 -22.61 24.49 17.66
C ARG A 352 -22.16 25.95 17.53
N LEU A 353 -20.88 26.19 17.31
CA LEU A 353 -20.37 27.54 17.06
C LEU A 353 -20.91 28.11 15.74
N ALA A 354 -20.92 27.32 14.67
CA ALA A 354 -21.51 27.70 13.39
C ALA A 354 -23.01 28.00 13.50
N ARG A 355 -23.76 27.20 14.29
CA ARG A 355 -25.16 27.48 14.65
C ARG A 355 -25.31 28.81 15.37
N GLY A 356 -24.44 29.13 16.32
CA GLY A 356 -24.46 30.40 17.05
C GLY A 356 -24.38 31.65 16.16
N TYR A 357 -23.75 31.53 14.99
CA TYR A 357 -23.67 32.58 13.97
C TYR A 357 -24.63 32.42 12.80
N ASP A 358 -25.39 31.32 12.75
CA ASP A 358 -26.23 30.91 11.63
C ASP A 358 -25.48 30.87 10.27
N ILE A 359 -24.31 30.22 10.23
CA ILE A 359 -23.51 30.03 9.01
C ILE A 359 -23.41 28.55 8.63
N GLY A 360 -23.41 28.22 7.34
CA GLY A 360 -23.29 26.81 6.92
C GLY A 360 -21.93 26.21 7.31
N LEU A 361 -21.92 25.01 7.88
CA LEU A 361 -20.72 24.20 8.11
C LEU A 361 -20.83 22.91 7.30
N ASN A 362 -19.95 22.76 6.31
CA ASN A 362 -19.96 21.63 5.42
C ASN A 362 -18.84 20.64 5.74
N ILE A 363 -19.17 19.37 5.89
CA ILE A 363 -18.19 18.28 6.05
C ILE A 363 -17.79 17.77 4.67
N ASP A 364 -16.52 17.97 4.30
CA ASP A 364 -15.97 17.50 3.04
C ASP A 364 -15.84 15.97 2.99
N ALA A 365 -16.03 15.41 1.79
CA ALA A 365 -15.86 13.98 1.53
C ALA A 365 -14.43 13.69 1.06
N GLU A 366 -13.83 12.66 1.64
CA GLU A 366 -12.44 12.25 1.45
C GLU A 366 -12.37 10.90 0.69
N GLU A 367 -11.53 9.97 1.12
CA GLU A 367 -11.41 8.62 0.53
C GLU A 367 -12.65 7.74 0.76
N ALA A 368 -12.81 6.72 -0.09
CA ALA A 368 -13.98 5.85 -0.09
C ALA A 368 -14.17 5.06 1.23
N ASP A 369 -13.08 4.64 1.88
CA ASP A 369 -13.12 3.89 3.15
C ASP A 369 -13.54 4.74 4.36
N ARG A 370 -13.59 6.06 4.21
CA ARG A 370 -14.04 7.01 5.23
C ARG A 370 -15.51 7.41 5.08
N LEU A 371 -16.18 7.03 3.99
CA LEU A 371 -17.56 7.43 3.73
C LEU A 371 -18.51 6.94 4.84
N GLU A 372 -18.51 5.65 5.18
CA GLU A 372 -19.52 5.11 6.11
C GLU A 372 -19.30 5.58 7.55
N ILE A 373 -18.04 5.74 7.99
CA ILE A 373 -17.76 6.31 9.32
C ILE A 373 -18.15 7.78 9.38
N SER A 374 -17.97 8.56 8.30
CA SER A 374 -18.45 9.96 8.26
C SER A 374 -19.98 10.07 8.40
N LEU A 375 -20.74 9.04 7.96
CA LEU A 375 -22.19 8.99 8.12
C LEU A 375 -22.61 8.71 9.56
N ASP A 376 -21.79 7.99 10.34
CA ASP A 376 -22.00 7.83 11.80
C ASP A 376 -21.88 9.18 12.50
N LEU A 377 -20.87 10.00 12.14
CA LEU A 377 -20.72 11.35 12.68
C LEU A 377 -21.87 12.26 12.25
N LEU A 378 -22.27 12.22 10.98
CA LEU A 378 -23.39 13.02 10.49
C LEU A 378 -24.70 12.69 11.21
N GLU A 379 -25.00 11.41 11.41
CA GLU A 379 -26.20 10.98 12.15
C GLU A 379 -26.15 11.46 13.60
N ALA A 380 -25.01 11.34 14.27
CA ALA A 380 -24.83 11.84 15.64
C ALA A 380 -25.05 13.36 15.73
N LEU A 381 -24.54 14.14 14.77
CA LEU A 381 -24.76 15.60 14.71
C LEU A 381 -26.25 15.93 14.52
N CYS A 382 -26.95 15.22 13.64
CA CYS A 382 -28.37 15.50 13.35
C CYS A 382 -29.31 15.19 14.53
N PHE A 383 -28.88 14.37 15.50
CA PHE A 383 -29.66 14.06 16.69
C PHE A 383 -29.18 14.78 17.95
N ASP A 384 -28.20 15.68 17.85
CA ASP A 384 -27.77 16.49 18.98
C ASP A 384 -28.84 17.55 19.33
N PRO A 385 -29.34 17.59 20.59
CA PRO A 385 -30.40 18.52 20.98
C PRO A 385 -30.03 20.00 20.81
N GLU A 386 -28.74 20.35 20.91
CA GLU A 386 -28.31 21.74 20.73
C GLU A 386 -28.23 22.15 19.26
N LEU A 387 -28.51 21.27 18.31
CA LEU A 387 -28.58 21.60 16.90
C LEU A 387 -30.02 21.69 16.37
N GLU A 388 -31.02 21.25 17.15
CA GLU A 388 -32.42 21.20 16.73
C GLU A 388 -32.90 22.51 16.08
N GLY A 389 -33.59 22.38 14.94
CA GLY A 389 -34.16 23.48 14.18
C GLY A 389 -33.17 24.27 13.31
N TRP A 390 -31.87 23.99 13.39
CA TRP A 390 -30.86 24.66 12.57
C TRP A 390 -30.52 23.87 11.30
N ASN A 391 -30.54 24.52 10.14
CA ASN A 391 -30.42 23.86 8.84
C ASN A 391 -29.03 24.04 8.19
N GLY A 392 -28.04 24.52 8.94
CA GLY A 392 -26.69 24.79 8.44
C GLY A 392 -25.73 23.60 8.42
N ILE A 393 -26.21 22.40 8.77
CA ILE A 393 -25.42 21.16 8.70
C ILE A 393 -25.25 20.77 7.23
N GLY A 394 -24.02 20.79 6.74
CA GLY A 394 -23.68 20.43 5.37
C GLY A 394 -22.82 19.17 5.25
N PHE A 395 -23.00 18.46 4.15
CA PHE A 395 -22.30 17.21 3.88
C PHE A 395 -22.03 17.02 2.37
N VAL A 396 -20.83 16.57 2.01
CA VAL A 396 -20.47 16.32 0.60
C VAL A 396 -20.75 14.87 0.21
N ILE A 397 -21.29 14.66 -0.99
CA ILE A 397 -21.47 13.35 -1.61
C ILE A 397 -20.75 13.33 -2.96
N GLN A 398 -19.95 12.31 -3.21
CA GLN A 398 -19.12 12.18 -4.41
C GLN A 398 -19.79 11.25 -5.45
N ALA A 399 -20.27 11.81 -6.55
CA ALA A 399 -21.01 11.10 -7.59
C ALA A 399 -20.18 10.05 -8.36
N TYR A 400 -18.84 10.14 -8.33
CA TYR A 400 -17.96 9.12 -8.91
C TYR A 400 -18.00 7.79 -8.14
N GLN A 401 -18.53 7.76 -6.92
CA GLN A 401 -18.67 6.54 -6.14
C GLN A 401 -19.98 5.84 -6.49
N LYS A 402 -19.93 4.52 -6.57
CA LYS A 402 -21.10 3.67 -6.86
C LYS A 402 -22.17 3.73 -5.77
N ARG A 403 -21.78 4.17 -4.57
CA ARG A 403 -22.64 4.33 -3.39
C ARG A 403 -23.46 5.63 -3.39
N ALA A 404 -23.06 6.64 -4.17
CA ALA A 404 -23.66 7.97 -4.16
C ALA A 404 -25.20 8.02 -4.15
N PRO A 405 -25.93 7.31 -5.05
CA PRO A 405 -27.40 7.36 -5.05
C PRO A 405 -28.02 6.80 -3.76
N PHE A 406 -27.39 5.80 -3.13
CA PHE A 406 -27.88 5.19 -1.89
C PHE A 406 -27.55 6.05 -0.66
N VAL A 407 -26.42 6.76 -0.68
CA VAL A 407 -26.09 7.77 0.34
C VAL A 407 -27.10 8.91 0.32
N ILE A 408 -27.52 9.36 -0.86
CA ILE A 408 -28.57 10.38 -1.00
C ILE A 408 -29.89 9.90 -0.39
N ASP A 409 -30.28 8.64 -0.66
CA ASP A 409 -31.49 8.07 -0.07
C ASP A 409 -31.42 8.04 1.47
N TYR A 410 -30.27 7.66 2.03
CA TYR A 410 -30.03 7.70 3.48
C TYR A 410 -30.07 9.12 4.05
N VAL A 411 -29.42 10.08 3.39
CA VAL A 411 -29.34 11.47 3.87
C VAL A 411 -30.70 12.17 3.81
N ILE A 412 -31.51 11.91 2.78
CA ILE A 412 -32.89 12.41 2.70
C ILE A 412 -33.75 11.83 3.83
N ASP A 413 -33.61 10.55 4.12
CA ASP A 413 -34.28 9.91 5.26
C ASP A 413 -33.82 10.49 6.61
N LEU A 414 -32.51 10.63 6.80
CA LEU A 414 -31.92 11.22 8.00
C LEU A 414 -32.42 12.64 8.22
N ALA A 415 -32.42 13.47 7.18
CA ALA A 415 -32.97 14.83 7.21
C ALA A 415 -34.44 14.84 7.68
N ARG A 416 -35.29 13.97 7.12
CA ARG A 416 -36.71 13.87 7.50
C ARG A 416 -36.90 13.43 8.95
N ARG A 417 -36.14 12.42 9.40
CA ARG A 417 -36.25 11.89 10.78
C ARG A 417 -35.74 12.88 11.82
N SER A 418 -34.64 13.57 11.52
CA SER A 418 -34.02 14.55 12.40
C SER A 418 -34.65 15.94 12.31
N ARG A 419 -35.52 16.17 11.31
CA ARG A 419 -36.18 17.46 11.02
C ARG A 419 -35.19 18.59 10.67
N HIS A 420 -34.02 18.22 10.16
CA HIS A 420 -33.09 19.14 9.53
C HIS A 420 -33.31 19.19 8.02
N ARG A 421 -33.15 20.37 7.44
CA ARG A 421 -32.96 20.53 5.99
C ARG A 421 -31.47 20.57 5.69
N LEU A 422 -30.89 19.41 5.38
CA LEU A 422 -29.43 19.27 5.25
C LEU A 422 -28.89 19.95 3.98
N MET A 423 -27.74 20.64 4.07
CA MET A 423 -27.07 21.26 2.93
C MET A 423 -26.19 20.22 2.22
N ILE A 424 -26.65 19.70 1.07
CA ILE A 424 -25.97 18.57 0.41
C ILE A 424 -25.19 19.05 -0.80
N ARG A 425 -23.86 19.05 -0.66
CA ARG A 425 -22.96 19.35 -1.77
C ARG A 425 -22.71 18.10 -2.59
N LEU A 426 -23.20 18.09 -3.82
CA LEU A 426 -22.89 17.05 -4.79
C LEU A 426 -21.65 17.46 -5.58
N VAL A 427 -20.60 16.63 -5.53
CA VAL A 427 -19.36 16.78 -6.32
C VAL A 427 -19.18 15.55 -7.20
N LYS A 428 -18.25 15.58 -8.16
CA LYS A 428 -17.81 14.35 -8.85
C LYS A 428 -16.95 13.49 -7.92
N GLY A 429 -15.77 13.98 -7.55
CA GLY A 429 -14.83 13.30 -6.65
C GLY A 429 -13.39 13.73 -6.96
N ALA A 430 -12.50 13.66 -5.96
CA ALA A 430 -11.14 14.22 -6.05
C ALA A 430 -10.00 13.20 -5.81
N TYR A 431 -10.33 11.92 -5.58
CA TYR A 431 -9.38 10.89 -5.16
C TYR A 431 -9.31 9.71 -6.15
N TRP A 432 -9.75 9.90 -7.39
CA TRP A 432 -10.05 8.78 -8.31
C TRP A 432 -8.88 7.84 -8.55
N ASP A 433 -7.70 8.38 -8.85
CA ASP A 433 -6.49 7.58 -9.12
C ASP A 433 -6.02 6.79 -7.89
N SER A 434 -6.11 7.39 -6.71
CA SER A 434 -5.79 6.79 -5.43
C SER A 434 -6.75 5.64 -5.09
N GLU A 435 -8.04 5.79 -5.40
CA GLU A 435 -9.04 4.72 -5.24
C GLU A 435 -8.78 3.54 -6.19
N ILE A 436 -8.33 3.79 -7.42
CA ILE A 436 -7.92 2.74 -8.36
C ILE A 436 -6.69 2.00 -7.83
N LYS A 437 -5.63 2.74 -7.46
CA LYS A 437 -4.38 2.15 -6.93
C LYS A 437 -4.66 1.32 -5.67
N ARG A 438 -5.39 1.88 -4.71
CA ARG A 438 -5.69 1.21 -3.43
C ARG A 438 -6.46 -0.09 -3.62
N ALA A 439 -7.51 -0.08 -4.45
CA ALA A 439 -8.27 -1.30 -4.74
C ALA A 439 -7.43 -2.39 -5.41
N GLN A 440 -6.48 -2.01 -6.28
CA GLN A 440 -5.54 -2.95 -6.92
C GLN A 440 -4.54 -3.54 -5.92
N VAL A 441 -3.92 -2.68 -5.10
CA VAL A 441 -2.96 -3.10 -4.06
C VAL A 441 -3.63 -4.04 -3.06
N ASP A 442 -4.83 -3.69 -2.59
CA ASP A 442 -5.58 -4.44 -1.59
C ASP A 442 -6.24 -5.71 -2.17
N GLY A 443 -6.17 -5.93 -3.49
CA GLY A 443 -6.69 -7.15 -4.15
C GLY A 443 -8.22 -7.27 -4.02
N LEU A 444 -8.95 -6.16 -4.06
CA LEU A 444 -10.38 -6.12 -3.76
C LEU A 444 -11.24 -6.57 -4.94
N GLU A 445 -12.50 -6.93 -4.67
CA GLU A 445 -13.45 -7.45 -5.66
C GLU A 445 -13.77 -6.52 -6.85
N GLY A 446 -13.45 -5.23 -6.72
CA GLY A 446 -13.63 -4.22 -7.76
C GLY A 446 -13.35 -2.82 -7.24
N TYR A 447 -13.69 -1.80 -8.03
CA TYR A 447 -13.47 -0.39 -7.67
C TYR A 447 -14.66 0.20 -6.91
N PRO A 448 -14.44 1.11 -5.93
CA PRO A 448 -15.53 1.82 -5.26
C PRO A 448 -16.06 3.00 -6.08
N VAL A 449 -15.29 3.37 -7.11
CA VAL A 449 -15.56 4.44 -8.07
C VAL A 449 -15.81 3.86 -9.47
N TYR A 450 -16.42 4.65 -10.35
CA TYR A 450 -16.51 4.33 -11.78
C TYR A 450 -15.15 4.48 -12.46
N THR A 451 -14.84 3.60 -13.41
CA THR A 451 -13.59 3.59 -14.18
C THR A 451 -13.65 4.41 -15.46
N ARG A 452 -14.86 4.77 -15.92
CA ARG A 452 -15.08 5.73 -17.02
C ARG A 452 -15.68 7.03 -16.48
N LYS A 453 -15.17 8.16 -16.94
CA LYS A 453 -15.63 9.50 -16.59
C LYS A 453 -17.08 9.71 -16.99
N VAL A 454 -17.52 9.21 -18.15
CA VAL A 454 -18.92 9.33 -18.60
C VAL A 454 -19.91 8.70 -17.60
N TYR A 455 -19.54 7.61 -16.92
CA TYR A 455 -20.39 7.00 -15.90
C TYR A 455 -20.50 7.85 -14.64
N THR A 456 -19.43 8.56 -14.28
CA THR A 456 -19.48 9.58 -13.22
C THR A 456 -20.44 10.71 -13.58
N ASP A 457 -20.45 11.17 -14.85
CA ASP A 457 -21.38 12.21 -15.28
C ASP A 457 -22.84 11.75 -15.22
N VAL A 458 -23.13 10.52 -15.69
CA VAL A 458 -24.46 9.90 -15.58
C VAL A 458 -24.89 9.78 -14.11
N SER A 459 -23.99 9.29 -13.25
CA SER A 459 -24.24 9.21 -11.80
C SER A 459 -24.53 10.58 -11.20
N TYR A 460 -23.78 11.61 -11.56
CA TYR A 460 -23.98 12.97 -11.08
C TYR A 460 -25.38 13.48 -11.45
N LEU A 461 -25.81 13.31 -12.71
CA LEU A 461 -27.12 13.74 -13.18
C LEU A 461 -28.27 12.99 -12.48
N ALA A 462 -28.14 11.67 -12.30
CA ALA A 462 -29.11 10.87 -11.55
C ALA A 462 -29.22 11.31 -10.08
N CYS A 463 -28.08 11.52 -9.42
CA CYS A 463 -28.00 12.03 -8.05
C CYS A 463 -28.60 13.44 -7.93
N ALA A 464 -28.34 14.33 -8.89
CA ALA A 464 -28.92 15.66 -8.93
C ALA A 464 -30.45 15.62 -9.00
N ARG A 465 -31.02 14.74 -9.84
CA ARG A 465 -32.48 14.55 -9.91
C ARG A 465 -33.07 14.09 -8.57
N LYS A 466 -32.42 13.13 -7.90
CA LYS A 466 -32.85 12.68 -6.56
C LYS A 466 -32.88 13.83 -5.55
N LEU A 467 -31.82 14.64 -5.49
CA LEU A 467 -31.73 15.79 -4.58
C LEU A 467 -32.79 16.87 -4.89
N LEU A 468 -33.01 17.19 -6.17
CA LEU A 468 -34.07 18.11 -6.59
C LEU A 468 -35.48 17.61 -6.26
N GLY A 469 -35.65 16.29 -6.11
CA GLY A 469 -36.92 15.65 -5.78
C GLY A 469 -37.30 15.67 -4.30
N ALA A 470 -36.45 16.18 -3.40
CA ALA A 470 -36.71 16.27 -1.96
C ALA A 470 -36.34 17.65 -1.37
N PRO A 471 -36.82 18.77 -1.94
CA PRO A 471 -36.42 20.12 -1.54
C PRO A 471 -36.81 20.47 -0.10
N GLU A 472 -37.76 19.75 0.50
CA GLU A 472 -38.16 19.87 1.90
C GLU A 472 -37.12 19.29 2.88
N ALA A 473 -36.39 18.25 2.45
CA ALA A 473 -35.44 17.52 3.28
C ALA A 473 -34.00 18.00 3.06
N VAL A 474 -33.67 18.46 1.86
CA VAL A 474 -32.31 18.87 1.52
C VAL A 474 -32.28 20.22 0.82
N PHE A 475 -31.18 20.95 1.01
CA PHE A 475 -30.76 22.07 0.19
C PHE A 475 -29.63 21.59 -0.74
N PRO A 476 -29.93 21.29 -2.02
CA PRO A 476 -28.91 20.79 -2.94
C PRO A 476 -27.92 21.88 -3.35
N GLN A 477 -26.63 21.54 -3.33
CA GLN A 477 -25.54 22.41 -3.76
C GLN A 477 -24.72 21.70 -4.85
N PHE A 478 -24.88 22.10 -6.11
CA PHE A 478 -24.28 21.42 -7.24
C PHE A 478 -22.91 21.99 -7.59
N ALA A 479 -21.84 21.34 -7.13
CA ALA A 479 -20.46 21.76 -7.37
C ALA A 479 -19.92 21.17 -8.69
N THR A 480 -19.83 22.01 -9.73
CA THR A 480 -19.34 21.58 -11.05
C THR A 480 -18.85 22.75 -11.89
N HIS A 481 -17.82 22.53 -12.70
CA HIS A 481 -17.34 23.45 -13.73
C HIS A 481 -17.76 23.03 -15.15
N ASN A 482 -18.51 21.93 -15.28
CA ASN A 482 -18.91 21.41 -16.58
C ASN A 482 -20.22 22.07 -17.04
N ALA A 483 -20.15 22.80 -18.16
CA ALA A 483 -21.28 23.57 -18.69
C ALA A 483 -22.49 22.69 -19.08
N TYR A 484 -22.26 21.48 -19.59
CA TYR A 484 -23.34 20.54 -19.88
C TYR A 484 -24.06 20.10 -18.59
N THR A 485 -23.29 19.69 -17.58
CA THR A 485 -23.83 19.25 -16.28
C THR A 485 -24.67 20.35 -15.63
N LEU A 486 -24.14 21.58 -15.61
CA LEU A 486 -24.87 22.77 -15.15
C LEU A 486 -26.18 22.94 -15.92
N SER A 487 -26.10 22.83 -17.25
CA SER A 487 -27.25 23.05 -18.12
C SER A 487 -28.34 22.00 -17.94
N ALA A 488 -27.95 20.74 -17.78
CA ALA A 488 -28.86 19.64 -17.52
C ALA A 488 -29.61 19.87 -16.20
N ILE A 489 -28.90 20.24 -15.13
CA ILE A 489 -29.49 20.47 -13.80
C ILE A 489 -30.42 21.68 -13.81
N TYR A 490 -30.03 22.77 -14.48
CA TYR A 490 -30.90 23.94 -14.65
C TYR A 490 -32.22 23.57 -15.33
N GLN A 491 -32.18 22.75 -16.38
CA GLN A 491 -33.38 22.27 -17.05
C GLN A 491 -34.19 21.28 -16.18
N MET A 492 -33.51 20.41 -15.42
CA MET A 492 -34.17 19.49 -14.47
C MET A 492 -34.93 20.22 -13.37
N ALA A 493 -34.36 21.32 -12.85
CA ALA A 493 -34.98 22.12 -11.78
C ALA A 493 -36.18 22.97 -12.27
N GLY A 494 -36.27 23.21 -13.58
CA GLY A 494 -37.34 24.00 -14.19
C GLY A 494 -37.21 25.52 -13.94
N GLN A 495 -38.25 26.26 -14.36
CA GLN A 495 -38.24 27.72 -14.35
C GLN A 495 -38.78 28.34 -13.04
N ASN A 496 -39.45 27.56 -12.18
CA ASN A 496 -40.05 28.02 -10.93
C ASN A 496 -39.04 28.04 -9.78
N TYR A 497 -37.96 28.81 -9.94
CA TYR A 497 -36.93 28.95 -8.92
C TYR A 497 -37.35 29.93 -7.82
N TYR A 498 -37.07 29.56 -6.56
CA TYR A 498 -37.18 30.44 -5.41
C TYR A 498 -35.87 30.47 -4.62
N PRO A 499 -35.51 31.62 -3.99
CA PRO A 499 -34.30 31.71 -3.17
C PRO A 499 -34.26 30.64 -2.08
N GLY A 500 -33.14 29.93 -1.98
CA GLY A 500 -32.97 28.82 -1.02
C GLY A 500 -33.49 27.46 -1.51
N GLN A 501 -33.96 27.34 -2.76
CA GLN A 501 -34.34 26.04 -3.34
C GLN A 501 -33.11 25.14 -3.54
N TYR A 502 -32.11 25.62 -4.26
CA TYR A 502 -30.81 24.98 -4.51
C TYR A 502 -29.78 26.06 -4.90
N GLU A 503 -28.50 25.71 -4.90
CA GLU A 503 -27.44 26.56 -5.46
C GLU A 503 -26.48 25.76 -6.33
N PHE A 504 -25.73 26.46 -7.17
CA PHE A 504 -24.51 25.90 -7.75
C PHE A 504 -23.30 26.25 -6.89
N GLN A 505 -22.21 25.52 -7.08
CA GLN A 505 -20.92 25.88 -6.48
C GLN A 505 -19.79 25.74 -7.49
N CYS A 506 -18.76 26.54 -7.28
CA CYS A 506 -17.55 26.51 -8.07
C CYS A 506 -16.32 26.77 -7.20
N LEU A 507 -15.15 26.57 -7.79
CA LEU A 507 -13.89 26.83 -7.14
C LEU A 507 -13.38 28.22 -7.48
N HIS A 508 -12.79 28.89 -6.49
CA HIS A 508 -12.08 30.15 -6.67
C HIS A 508 -10.92 30.05 -7.69
N GLY A 509 -10.81 31.05 -8.55
CA GLY A 509 -9.76 31.13 -9.57
C GLY A 509 -9.98 30.19 -10.77
N MET A 510 -11.13 29.53 -10.88
CA MET A 510 -11.39 28.53 -11.91
C MET A 510 -12.80 28.58 -12.50
N GLY A 511 -13.82 28.70 -11.64
CA GLY A 511 -15.22 28.58 -12.08
C GLY A 511 -15.92 29.88 -12.38
N GLU A 512 -15.36 31.00 -11.95
CA GLU A 512 -16.03 32.30 -11.99
C GLU A 512 -16.40 32.73 -13.42
N SER A 513 -15.58 32.41 -14.41
CA SER A 513 -15.84 32.73 -15.82
C SER A 513 -17.14 32.10 -16.34
N LEU A 514 -17.45 30.87 -15.93
CA LEU A 514 -18.69 30.16 -16.27
C LEU A 514 -19.85 30.74 -15.48
N TYR A 515 -19.70 30.91 -14.17
CA TYR A 515 -20.79 31.33 -13.31
C TYR A 515 -21.12 32.82 -13.42
N ASP A 516 -20.26 33.63 -14.01
CA ASP A 516 -20.58 35.00 -14.41
C ASP A 516 -21.66 35.04 -15.49
N GLU A 517 -21.94 33.93 -16.19
CA GLU A 517 -23.10 33.77 -17.10
C GLU A 517 -24.36 33.24 -16.40
N VAL A 518 -24.26 32.86 -15.13
CA VAL A 518 -25.30 32.16 -14.38
C VAL A 518 -25.88 33.06 -13.29
N VAL A 519 -25.01 33.71 -12.52
CA VAL A 519 -25.36 34.58 -11.39
C VAL A 519 -25.89 35.93 -11.92
N GLY A 520 -26.96 36.41 -11.31
CA GLY A 520 -27.59 37.70 -11.62
C GLY A 520 -28.96 37.58 -12.30
N PRO A 521 -29.71 38.70 -12.42
CA PRO A 521 -31.10 38.68 -12.88
C PRO A 521 -31.25 38.19 -14.33
N ALA A 522 -32.32 37.45 -14.62
CA ALA A 522 -32.60 36.96 -15.97
C ALA A 522 -32.75 38.09 -17.01
N GLY A 523 -33.25 39.25 -16.59
CA GLY A 523 -33.36 40.45 -17.44
C GLY A 523 -32.02 41.03 -17.91
N GLN A 524 -30.90 40.60 -17.32
CA GLN A 524 -29.54 40.96 -17.75
C GLN A 524 -28.88 39.86 -18.62
N GLY A 525 -29.68 38.89 -19.10
CA GLY A 525 -29.19 37.78 -19.93
C GLY A 525 -28.52 36.65 -19.16
N LYS A 526 -28.65 36.62 -17.82
CA LYS A 526 -28.12 35.58 -16.93
C LYS A 526 -29.19 34.54 -16.58
N LEU A 527 -28.85 33.53 -15.77
CA LEU A 527 -29.77 32.43 -15.43
C LEU A 527 -30.53 32.61 -14.11
N ASN A 528 -30.23 33.66 -13.34
CA ASN A 528 -30.84 33.91 -12.02
C ASN A 528 -30.73 32.70 -11.09
N ARG A 529 -29.52 32.14 -10.97
CA ARG A 529 -29.20 31.08 -10.01
C ARG A 529 -27.98 31.49 -9.17
N PRO A 530 -27.98 31.25 -7.85
CA PRO A 530 -26.85 31.57 -7.00
C PRO A 530 -25.70 30.60 -7.24
N CYS A 531 -24.48 31.09 -7.05
CA CYS A 531 -23.28 30.27 -7.02
C CYS A 531 -22.49 30.57 -5.75
N ARG A 532 -22.09 29.53 -5.02
CA ARG A 532 -21.17 29.64 -3.89
C ARG A 532 -19.75 29.29 -4.34
N ILE A 533 -18.81 30.20 -4.11
CA ILE A 533 -17.40 29.99 -4.40
C ILE A 533 -16.76 29.28 -3.20
N TYR A 534 -16.20 28.11 -3.46
CA TYR A 534 -15.32 27.41 -2.54
C TYR A 534 -13.95 28.10 -2.57
N ALA A 535 -13.54 28.71 -1.47
CA ALA A 535 -12.41 29.63 -1.40
C ALA A 535 -11.31 29.09 -0.48
N PRO A 536 -10.18 28.61 -1.04
CA PRO A 536 -9.02 28.19 -0.25
C PRO A 536 -8.41 29.36 0.52
N VAL A 537 -8.05 29.12 1.78
CA VAL A 537 -7.45 30.07 2.72
C VAL A 537 -6.31 29.40 3.47
N GLY A 538 -5.11 29.94 3.34
CA GLY A 538 -3.95 29.44 4.06
C GLY A 538 -2.64 29.97 3.51
N THR A 539 -1.55 29.70 4.23
CA THR A 539 -0.21 30.11 3.81
C THR A 539 0.18 29.42 2.50
N HIS A 540 1.15 29.99 1.78
CA HIS A 540 1.69 29.34 0.58
C HIS A 540 2.22 27.92 0.88
N GLU A 541 2.84 27.69 2.03
CA GLU A 541 3.31 26.36 2.45
C GLU A 541 2.18 25.32 2.53
N THR A 542 1.02 25.72 3.07
CA THR A 542 -0.18 24.88 3.23
C THR A 542 -0.86 24.63 1.87
N LEU A 543 -0.91 25.66 1.01
CA LEU A 543 -1.48 25.57 -0.34
C LEU A 543 -0.76 24.53 -1.21
N LEU A 544 0.54 24.39 -1.07
CA LEU A 544 1.35 23.60 -2.00
C LEU A 544 1.10 22.09 -1.93
N ALA A 545 0.84 21.52 -0.75
CA ALA A 545 0.45 20.09 -0.61
C ALA A 545 -0.86 19.81 -1.34
N TYR A 546 -1.74 20.82 -1.33
CA TYR A 546 -3.06 20.77 -1.91
C TYR A 546 -3.07 21.03 -3.42
N LEU A 547 -2.13 21.84 -3.90
CA LEU A 547 -2.13 22.41 -5.25
C LEU A 547 -1.98 21.33 -6.34
N VAL A 548 -1.17 20.29 -6.13
CA VAL A 548 -0.99 19.23 -7.14
C VAL A 548 -2.31 18.50 -7.39
N ARG A 549 -2.98 18.01 -6.35
CA ARG A 549 -4.29 17.36 -6.47
C ARG A 549 -5.33 18.28 -7.11
N ARG A 550 -5.30 19.57 -6.76
CA ARG A 550 -6.22 20.56 -7.33
C ARG A 550 -6.01 20.79 -8.82
N LEU A 551 -4.75 20.80 -9.26
CA LEU A 551 -4.39 20.91 -10.67
C LEU A 551 -4.72 19.63 -11.43
N LEU A 552 -4.56 18.45 -10.83
CA LEU A 552 -4.96 17.18 -11.44
C LEU A 552 -6.48 17.12 -11.69
N GLU A 553 -7.29 17.57 -10.74
CA GLU A 553 -8.76 17.63 -10.84
C GLU A 553 -9.22 18.34 -12.12
N ASN A 554 -8.50 19.38 -12.54
CA ASN A 554 -8.91 20.26 -13.63
C ASN A 554 -8.00 20.22 -14.86
N GLY A 555 -6.79 19.68 -14.74
CA GLY A 555 -5.77 19.58 -15.79
C GLY A 555 -5.67 18.22 -16.47
N ALA A 556 -6.42 17.20 -16.02
CA ALA A 556 -6.50 15.92 -16.74
C ALA A 556 -7.04 16.11 -18.18
N ASN A 557 -6.65 15.27 -19.13
CA ASN A 557 -7.07 15.40 -20.54
C ASN A 557 -8.59 15.25 -20.71
N THR A 558 -9.25 14.57 -19.77
CA THR A 558 -10.70 14.37 -19.76
C THR A 558 -11.47 15.46 -18.99
N SER A 559 -10.76 16.39 -18.35
CA SER A 559 -11.35 17.54 -17.65
C SER A 559 -11.99 18.52 -18.64
N PHE A 560 -13.17 19.03 -18.29
CA PHE A 560 -13.85 20.06 -19.08
C PHE A 560 -13.04 21.36 -19.16
N VAL A 561 -12.38 21.76 -18.06
CA VAL A 561 -11.58 23.00 -17.99
C VAL A 561 -10.37 22.92 -18.92
N ASN A 562 -9.75 21.74 -19.02
CA ASN A 562 -8.66 21.51 -19.97
C ASN A 562 -9.18 21.47 -21.42
N ARG A 563 -10.25 20.72 -21.69
CA ARG A 563 -10.80 20.56 -23.06
C ARG A 563 -11.41 21.84 -23.63
N ILE A 564 -12.03 22.71 -22.81
CA ILE A 564 -12.48 24.04 -23.28
C ILE A 564 -11.30 24.93 -23.65
N GLY A 565 -10.15 24.68 -23.00
CA GLY A 565 -8.82 25.16 -23.32
C GLY A 565 -8.44 24.98 -24.78
N ASP A 566 -8.69 23.79 -25.29
CA ASP A 566 -8.21 23.31 -26.57
C ASP A 566 -9.14 23.73 -27.73
N ASP A 567 -8.61 24.52 -28.66
CA ASP A 567 -9.33 24.98 -29.85
C ASP A 567 -9.56 23.85 -30.87
N SER A 568 -8.84 22.72 -30.76
CA SER A 568 -9.03 21.54 -31.61
C SER A 568 -10.28 20.73 -31.23
N VAL A 569 -10.76 20.85 -29.98
CA VAL A 569 -11.97 20.19 -29.50
C VAL A 569 -13.20 20.99 -29.96
N SER A 570 -14.12 20.34 -30.67
CA SER A 570 -15.35 20.99 -31.13
C SER A 570 -16.28 21.35 -29.96
N ILE A 571 -17.16 22.35 -30.14
CA ILE A 571 -18.16 22.69 -29.11
C ILE A 571 -19.11 21.50 -28.88
N ASP A 572 -19.50 20.81 -29.94
CA ASP A 572 -20.42 19.66 -29.87
C ASP A 572 -19.81 18.53 -29.02
N GLU A 573 -18.50 18.25 -29.15
CA GLU A 573 -17.80 17.30 -28.28
C GLU A 573 -17.70 17.72 -26.80
N LEU A 574 -17.72 19.03 -26.50
CA LEU A 574 -17.68 19.54 -25.11
C LEU A 574 -19.04 19.45 -24.41
N VAL A 575 -20.12 19.40 -25.20
CA VAL A 575 -21.51 19.41 -24.73
C VAL A 575 -22.28 18.16 -25.15
N GLU A 576 -21.55 17.08 -25.42
CA GLU A 576 -22.10 15.74 -25.65
C GLU A 576 -22.95 15.29 -24.45
N ASP A 577 -24.08 14.64 -24.73
CA ASP A 577 -24.94 14.07 -23.70
C ASP A 577 -24.29 12.82 -23.08
N PRO A 578 -23.94 12.83 -21.79
CA PRO A 578 -23.30 11.68 -21.14
C PRO A 578 -24.23 10.45 -21.07
N VAL A 579 -25.55 10.62 -21.13
CA VAL A 579 -26.51 9.51 -21.20
C VAL A 579 -26.39 8.81 -22.55
N GLU A 580 -26.36 9.55 -23.65
CA GLU A 580 -26.21 8.98 -25.00
C GLU A 580 -24.82 8.35 -25.16
N ALA A 581 -23.77 9.05 -24.73
CA ALA A 581 -22.40 8.54 -24.76
C ALA A 581 -22.24 7.23 -23.94
N ALA A 582 -22.86 7.14 -22.76
CA ALA A 582 -22.85 5.91 -21.97
C ALA A 582 -23.62 4.76 -22.64
N GLN A 583 -24.72 5.05 -23.33
CA GLN A 583 -25.50 4.05 -24.07
C GLN A 583 -24.80 3.53 -25.32
N ALA A 584 -23.89 4.31 -25.91
CA ALA A 584 -23.09 3.89 -27.05
C ALA A 584 -22.02 2.83 -26.69
N ILE A 585 -21.69 2.68 -25.40
CA ILE A 585 -20.73 1.68 -24.92
C ILE A 585 -21.39 0.31 -24.86
N VAL A 586 -20.81 -0.69 -25.53
CA VAL A 586 -21.32 -2.06 -25.61
C VAL A 586 -20.30 -3.05 -25.05
N PRO A 587 -20.66 -3.90 -24.07
CA PRO A 587 -21.94 -3.92 -23.35
C PRO A 587 -22.13 -2.68 -22.46
N LEU A 588 -23.40 -2.34 -22.18
CA LEU A 588 -23.73 -1.16 -21.36
C LEU A 588 -23.06 -1.24 -19.99
N GLY A 589 -22.37 -0.16 -19.61
CA GLY A 589 -21.67 -0.06 -18.34
C GLY A 589 -20.38 -0.88 -18.25
N ALA A 590 -19.80 -1.32 -19.38
CA ALA A 590 -18.51 -1.98 -19.40
C ALA A 590 -17.41 -1.11 -18.74
N PRO A 591 -16.60 -1.68 -17.81
CA PRO A 591 -15.46 -0.97 -17.23
C PRO A 591 -14.47 -0.44 -18.29
N HIS A 592 -13.60 0.48 -17.90
CA HIS A 592 -12.58 1.03 -18.80
C HIS A 592 -11.53 -0.05 -19.17
N GLU A 593 -11.30 -0.27 -20.46
CA GLU A 593 -10.47 -1.37 -20.98
C GLU A 593 -9.00 -1.32 -20.52
N LYS A 594 -8.46 -0.13 -20.31
CA LYS A 594 -7.09 0.08 -19.81
C LYS A 594 -6.92 -0.03 -18.29
N ILE A 595 -8.00 -0.28 -17.54
CA ILE A 595 -7.96 -0.39 -16.09
C ILE A 595 -8.34 -1.84 -15.73
N PRO A 596 -7.37 -2.75 -15.56
CA PRO A 596 -7.66 -4.13 -15.21
C PRO A 596 -8.34 -4.20 -13.86
N LEU A 597 -9.23 -5.15 -13.62
CA LEU A 597 -9.75 -5.39 -12.26
C LEU A 597 -8.61 -5.85 -11.33
N PRO A 598 -8.68 -5.63 -10.00
CA PRO A 598 -7.63 -6.07 -9.09
C PRO A 598 -7.29 -7.57 -9.21
N ARG A 599 -8.30 -8.41 -9.45
CA ARG A 599 -8.15 -9.86 -9.67
C ARG A 599 -7.37 -10.21 -10.96
N GLU A 600 -7.38 -9.31 -11.94
CA GLU A 600 -6.82 -9.48 -13.29
C GLU A 600 -5.56 -8.63 -13.51
N LEU A 601 -4.92 -8.19 -12.43
CA LEU A 601 -3.81 -7.23 -12.48
C LEU A 601 -2.63 -7.69 -13.36
N TYR A 602 -2.42 -9.00 -13.47
CA TYR A 602 -1.31 -9.59 -14.23
C TYR A 602 -1.67 -9.99 -15.66
N GLY A 603 -2.92 -9.77 -16.07
CA GLY A 603 -3.43 -10.04 -17.41
C GLY A 603 -4.92 -10.39 -17.39
N ALA A 604 -5.58 -10.18 -18.52
CA ALA A 604 -7.02 -10.44 -18.67
C ALA A 604 -7.38 -11.91 -18.43
N ALA A 605 -8.59 -12.19 -17.96
CA ALA A 605 -9.09 -13.54 -17.81
C ALA A 605 -9.01 -14.33 -19.14
N GLY A 606 -8.47 -15.56 -19.07
CA GLY A 606 -8.29 -16.41 -20.24
C GLY A 606 -7.05 -16.10 -21.10
N SER A 607 -6.25 -15.08 -20.76
CA SER A 607 -4.98 -14.77 -21.46
C SER A 607 -3.82 -15.73 -21.15
N GLY A 608 -4.01 -16.66 -20.22
CA GLY A 608 -2.94 -17.49 -19.66
C GLY A 608 -2.12 -16.81 -18.57
N ALA A 609 -2.44 -15.56 -18.19
CA ALA A 609 -1.85 -14.90 -17.05
C ALA A 609 -2.42 -15.40 -15.71
N ARG A 610 -1.60 -15.35 -14.66
CA ARG A 610 -2.02 -15.71 -13.30
C ARG A 610 -3.09 -14.77 -12.76
N LEU A 611 -4.01 -15.32 -11.96
CA LEU A 611 -4.91 -14.51 -11.15
C LEU A 611 -4.18 -13.92 -9.95
N ASN A 612 -4.51 -12.67 -9.60
CA ASN A 612 -4.02 -12.01 -8.38
C ASN A 612 -4.80 -12.50 -7.15
N SER A 613 -4.15 -12.62 -6.00
CA SER A 613 -4.80 -12.96 -4.72
C SER A 613 -5.92 -11.99 -4.33
N GLN A 614 -6.99 -12.50 -3.70
CA GLN A 614 -8.09 -11.68 -3.17
C GLN A 614 -7.79 -11.18 -1.75
N GLY A 615 -8.06 -9.90 -1.47
CA GLY A 615 -8.05 -9.35 -0.12
C GLY A 615 -9.43 -9.22 0.50
N LEU A 616 -9.49 -8.57 1.67
CA LEU A 616 -10.71 -8.32 2.41
C LEU A 616 -10.78 -6.85 2.84
N ASP A 617 -11.87 -6.17 2.47
CA ASP A 617 -12.08 -4.75 2.80
C ASP A 617 -12.54 -4.60 4.25
N LEU A 618 -11.62 -4.22 5.13
CA LEU A 618 -11.88 -4.00 6.57
C LEU A 618 -12.64 -2.69 6.87
N SER A 619 -13.06 -1.95 5.85
CA SER A 619 -13.98 -0.82 5.99
C SER A 619 -15.44 -1.17 5.66
N ASN A 620 -15.67 -2.38 5.12
CA ASN A 620 -16.99 -2.84 4.70
C ASN A 620 -17.69 -3.64 5.81
N GLU A 621 -18.79 -3.11 6.36
CA GLU A 621 -19.51 -3.73 7.49
C GLU A 621 -20.07 -5.12 7.17
N HIS A 622 -20.46 -5.43 5.93
CA HIS A 622 -20.88 -6.78 5.56
C HIS A 622 -19.70 -7.77 5.62
N ARG A 623 -18.49 -7.32 5.24
CA ARG A 623 -17.27 -8.12 5.33
C ARG A 623 -16.83 -8.28 6.79
N LEU A 624 -16.90 -7.22 7.61
CA LEU A 624 -16.62 -7.31 9.05
C LEU A 624 -17.60 -8.25 9.77
N ALA A 625 -18.88 -8.25 9.41
CA ALA A 625 -19.87 -9.17 9.98
C ALA A 625 -19.57 -10.64 9.62
N SER A 626 -19.25 -10.93 8.35
CA SER A 626 -18.81 -12.27 7.92
C SER A 626 -17.54 -12.69 8.66
N LEU A 627 -16.56 -11.79 8.73
CA LEU A 627 -15.28 -12.05 9.37
C LEU A 627 -15.46 -12.33 10.87
N SER A 628 -16.29 -11.55 11.57
CA SER A 628 -16.58 -11.76 12.99
C SER A 628 -17.12 -13.16 13.26
N ALA A 629 -18.07 -13.62 12.44
CA ALA A 629 -18.62 -14.97 12.58
C ALA A 629 -17.54 -16.05 12.36
N ALA A 630 -16.68 -15.88 11.35
CA ALA A 630 -15.60 -16.81 11.06
C ALA A 630 -14.51 -16.83 12.15
N LEU A 631 -14.10 -15.66 12.65
CA LEU A 631 -13.11 -15.53 13.71
C LEU A 631 -13.61 -16.16 15.03
N LEU A 632 -14.85 -15.89 15.43
CA LEU A 632 -15.45 -16.52 16.60
C LEU A 632 -15.54 -18.04 16.44
N ALA A 633 -15.96 -18.54 15.27
CA ALA A 633 -15.99 -19.98 14.99
C ALA A 633 -14.59 -20.62 15.05
N SER A 634 -13.55 -19.91 14.61
CA SER A 634 -12.16 -20.39 14.64
C SER A 634 -11.63 -20.64 16.06
N THR A 635 -12.20 -19.99 17.08
CA THR A 635 -11.80 -20.18 18.48
C THR A 635 -12.22 -21.54 19.04
N ALA A 636 -13.26 -22.15 18.48
CA ALA A 636 -13.76 -23.46 18.88
C ALA A 636 -13.08 -24.62 18.13
N ALA A 637 -12.26 -24.32 17.11
CA ALA A 637 -11.58 -25.35 16.33
C ALA A 637 -10.42 -25.98 17.13
N PRO A 638 -10.32 -27.32 17.20
CA PRO A 638 -9.25 -28.00 17.91
C PRO A 638 -7.98 -28.02 17.06
N TRP A 639 -7.26 -26.90 17.02
CA TRP A 639 -6.03 -26.77 16.23
C TRP A 639 -4.95 -27.72 16.76
N ARG A 640 -4.40 -28.54 15.85
CA ARG A 640 -3.40 -29.56 16.16
C ARG A 640 -2.29 -29.57 15.10
N ALA A 641 -1.05 -29.72 15.56
CA ALA A 641 0.11 -29.98 14.73
C ALA A 641 0.84 -31.21 15.26
N ALA A 642 1.23 -32.12 14.38
CA ALA A 642 2.03 -33.29 14.71
C ALA A 642 2.80 -33.75 13.46
N PRO A 643 3.80 -34.64 13.58
CA PRO A 643 4.48 -35.18 12.41
C PRO A 643 3.48 -35.85 11.46
N THR A 644 3.50 -35.44 10.19
CA THR A 644 2.69 -36.04 9.12
C THR A 644 3.59 -36.81 8.16
N VAL A 645 3.72 -38.11 8.41
CA VAL A 645 4.68 -38.99 7.74
C VAL A 645 3.93 -39.99 6.88
N GLY A 646 4.08 -39.90 5.55
CA GLY A 646 3.13 -40.52 4.63
C GLY A 646 1.68 -40.17 5.01
N GLU A 647 0.78 -41.15 4.99
CA GLU A 647 -0.64 -40.99 5.40
C GLU A 647 -0.84 -40.94 6.93
N ARG A 648 0.20 -41.16 7.74
CA ARG A 648 0.12 -41.23 9.21
C ARG A 648 0.24 -39.84 9.84
N LEU A 649 -0.70 -39.48 10.71
CA LEU A 649 -0.56 -38.38 11.67
C LEU A 649 -0.07 -38.96 13.01
N ALA A 650 1.15 -38.61 13.43
CA ALA A 650 1.78 -39.12 14.64
C ALA A 650 1.29 -38.38 15.90
N TRP A 651 0.01 -38.51 16.23
CA TRP A 651 -0.58 -37.89 17.42
C TRP A 651 -0.35 -38.73 18.69
N ASP A 652 0.07 -38.07 19.76
CA ASP A 652 0.27 -38.65 21.09
C ASP A 652 -0.19 -37.62 22.14
N ASP A 653 -1.26 -37.95 22.87
CA ASP A 653 -1.85 -37.07 23.88
C ASP A 653 -0.90 -36.81 25.07
N GLU A 654 0.01 -37.74 25.39
CA GLU A 654 0.97 -37.57 26.49
C GLU A 654 2.11 -36.61 26.13
N ARG A 655 2.44 -36.51 24.84
CA ARG A 655 3.48 -35.61 24.30
C ARG A 655 2.92 -34.27 23.81
N ALA A 656 1.61 -34.10 23.77
CA ALA A 656 0.97 -32.89 23.26
C ALA A 656 1.27 -31.67 24.16
N GLN A 657 1.85 -30.63 23.58
CA GLN A 657 2.19 -29.38 24.25
C GLN A 657 1.28 -28.24 23.80
N PRO A 658 0.89 -27.31 24.69
CA PRO A 658 0.05 -26.19 24.31
C PRO A 658 0.82 -25.15 23.48
N VAL A 659 0.21 -24.70 22.39
CA VAL A 659 0.64 -23.50 21.65
C VAL A 659 -0.18 -22.33 22.19
N ARG A 660 0.50 -21.28 22.68
CA ARG A 660 -0.12 -20.16 23.38
C ARG A 660 -0.05 -18.89 22.55
N ASN A 661 -1.06 -18.04 22.71
CA ASN A 661 -1.13 -16.76 22.03
C ASN A 661 -0.10 -15.78 22.61
N PRO A 662 0.80 -15.19 21.80
CA PRO A 662 1.81 -14.26 22.31
C PRO A 662 1.22 -12.96 22.88
N ALA A 663 -0.01 -12.60 22.50
CA ALA A 663 -0.69 -11.41 23.00
C ALA A 663 -1.35 -11.62 24.36
N ASP A 664 -1.69 -12.86 24.69
CA ASP A 664 -2.25 -13.25 25.97
C ASP A 664 -1.96 -14.74 26.22
N LEU A 665 -0.95 -15.03 27.05
CA LEU A 665 -0.47 -16.40 27.29
C LEU A 665 -1.51 -17.32 27.95
N ARG A 666 -2.62 -16.75 28.44
CA ARG A 666 -3.76 -17.50 28.99
C ARG A 666 -4.60 -18.13 27.87
N ASP A 667 -4.58 -17.58 26.66
CA ASP A 667 -5.25 -18.13 25.48
C ASP A 667 -4.41 -19.28 24.88
N VAL A 668 -4.95 -20.49 24.95
CA VAL A 668 -4.37 -21.68 24.31
C VAL A 668 -4.96 -21.80 22.91
N VAL A 669 -4.10 -21.61 21.90
CA VAL A 669 -4.49 -21.61 20.49
C VAL A 669 -4.79 -23.02 20.01
N GLY A 670 -3.94 -23.97 20.41
CA GLY A 670 -4.02 -25.37 20.02
C GLY A 670 -2.92 -26.18 20.68
N GLN A 671 -2.60 -27.32 20.10
CA GLN A 671 -1.58 -28.23 20.62
C GLN A 671 -0.63 -28.74 19.54
N VAL A 672 0.63 -28.97 19.92
CA VAL A 672 1.66 -29.53 19.06
C VAL A 672 2.29 -30.78 19.67
N VAL A 673 2.53 -31.80 18.84
CA VAL A 673 3.47 -32.89 19.12
C VAL A 673 4.69 -32.65 18.24
N GLU A 674 5.86 -32.52 18.85
CA GLU A 674 7.12 -32.41 18.10
C GLU A 674 7.57 -33.78 17.58
N ALA A 675 8.29 -33.82 16.46
CA ALA A 675 8.81 -35.03 15.85
C ALA A 675 9.87 -35.69 16.74
N ALA A 676 9.78 -37.02 16.89
CA ALA A 676 10.86 -37.82 17.45
C ALA A 676 11.82 -38.29 16.34
N ASP A 677 12.98 -38.80 16.73
CA ASP A 677 14.00 -39.32 15.79
C ASP A 677 13.42 -40.39 14.84
N ALA A 678 12.56 -41.27 15.35
CA ALA A 678 11.89 -42.29 14.52
C ALA A 678 10.96 -41.68 13.46
N ASP A 679 10.28 -40.57 13.75
CA ASP A 679 9.43 -39.88 12.78
C ASP A 679 10.29 -39.20 11.69
N VAL A 680 11.47 -38.67 12.06
CA VAL A 680 12.44 -38.11 11.12
C VAL A 680 12.96 -39.18 10.15
N GLU A 681 13.36 -40.35 10.68
CA GLU A 681 13.83 -41.49 9.88
C GLU A 681 12.75 -42.02 8.94
N ASP A 682 11.51 -42.18 9.43
CA ASP A 682 10.38 -42.59 8.61
C ASP A 682 10.11 -41.56 7.51
N ALA A 683 10.10 -40.27 7.83
CA ALA A 683 9.82 -39.20 6.86
C ALA A 683 10.84 -39.17 5.72
N LEU A 684 12.13 -39.35 6.05
CA LEU A 684 13.19 -39.45 5.05
C LEU A 684 12.98 -40.65 4.13
N ARG A 685 12.63 -41.83 4.70
CA ARG A 685 12.34 -43.04 3.93
C ARG A 685 11.19 -42.83 2.94
N HIS A 686 10.10 -42.21 3.41
CA HIS A 686 8.94 -41.87 2.57
C HIS A 686 9.28 -40.84 1.49
N ALA A 687 10.03 -39.78 1.82
CA ALA A 687 10.41 -38.75 0.87
C ALA A 687 11.29 -39.30 -0.27
N VAL A 688 12.22 -40.21 0.05
CA VAL A 688 13.05 -40.90 -0.94
C VAL A 688 12.22 -41.85 -1.80
N ALA A 689 11.32 -42.64 -1.18
CA ALA A 689 10.47 -43.57 -1.91
C ALA A 689 9.47 -42.86 -2.85
N GLY A 690 8.94 -41.70 -2.44
CA GLY A 690 8.02 -40.89 -3.23
C GLY A 690 8.68 -40.05 -4.33
N ALA A 691 9.98 -39.80 -4.25
CA ALA A 691 10.67 -38.89 -5.18
C ALA A 691 10.57 -39.30 -6.66
N PRO A 692 10.80 -40.56 -7.06
CA PRO A 692 10.62 -40.97 -8.45
C PRO A 692 9.18 -40.77 -8.95
N ILE A 693 8.19 -41.00 -8.09
CA ILE A 693 6.77 -40.85 -8.43
C ILE A 693 6.47 -39.37 -8.69
N TRP A 694 6.79 -38.49 -7.75
CA TRP A 694 6.50 -37.06 -7.88
C TRP A 694 7.28 -36.38 -9.01
N GLN A 695 8.54 -36.79 -9.22
CA GLN A 695 9.34 -36.37 -10.38
C GLN A 695 8.68 -36.76 -11.71
N SER A 696 8.05 -37.94 -11.77
CA SER A 696 7.40 -38.44 -12.98
C SER A 696 6.02 -37.80 -13.24
N THR A 697 5.38 -37.24 -12.21
CA THR A 697 4.12 -36.52 -12.33
C THR A 697 4.27 -35.37 -13.35
N PRO A 698 3.39 -35.26 -14.36
CA PRO A 698 3.44 -34.19 -15.34
C PRO A 698 3.44 -32.79 -14.71
N VAL A 699 4.23 -31.86 -15.28
CA VAL A 699 4.33 -30.47 -14.79
C VAL A 699 2.96 -29.80 -14.64
N PRO A 700 2.02 -29.91 -15.61
CA PRO A 700 0.69 -29.30 -15.45
C PRO A 700 -0.12 -29.89 -14.29
N GLU A 701 0.04 -31.17 -13.98
CA GLU A 701 -0.64 -31.80 -12.84
C GLU A 701 -0.09 -31.28 -11.51
N ARG A 702 1.23 -31.10 -11.40
CA ARG A 702 1.85 -30.48 -10.21
C ARG A 702 1.38 -29.04 -10.05
N ALA A 703 1.39 -28.25 -11.13
CA ALA A 703 0.91 -26.87 -11.14
C ALA A 703 -0.56 -26.77 -10.74
N GLN A 704 -1.40 -27.70 -11.21
CA GLN A 704 -2.81 -27.75 -10.84
C GLN A 704 -3.03 -28.05 -9.35
N CYS A 705 -2.19 -28.87 -8.71
CA CYS A 705 -2.22 -29.06 -7.26
C CYS A 705 -1.99 -27.73 -6.52
N LEU A 706 -0.99 -26.96 -6.94
CA LEU A 706 -0.70 -25.65 -6.35
C LEU A 706 -1.85 -24.66 -6.56
N ARG A 707 -2.46 -24.61 -7.76
CA ARG A 707 -3.61 -23.73 -8.02
C ARG A 707 -4.84 -24.11 -7.19
N ARG A 708 -5.09 -25.40 -6.98
CA ARG A 708 -6.15 -25.86 -6.07
C ARG A 708 -5.86 -25.50 -4.62
N ALA A 709 -4.61 -25.61 -4.17
CA ALA A 709 -4.22 -25.16 -2.83
C ALA A 709 -4.44 -23.65 -2.67
N ALA A 710 -4.07 -22.85 -3.68
CA ALA A 710 -4.30 -21.40 -3.69
C ALA A 710 -5.79 -21.06 -3.56
N GLN A 711 -6.66 -21.83 -4.23
CA GLN A 711 -8.11 -21.69 -4.11
C GLN A 711 -8.60 -22.04 -2.69
N LEU A 712 -8.13 -23.14 -2.10
CA LEU A 712 -8.49 -23.54 -0.73
C LEU A 712 -8.06 -22.48 0.30
N PHE A 713 -6.88 -21.86 0.13
CA PHE A 713 -6.40 -20.80 1.01
C PHE A 713 -7.29 -19.55 0.91
N GLU A 714 -7.71 -19.15 -0.29
CA GLU A 714 -8.66 -18.03 -0.47
C GLU A 714 -10.03 -18.36 0.16
N GLU A 715 -10.56 -19.57 -0.07
CA GLU A 715 -11.85 -20.01 0.48
C GLU A 715 -11.86 -20.09 2.02
N GLN A 716 -10.73 -20.48 2.61
CA GLN A 716 -10.56 -20.58 4.06
C GLN A 716 -9.94 -19.34 4.69
N MET A 717 -9.72 -18.25 3.93
CA MET A 717 -8.99 -17.06 4.38
C MET A 717 -9.48 -16.60 5.75
N GLN A 718 -10.77 -16.33 5.92
CA GLN A 718 -11.32 -15.77 7.16
C GLN A 718 -11.07 -16.67 8.38
N THR A 719 -11.09 -18.01 8.22
CA THR A 719 -10.76 -18.96 9.27
C THR A 719 -9.26 -18.94 9.59
N LEU A 720 -8.41 -18.92 8.55
CA LEU A 720 -6.96 -18.85 8.69
C LEU A 720 -6.51 -17.56 9.39
N LEU A 721 -7.21 -16.43 9.17
CA LEU A 721 -6.93 -15.18 9.88
C LEU A 721 -7.01 -15.37 11.40
N GLY A 722 -8.03 -16.08 11.90
CA GLY A 722 -8.19 -16.33 13.32
C GLY A 722 -7.03 -17.12 13.93
N LEU A 723 -6.50 -18.08 13.18
CA LEU A 723 -5.32 -18.86 13.59
C LEU A 723 -4.05 -18.00 13.55
N ILE A 724 -3.80 -17.27 12.46
CA ILE A 724 -2.60 -16.43 12.31
C ILE A 724 -2.55 -15.33 13.38
N VAL A 725 -3.68 -14.67 13.65
CA VAL A 725 -3.77 -13.61 14.66
C VAL A 725 -3.44 -14.16 16.05
N ARG A 726 -4.01 -15.32 16.41
CA ARG A 726 -3.82 -15.92 17.74
C ARG A 726 -2.48 -16.63 17.91
N GLU A 727 -1.99 -17.34 16.89
CA GLU A 727 -0.74 -18.10 16.98
C GLU A 727 0.49 -17.19 16.84
N ALA A 728 0.48 -16.28 15.86
CA ALA A 728 1.64 -15.46 15.51
C ALA A 728 1.54 -14.01 15.97
N GLY A 729 0.43 -13.61 16.61
CA GLY A 729 0.25 -12.25 17.13
C GLY A 729 0.12 -11.17 16.04
N LYS A 730 -0.31 -11.52 14.82
CA LYS A 730 -0.46 -10.55 13.72
C LYS A 730 -1.78 -9.81 13.80
N SER A 731 -1.79 -8.53 13.43
CA SER A 731 -3.03 -7.79 13.19
C SER A 731 -3.78 -8.33 11.97
N LEU A 732 -5.09 -8.08 11.89
CA LEU A 732 -5.94 -8.54 10.78
C LEU A 732 -5.43 -8.10 9.38
N PRO A 733 -5.01 -6.84 9.15
CA PRO A 733 -4.42 -6.44 7.86
C PRO A 733 -3.20 -7.28 7.48
N ASN A 734 -2.35 -7.60 8.46
CA ASN A 734 -1.13 -8.38 8.24
C ASN A 734 -1.40 -9.87 7.99
N ALA A 735 -2.41 -10.43 8.67
CA ALA A 735 -2.86 -11.79 8.42
C ALA A 735 -3.49 -11.92 7.01
N ILE A 736 -4.25 -10.91 6.55
CA ILE A 736 -4.80 -10.87 5.17
C ILE A 736 -3.65 -10.83 4.15
N ALA A 737 -2.69 -9.92 4.35
CA ALA A 737 -1.54 -9.79 3.47
C ALA A 737 -0.73 -11.09 3.38
N GLU A 738 -0.59 -11.81 4.50
CA GLU A 738 0.12 -13.08 4.54
C GLU A 738 -0.60 -14.21 3.80
N VAL A 739 -1.92 -14.37 3.98
CA VAL A 739 -2.69 -15.37 3.22
C VAL A 739 -2.59 -15.06 1.72
N ARG A 740 -2.69 -13.78 1.34
CA ARG A 740 -2.53 -13.33 -0.05
C ARG A 740 -1.16 -13.67 -0.62
N GLU A 741 -0.09 -13.41 0.13
CA GLU A 741 1.27 -13.74 -0.29
C GLU A 741 1.47 -15.25 -0.49
N ALA A 742 0.92 -16.09 0.39
CA ALA A 742 0.94 -17.54 0.23
C ALA A 742 0.21 -18.01 -1.05
N VAL A 743 -0.97 -17.43 -1.32
CA VAL A 743 -1.76 -17.66 -2.53
C VAL A 743 -1.00 -17.23 -3.79
N ASP A 744 -0.34 -16.07 -3.74
CA ASP A 744 0.43 -15.56 -4.86
C ASP A 744 1.67 -16.42 -5.15
N PHE A 745 2.37 -16.93 -4.12
CA PHE A 745 3.46 -17.92 -4.32
C PHE A 745 2.98 -19.18 -5.03
N LEU A 746 1.87 -19.77 -4.57
CA LEU A 746 1.31 -20.97 -5.17
C LEU A 746 0.99 -20.77 -6.66
N ARG A 747 0.32 -19.66 -7.00
CA ARG A 747 -0.03 -19.34 -8.39
C ARG A 747 1.19 -18.98 -9.23
N TYR A 748 2.12 -18.19 -8.69
CA TYR A 748 3.31 -17.75 -9.41
C TYR A 748 4.19 -18.95 -9.81
N TYR A 749 4.47 -19.86 -8.87
CA TYR A 749 5.30 -21.03 -9.16
C TYR A 749 4.60 -22.07 -10.03
N ALA A 750 3.27 -22.22 -9.90
CA ALA A 750 2.49 -23.05 -10.81
C ALA A 750 2.61 -22.56 -12.27
N ASP A 751 2.40 -21.26 -12.48
CA ASP A 751 2.45 -20.64 -13.81
C ASP A 751 3.87 -20.63 -14.39
N GLN A 752 4.88 -20.35 -13.55
CA GLN A 752 6.27 -20.43 -14.00
C GLN A 752 6.64 -21.86 -14.43
N ALA A 753 6.26 -22.87 -13.63
CA ALA A 753 6.61 -24.25 -13.93
C ALA A 753 5.99 -24.71 -15.25
N GLU A 754 4.69 -24.45 -15.48
CA GLU A 754 4.04 -24.81 -16.75
C GLU A 754 4.64 -24.10 -17.96
N ARG A 755 5.08 -22.85 -17.81
CA ARG A 755 5.66 -22.09 -18.91
C ARG A 755 7.08 -22.57 -19.26
N GLU A 756 7.86 -22.98 -18.27
CA GLU A 756 9.32 -23.10 -18.42
C GLU A 756 9.85 -24.53 -18.25
N PHE A 757 9.15 -25.42 -17.53
CA PHE A 757 9.70 -26.71 -17.14
C PHE A 757 9.11 -27.86 -17.96
N ASP A 758 9.97 -28.84 -18.23
CA ASP A 758 9.62 -30.09 -18.87
C ASP A 758 10.38 -31.21 -18.16
N ASN A 759 9.69 -32.29 -17.79
CA ASN A 759 10.27 -33.38 -16.99
C ASN A 759 11.49 -34.04 -17.67
N HIS A 760 11.64 -33.98 -19.00
CA HIS A 760 12.79 -34.53 -19.71
C HIS A 760 14.05 -33.68 -19.55
N THR A 761 13.90 -32.36 -19.43
CA THR A 761 15.01 -31.39 -19.44
C THR A 761 15.28 -30.75 -18.09
N HIS A 762 14.29 -30.72 -17.19
CA HIS A 762 14.37 -30.17 -15.84
C HIS A 762 14.18 -31.30 -14.84
N ARG A 763 15.28 -31.79 -14.25
CA ARG A 763 15.25 -32.87 -13.26
C ARG A 763 15.38 -32.29 -11.86
N PRO A 764 14.52 -32.70 -10.90
CA PRO A 764 14.59 -32.24 -9.51
C PRO A 764 15.87 -32.70 -8.81
N LEU A 765 16.15 -32.14 -7.64
CA LEU A 765 17.23 -32.58 -6.75
C LEU A 765 16.89 -33.91 -6.05
N GLY A 766 15.63 -34.09 -5.64
CA GLY A 766 15.19 -35.18 -4.76
C GLY A 766 14.49 -34.63 -3.52
N PRO A 767 14.65 -35.25 -2.32
CA PRO A 767 14.12 -34.68 -1.09
C PRO A 767 14.75 -33.32 -0.74
N VAL A 768 13.92 -32.29 -0.59
CA VAL A 768 14.32 -30.94 -0.19
C VAL A 768 13.77 -30.63 1.19
N LEU A 769 14.64 -30.12 2.07
CA LEU A 769 14.27 -29.67 3.40
C LEU A 769 13.90 -28.19 3.37
N CYS A 770 12.67 -27.86 3.78
CA CYS A 770 12.19 -26.47 3.91
C CYS A 770 12.10 -26.11 5.40
N ILE A 771 12.95 -25.18 5.84
CA ILE A 771 12.96 -24.62 7.20
C ILE A 771 12.49 -23.18 7.11
N SER A 772 11.38 -22.88 7.78
CA SER A 772 10.67 -21.60 7.68
C SER A 772 10.57 -20.89 9.04
N PRO A 773 10.47 -19.55 9.04
CA PRO A 773 10.47 -18.74 10.26
C PRO A 773 9.06 -18.54 10.82
N TRP A 774 8.98 -18.11 12.07
CA TRP A 774 7.71 -17.84 12.78
C TRP A 774 7.04 -16.53 12.35
N ASN A 775 7.75 -15.62 11.70
CA ASN A 775 7.26 -14.27 11.44
C ASN A 775 6.43 -14.15 10.15
N PHE A 776 6.56 -15.11 9.23
CA PHE A 776 5.64 -15.35 8.11
C PHE A 776 5.31 -16.84 8.05
N PRO A 777 4.59 -17.34 9.06
CA PRO A 777 4.45 -18.75 9.31
C PRO A 777 3.58 -19.47 8.27
N LEU A 778 2.80 -18.73 7.46
CA LEU A 778 2.06 -19.26 6.32
C LEU A 778 2.73 -18.92 4.98
N ALA A 779 3.08 -17.65 4.74
CA ALA A 779 3.54 -17.22 3.41
C ALA A 779 4.90 -17.79 3.03
N ILE A 780 5.92 -17.60 3.87
CA ILE A 780 7.28 -18.09 3.58
C ILE A 780 7.31 -19.62 3.63
N PHE A 781 6.61 -20.23 4.62
CA PHE A 781 6.39 -21.67 4.68
C PHE A 781 5.86 -22.22 3.35
N THR A 782 4.75 -21.65 2.87
CA THR A 782 4.09 -22.09 1.64
C THR A 782 4.95 -21.79 0.42
N GLY A 783 5.62 -20.64 0.36
CA GLY A 783 6.48 -20.26 -0.77
C GLY A 783 7.65 -21.23 -0.98
N GLN A 784 8.36 -21.60 0.10
CA GLN A 784 9.44 -22.58 0.03
C GLN A 784 8.92 -23.96 -0.42
N VAL A 785 7.88 -24.45 0.24
CA VAL A 785 7.28 -25.77 -0.03
C VAL A 785 6.73 -25.84 -1.47
N ALA A 786 6.01 -24.82 -1.91
CA ALA A 786 5.42 -24.74 -3.24
C ALA A 786 6.49 -24.73 -4.34
N ALA A 787 7.56 -23.96 -4.18
CA ALA A 787 8.65 -23.92 -5.16
C ALA A 787 9.34 -25.29 -5.32
N ALA A 788 9.62 -25.98 -4.21
CA ALA A 788 10.21 -27.31 -4.24
C ALA A 788 9.29 -28.34 -4.91
N LEU A 789 8.01 -28.35 -4.54
CA LEU A 789 7.00 -29.23 -5.13
C LEU A 789 6.82 -28.96 -6.63
N ALA A 790 6.73 -27.71 -7.05
CA ALA A 790 6.58 -27.31 -8.46
C ALA A 790 7.76 -27.78 -9.32
N ALA A 791 8.98 -27.67 -8.78
CA ALA A 791 10.21 -28.18 -9.40
C ALA A 791 10.30 -29.72 -9.43
N GLY A 792 9.36 -30.44 -8.79
CA GLY A 792 9.29 -31.91 -8.79
C GLY A 792 10.02 -32.58 -7.62
N ASN A 793 10.41 -31.84 -6.59
CA ASN A 793 11.07 -32.36 -5.39
C ASN A 793 10.03 -32.82 -4.36
N THR A 794 10.36 -33.85 -3.58
CA THR A 794 9.61 -34.17 -2.35
C THR A 794 10.09 -33.26 -1.23
N VAL A 795 9.23 -32.95 -0.27
CA VAL A 795 9.46 -31.91 0.74
C VAL A 795 9.33 -32.44 2.15
N LEU A 796 10.35 -32.14 2.95
CA LEU A 796 10.35 -32.26 4.40
C LEU A 796 10.20 -30.84 4.97
N ALA A 797 9.02 -30.50 5.50
CA ALA A 797 8.71 -29.17 5.96
C ALA A 797 8.87 -29.08 7.49
N LYS A 798 9.86 -28.32 7.95
CA LYS A 798 10.11 -28.00 9.37
C LYS A 798 9.68 -26.55 9.63
N PRO A 799 8.52 -26.31 10.25
CA PRO A 799 8.12 -24.96 10.65
C PRO A 799 8.89 -24.49 11.89
N ALA A 800 8.89 -23.19 12.14
CA ALA A 800 9.35 -22.66 13.43
C ALA A 800 8.50 -23.22 14.58
N GLU A 801 9.13 -23.48 15.73
CA GLU A 801 8.50 -24.07 16.91
C GLU A 801 7.41 -23.18 17.53
N GLN A 802 7.45 -21.87 17.28
CA GLN A 802 6.44 -20.92 17.74
C GLN A 802 5.12 -21.01 16.95
N THR A 803 5.15 -21.46 15.69
CA THR A 803 4.00 -21.39 14.77
C THR A 803 3.72 -22.71 14.02
N PRO A 804 3.57 -23.86 14.71
CA PRO A 804 3.39 -25.15 14.07
C PRO A 804 1.96 -25.41 13.55
N LEU A 805 0.93 -24.77 14.11
CA LEU A 805 -0.48 -25.04 13.81
C LEU A 805 -0.85 -24.56 12.41
N ILE A 806 -0.50 -23.32 12.06
CA ILE A 806 -0.77 -22.78 10.72
C ILE A 806 -0.01 -23.54 9.63
N ALA A 807 1.21 -24.00 9.91
CA ALA A 807 1.98 -24.86 9.02
C ALA A 807 1.30 -26.23 8.82
N ALA A 808 0.74 -26.82 9.88
CA ALA A 808 -0.03 -28.04 9.77
C ALA A 808 -1.29 -27.86 8.90
N GLN A 809 -1.98 -26.73 9.00
CA GLN A 809 -3.10 -26.40 8.12
C GLN A 809 -2.66 -26.23 6.67
N ALA A 810 -1.54 -25.58 6.41
CA ALA A 810 -0.99 -25.44 5.07
C ALA A 810 -0.70 -26.80 4.42
N VAL A 811 -0.07 -27.73 5.14
CA VAL A 811 0.20 -29.10 4.65
C VAL A 811 -1.10 -29.88 4.43
N ALA A 812 -2.07 -29.77 5.34
CA ALA A 812 -3.37 -30.42 5.18
C ALA A 812 -4.09 -29.93 3.91
N MET A 813 -4.05 -28.62 3.64
CA MET A 813 -4.64 -28.03 2.43
C MET A 813 -3.88 -28.40 1.15
N LEU A 814 -2.54 -28.48 1.18
CA LEU A 814 -1.75 -28.98 0.05
C LEU A 814 -2.11 -30.43 -0.29
N ARG A 815 -2.24 -31.29 0.72
CA ARG A 815 -2.68 -32.69 0.54
C ARG A 815 -4.11 -32.78 0.02
N ALA A 816 -5.03 -31.99 0.58
CA ALA A 816 -6.40 -31.89 0.07
C ALA A 816 -6.47 -31.36 -1.38
N ALA A 817 -5.50 -30.54 -1.79
CA ALA A 817 -5.36 -30.07 -3.16
C ALA A 817 -4.75 -31.11 -4.12
N GLY A 818 -4.39 -32.30 -3.63
CA GLY A 818 -3.91 -33.43 -4.42
C GLY A 818 -2.39 -33.62 -4.42
N VAL A 819 -1.63 -32.90 -3.58
CA VAL A 819 -0.21 -33.22 -3.38
C VAL A 819 -0.10 -34.55 -2.62
N PRO A 820 0.62 -35.57 -3.14
CA PRO A 820 0.76 -36.86 -2.47
C PRO A 820 1.37 -36.74 -1.08
N ALA A 821 0.95 -37.61 -0.15
CA ALA A 821 1.41 -37.56 1.23
C ALA A 821 2.94 -37.77 1.36
N ASP A 822 3.54 -38.60 0.53
CA ASP A 822 5.00 -38.80 0.47
C ASP A 822 5.74 -37.62 -0.17
N ALA A 823 5.04 -36.78 -0.94
CA ALA A 823 5.62 -35.60 -1.57
C ALA A 823 5.70 -34.39 -0.64
N VAL A 824 4.84 -34.31 0.39
CA VAL A 824 4.90 -33.25 1.40
C VAL A 824 4.62 -33.79 2.79
N GLN A 825 5.60 -33.65 3.68
CA GLN A 825 5.56 -34.16 5.05
C GLN A 825 5.91 -33.04 6.03
N LEU A 826 5.16 -32.94 7.13
CA LEU A 826 5.41 -31.96 8.19
C LEU A 826 6.20 -32.60 9.33
N LEU A 827 7.23 -31.90 9.81
CA LEU A 827 8.03 -32.30 10.96
C LEU A 827 8.14 -31.12 11.95
N PRO A 828 7.12 -30.88 12.79
CA PRO A 828 7.20 -29.88 13.86
C PRO A 828 8.29 -30.26 14.86
N GLY A 829 9.00 -29.28 15.43
CA GLY A 829 10.00 -29.54 16.46
C GLY A 829 11.05 -28.45 16.52
N ARG A 830 12.09 -28.64 17.33
CA ARG A 830 13.13 -27.63 17.54
C ARG A 830 14.21 -27.63 16.46
N GLY A 831 14.87 -26.50 16.28
CA GLY A 831 15.96 -26.34 15.31
C GLY A 831 17.19 -27.19 15.68
N GLU A 832 17.56 -27.20 16.95
CA GLU A 832 18.74 -27.89 17.48
C GLU A 832 18.64 -29.43 17.46
N THR A 833 17.43 -29.98 17.36
CA THR A 833 17.19 -31.43 17.29
C THR A 833 16.71 -31.83 15.90
N VAL A 834 15.43 -31.62 15.59
CA VAL A 834 14.80 -32.04 14.32
C VAL A 834 15.45 -31.37 13.12
N GLY A 835 15.67 -30.05 13.20
CA GLY A 835 16.31 -29.29 12.12
C GLY A 835 17.74 -29.76 11.83
N ALA A 836 18.58 -29.87 12.85
CA ALA A 836 19.96 -30.32 12.72
C ALA A 836 20.07 -31.75 12.18
N ALA A 837 19.23 -32.67 12.65
CA ALA A 837 19.20 -34.06 12.19
C ALA A 837 18.85 -34.15 10.70
N LEU A 838 17.87 -33.37 10.24
CA LEU A 838 17.46 -33.32 8.83
C LEU A 838 18.56 -32.72 7.94
N VAL A 839 19.20 -31.63 8.36
CA VAL A 839 20.27 -30.97 7.58
C VAL A 839 21.47 -31.90 7.36
N ALA A 840 21.84 -32.67 8.39
CA ALA A 840 22.97 -33.61 8.31
C ALA A 840 22.68 -34.85 7.45
N ASN A 841 21.41 -35.22 7.26
CA ASN A 841 21.06 -36.52 6.68
C ASN A 841 21.28 -36.60 5.15
N PRO A 842 22.06 -37.57 4.63
CA PRO A 842 22.46 -37.66 3.21
C PRO A 842 21.31 -37.85 2.21
N ALA A 843 20.11 -38.22 2.68
CA ALA A 843 18.92 -38.28 1.82
C ALA A 843 18.39 -36.89 1.42
N VAL A 844 18.71 -35.84 2.19
CA VAL A 844 18.35 -34.45 1.86
C VAL A 844 19.30 -33.90 0.81
N LYS A 845 18.75 -33.62 -0.38
CA LYS A 845 19.49 -33.18 -1.58
C LYS A 845 19.46 -31.67 -1.80
N GLY A 846 18.76 -30.91 -0.95
CA GLY A 846 18.78 -29.45 -0.94
C GLY A 846 18.12 -28.89 0.31
N VAL A 847 18.53 -27.68 0.72
CA VAL A 847 17.97 -26.99 1.89
C VAL A 847 17.50 -25.60 1.49
N MET A 848 16.25 -25.28 1.83
CA MET A 848 15.68 -23.95 1.76
C MET A 848 15.48 -23.47 3.19
N PHE A 849 16.18 -22.42 3.58
CA PHE A 849 16.17 -21.87 4.93
C PHE A 849 15.80 -20.39 4.88
N THR A 850 14.91 -20.00 5.79
CA THR A 850 14.69 -18.58 6.09
C THR A 850 14.68 -18.38 7.59
N GLY A 851 15.54 -17.50 8.10
CA GLY A 851 15.76 -17.30 9.53
C GLY A 851 16.99 -16.44 9.83
N SER A 852 17.64 -16.65 10.98
CA SER A 852 18.79 -15.82 11.38
C SER A 852 20.07 -16.15 10.58
N THR A 853 20.94 -15.15 10.42
CA THR A 853 22.25 -15.31 9.75
C THR A 853 23.12 -16.33 10.48
N GLU A 854 23.04 -16.39 11.80
CA GLU A 854 23.81 -17.31 12.64
C GLU A 854 23.43 -18.78 12.36
N VAL A 855 22.13 -19.07 12.29
CA VAL A 855 21.63 -20.43 11.99
C VAL A 855 21.92 -20.79 10.54
N ALA A 856 21.77 -19.86 9.59
CA ALA A 856 22.13 -20.10 8.18
C ALA A 856 23.61 -20.48 8.03
N ARG A 857 24.53 -19.84 8.77
CA ARG A 857 25.96 -20.19 8.77
C ARG A 857 26.22 -21.57 9.38
N LEU A 858 25.47 -21.98 10.41
CA LEU A 858 25.55 -23.34 10.94
C LEU A 858 25.11 -24.39 9.91
N ILE A 859 24.00 -24.14 9.22
CA ILE A 859 23.52 -25.00 8.14
C ILE A 859 24.55 -25.07 7.01
N ALA A 860 25.09 -23.94 6.56
CA ALA A 860 26.10 -23.89 5.51
C ALA A 860 27.37 -24.68 5.89
N ARG A 861 27.83 -24.59 7.16
CA ARG A 861 28.96 -25.38 7.65
C ARG A 861 28.66 -26.87 7.63
N ASN A 862 27.48 -27.29 8.11
CA ASN A 862 27.11 -28.71 8.07
C ASN A 862 27.02 -29.24 6.63
N LEU A 863 26.41 -28.47 5.72
CA LEU A 863 26.32 -28.85 4.31
C LEU A 863 27.67 -28.90 3.60
N SER A 864 28.67 -28.12 4.04
CA SER A 864 30.03 -28.13 3.47
C SER A 864 30.77 -29.46 3.66
N GLU A 865 30.27 -30.33 4.54
CA GLU A 865 30.80 -31.68 4.78
C GLU A 865 30.21 -32.73 3.82
N ARG A 866 29.34 -32.32 2.89
CA ARG A 866 28.55 -33.23 2.05
C ARG A 866 28.61 -32.86 0.58
N LEU A 867 28.48 -33.87 -0.26
CA LEU A 867 28.27 -33.76 -1.70
C LEU A 867 27.06 -34.62 -2.11
N ASP A 868 26.47 -34.31 -3.26
CA ASP A 868 25.48 -35.19 -3.88
C ASP A 868 26.15 -36.42 -4.53
N ASP A 869 25.33 -37.30 -5.09
CA ASP A 869 25.79 -38.58 -5.66
C ASP A 869 26.62 -38.37 -6.96
N ALA A 870 26.58 -37.16 -7.54
CA ALA A 870 27.39 -36.74 -8.69
C ALA A 870 28.65 -35.95 -8.27
N GLY A 871 28.89 -35.78 -6.97
CA GLY A 871 30.05 -35.06 -6.44
C GLY A 871 29.89 -33.54 -6.42
N HIS A 872 28.67 -33.00 -6.52
CA HIS A 872 28.40 -31.56 -6.45
C HIS A 872 28.03 -31.09 -5.04
N PRO A 873 28.24 -29.79 -4.72
CA PRO A 873 27.73 -29.17 -3.49
C PRO A 873 26.22 -29.29 -3.33
N ILE A 874 25.75 -29.64 -2.12
CA ILE A 874 24.32 -29.62 -1.79
C ILE A 874 23.79 -28.18 -1.85
N PRO A 875 22.76 -27.86 -2.66
CA PRO A 875 22.22 -26.52 -2.75
C PRO A 875 21.63 -26.03 -1.42
N LEU A 876 22.07 -24.85 -1.00
CA LEU A 876 21.46 -24.04 0.05
C LEU A 876 20.86 -22.78 -0.57
N ILE A 877 19.60 -22.52 -0.28
CA ILE A 877 18.98 -21.20 -0.40
C ILE A 877 18.78 -20.71 1.03
N ALA A 878 19.52 -19.69 1.44
CA ALA A 878 19.40 -19.09 2.76
C ALA A 878 19.01 -17.62 2.61
N GLU A 879 17.81 -17.28 3.04
CA GLU A 879 17.33 -15.90 3.16
C GLU A 879 17.36 -15.49 4.63
N THR A 880 18.03 -14.39 4.95
CA THR A 880 18.36 -14.02 6.33
C THR A 880 17.94 -12.59 6.66
N GLY A 881 18.41 -12.07 7.80
CA GLY A 881 18.05 -10.74 8.31
C GLY A 881 18.61 -9.56 7.51
N GLY A 882 18.26 -8.34 7.95
CA GLY A 882 18.73 -7.10 7.32
C GLY A 882 18.93 -5.97 8.32
N GLN A 883 19.92 -5.10 8.05
CA GLN A 883 20.05 -3.79 8.71
C GLN A 883 19.48 -2.71 7.79
N ASN A 884 18.18 -2.81 7.50
CA ASN A 884 17.54 -2.05 6.44
C ASN A 884 17.51 -0.55 6.75
N ALA A 885 17.90 0.27 5.78
CA ALA A 885 17.99 1.70 5.92
C ALA A 885 17.01 2.44 4.99
N MET A 886 16.57 3.62 5.40
CA MET A 886 15.83 4.56 4.56
C MET A 886 16.50 5.92 4.59
N ILE A 887 16.87 6.45 3.42
CA ILE A 887 17.42 7.81 3.29
C ILE A 887 16.30 8.77 2.95
N VAL A 888 16.20 9.86 3.70
CA VAL A 888 15.23 10.93 3.47
C VAL A 888 15.97 12.24 3.35
N ASP A 889 15.85 12.88 2.19
CA ASP A 889 16.38 14.23 1.97
C ASP A 889 15.33 15.31 2.26
N SER A 890 15.77 16.57 2.25
CA SER A 890 14.92 17.73 2.55
C SER A 890 13.85 18.04 1.49
N SER A 891 13.81 17.31 0.37
CA SER A 891 12.78 17.45 -0.66
C SER A 891 11.56 16.53 -0.44
N ALA A 892 11.68 15.55 0.46
CA ALA A 892 10.61 14.63 0.78
C ALA A 892 9.44 15.33 1.50
N LEU A 893 8.22 14.83 1.31
CA LEU A 893 7.05 15.27 2.06
C LEU A 893 7.03 14.59 3.44
N ALA A 894 7.06 15.37 4.51
CA ALA A 894 7.22 14.87 5.88
C ALA A 894 6.10 13.89 6.28
N GLU A 895 4.84 14.19 5.94
CA GLU A 895 3.68 13.36 6.26
C GLU A 895 3.79 11.98 5.60
N GLN A 896 4.16 11.92 4.32
CA GLN A 896 4.39 10.65 3.61
C GLN A 896 5.53 9.85 4.24
N VAL A 897 6.66 10.52 4.54
CA VAL A 897 7.80 9.89 5.21
C VAL A 897 7.37 9.30 6.55
N VAL A 898 6.62 10.04 7.37
CA VAL A 898 6.19 9.56 8.69
C VAL A 898 5.29 8.33 8.55
N PHE A 899 4.27 8.35 7.69
CA PHE A 899 3.41 7.17 7.49
C PHE A 899 4.18 5.95 6.97
N ASP A 900 5.10 6.15 6.03
CA ASP A 900 5.92 5.07 5.49
C ASP A 900 6.94 4.54 6.50
N VAL A 901 7.49 5.39 7.36
CA VAL A 901 8.38 5.02 8.47
C VAL A 901 7.63 4.23 9.53
N LEU A 902 6.45 4.70 9.97
CA LEU A 902 5.64 3.97 10.96
C LEU A 902 5.30 2.57 10.46
N THR A 903 4.84 2.47 9.22
CA THR A 903 4.54 1.19 8.57
C THR A 903 5.79 0.33 8.45
N SER A 904 6.92 0.89 8.01
CA SER A 904 8.12 0.09 7.77
C SER A 904 8.79 -0.37 9.08
N ALA A 905 8.76 0.42 10.14
CA ALA A 905 9.50 0.14 11.38
C ALA A 905 8.68 -0.62 12.42
N PHE A 906 7.37 -0.33 12.52
CA PHE A 906 6.55 -0.79 13.65
C PHE A 906 5.44 -1.76 13.26
N ASP A 907 5.07 -1.85 11.98
CA ASP A 907 4.12 -2.87 11.52
C ASP A 907 4.59 -4.27 11.94
N SER A 908 3.66 -5.13 12.35
CA SER A 908 3.96 -6.48 12.86
C SER A 908 4.97 -6.47 14.02
N ALA A 909 4.96 -5.40 14.84
CA ALA A 909 5.94 -5.15 15.89
C ALA A 909 7.40 -5.14 15.39
N GLY A 910 7.62 -4.68 14.14
CA GLY A 910 8.95 -4.67 13.52
C GLY A 910 9.52 -6.07 13.24
N GLN A 911 8.71 -7.13 13.32
CA GLN A 911 9.12 -8.52 13.12
C GLN A 911 9.10 -8.94 11.64
N ARG A 912 9.40 -8.02 10.73
CA ARG A 912 9.64 -8.33 9.32
C ARG A 912 11.14 -8.27 9.05
N CYS A 913 11.67 -9.20 8.27
CA CYS A 913 13.06 -9.10 7.79
C CYS A 913 13.28 -7.82 6.98
N SER A 914 12.25 -7.31 6.31
CA SER A 914 12.24 -6.05 5.56
C SER A 914 12.01 -4.79 6.40
N ALA A 915 11.77 -4.91 7.72
CA ALA A 915 11.42 -3.76 8.55
C ALA A 915 12.54 -2.73 8.60
N LEU A 916 12.17 -1.45 8.63
CA LEU A 916 13.11 -0.33 8.70
C LEU A 916 13.82 -0.33 10.05
N ARG A 917 15.15 -0.45 10.02
CA ARG A 917 16.01 -0.45 11.21
C ARG A 917 16.68 0.90 11.42
N VAL A 918 17.04 1.58 10.33
CA VAL A 918 17.79 2.84 10.36
C VAL A 918 17.17 3.88 9.44
N LEU A 919 16.58 4.93 10.01
CA LEU A 919 16.14 6.11 9.29
C LEU A 919 17.28 7.14 9.24
N CYS A 920 17.70 7.51 8.04
CA CYS A 920 18.74 8.49 7.81
C CYS A 920 18.10 9.80 7.32
N LEU A 921 18.06 10.81 8.18
CA LEU A 921 17.43 12.11 7.92
C LEU A 921 18.49 13.15 7.55
N GLN A 922 18.26 13.91 6.48
CA GLN A 922 19.07 15.09 6.20
C GLN A 922 18.92 16.10 7.34
N GLU A 923 20.04 16.64 7.83
CA GLU A 923 20.11 17.54 8.99
C GLU A 923 19.08 18.68 8.92
N ASP A 924 18.92 19.29 7.74
CA ASP A 924 18.06 20.47 7.52
C ASP A 924 16.55 20.21 7.75
N SER A 925 16.09 18.97 7.62
CA SER A 925 14.68 18.59 7.82
C SER A 925 14.46 17.65 9.02
N ALA A 926 15.54 17.18 9.65
CA ALA A 926 15.50 16.12 10.65
C ALA A 926 14.62 16.47 11.86
N ASP A 927 14.71 17.69 12.40
CA ASP A 927 13.93 18.10 13.58
C ASP A 927 12.43 18.12 13.31
N HIS A 928 12.03 18.63 12.14
CA HIS A 928 10.63 18.69 11.74
C HIS A 928 10.04 17.28 11.55
N VAL A 929 10.76 16.41 10.84
CA VAL A 929 10.34 15.02 10.61
C VAL A 929 10.30 14.24 11.92
N LEU A 930 11.31 14.39 12.80
CA LEU A 930 11.34 13.73 14.10
C LEU A 930 10.23 14.19 15.03
N HIS A 931 9.88 15.48 15.03
CA HIS A 931 8.75 15.98 15.82
C HIS A 931 7.45 15.32 15.39
N MET A 932 7.17 15.31 14.08
CA MET A 932 5.96 14.68 13.53
C MET A 932 5.96 13.16 13.76
N LEU A 933 7.10 12.49 13.57
CA LEU A 933 7.24 11.05 13.78
C LEU A 933 6.96 10.66 15.23
N ARG A 934 7.53 11.37 16.22
CA ARG A 934 7.27 11.08 17.64
C ARG A 934 5.80 11.27 17.98
N GLY A 935 5.17 12.35 17.53
CA GLY A 935 3.74 12.59 17.75
C GLY A 935 2.87 11.51 17.09
N ALA A 936 3.24 11.02 15.90
CA ALA A 936 2.49 9.98 15.22
C ALA A 936 2.72 8.58 15.84
N MET A 937 3.90 8.33 16.42
CA MET A 937 4.17 7.12 17.21
C MET A 937 3.24 7.03 18.42
N GLU A 938 2.97 8.15 19.11
CA GLU A 938 2.05 8.20 20.26
C GLU A 938 0.62 7.78 19.91
N GLU A 939 0.24 7.89 18.63
CA GLU A 939 -1.09 7.52 18.15
C GLU A 939 -1.25 6.02 17.86
N LEU A 940 -0.19 5.22 17.93
CA LEU A 940 -0.22 3.77 17.71
C LEU A 940 -0.80 3.04 18.92
N ARG A 941 -1.80 2.18 18.70
CA ARG A 941 -2.33 1.27 19.72
C ARG A 941 -1.53 -0.02 19.78
N VAL A 942 -0.81 -0.22 20.87
CA VAL A 942 -0.09 -1.46 21.20
C VAL A 942 -0.99 -2.35 22.07
N GLY A 943 -1.37 -3.52 21.59
CA GLY A 943 -2.33 -4.39 22.29
C GLY A 943 -2.61 -5.73 21.62
N ASN A 944 -3.67 -6.42 22.07
CA ASN A 944 -4.06 -7.71 21.51
C ASN A 944 -4.59 -7.53 20.07
N PRO A 945 -4.03 -8.23 19.06
CA PRO A 945 -4.43 -8.08 17.67
C PRO A 945 -5.79 -8.70 17.32
N ASP A 946 -6.48 -9.34 18.27
CA ASP A 946 -7.87 -9.78 18.09
C ASP A 946 -8.87 -8.61 18.05
N HIS A 947 -8.43 -7.38 18.35
CA HIS A 947 -9.17 -6.14 18.10
C HIS A 947 -8.68 -5.47 16.81
N LEU A 948 -9.63 -5.03 15.96
CA LEU A 948 -9.31 -4.29 14.73
C LEU A 948 -8.57 -2.97 14.99
N SER A 949 -8.75 -2.38 16.17
CA SER A 949 -8.11 -1.11 16.53
C SER A 949 -6.65 -1.24 16.98
N THR A 950 -6.12 -2.45 17.07
CA THR A 950 -4.71 -2.68 17.42
C THR A 950 -3.82 -2.47 16.20
N ASP A 951 -2.86 -1.56 16.29
CA ASP A 951 -1.88 -1.30 15.24
C ASP A 951 -0.64 -2.18 15.38
N VAL A 952 -0.16 -2.36 16.62
CA VAL A 952 1.06 -3.09 16.94
C VAL A 952 0.75 -4.22 17.91
N GLY A 953 0.93 -5.46 17.45
CA GLY A 953 0.76 -6.69 18.23
C GLY A 953 1.95 -6.99 19.16
N PRO A 954 1.97 -8.18 19.78
CA PRO A 954 3.08 -8.65 20.59
C PRO A 954 4.31 -9.00 19.75
N VAL A 955 5.46 -9.12 20.41
CA VAL A 955 6.58 -9.92 19.91
C VAL A 955 6.35 -11.40 20.21
N ILE A 956 6.92 -12.29 19.41
CA ILE A 956 6.51 -13.70 19.35
C ILE A 956 6.65 -14.48 20.67
N ASP A 957 7.67 -14.16 21.47
CA ASP A 957 7.93 -14.84 22.73
C ASP A 957 8.72 -13.96 23.73
N ALA A 958 8.95 -14.50 24.92
CA ALA A 958 9.66 -13.81 25.99
C ALA A 958 11.15 -13.61 25.66
N GLU A 959 11.77 -14.53 24.94
CA GLU A 959 13.19 -14.43 24.56
C GLU A 959 13.39 -13.25 23.59
N ALA A 960 12.52 -13.11 22.59
CA ALA A 960 12.50 -11.99 21.67
C ALA A 960 12.34 -10.67 22.44
N ARG A 961 11.33 -10.57 23.32
CA ARG A 961 11.09 -9.39 24.16
C ARG A 961 12.34 -9.01 24.96
N ASP A 962 12.94 -9.97 25.66
CA ASP A 962 14.06 -9.73 26.55
C ASP A 962 15.35 -9.39 25.78
N ASN A 963 15.55 -9.92 24.58
CA ASN A 963 16.66 -9.54 23.70
C ASN A 963 16.52 -8.09 23.21
N ILE A 964 15.32 -7.71 22.76
CA ILE A 964 15.04 -6.35 22.30
C ILE A 964 15.19 -5.36 23.47
N GLN A 965 14.61 -5.66 24.63
CA GLN A 965 14.68 -4.80 25.80
C GLN A 965 16.14 -4.59 26.26
N ARG A 966 16.96 -5.65 26.28
CA ARG A 966 18.40 -5.53 26.58
C ARG A 966 19.12 -4.57 25.63
N HIS A 967 18.78 -4.58 24.33
CA HIS A 967 19.36 -3.64 23.37
C HIS A 967 18.94 -2.19 23.67
N VAL A 968 17.65 -1.96 23.94
CA VAL A 968 17.12 -0.64 24.29
C VAL A 968 17.79 -0.10 25.56
N ASP A 969 17.92 -0.93 26.59
CA ASP A 969 18.55 -0.54 27.85
C ASP A 969 20.05 -0.29 27.69
N ALA A 970 20.75 -1.07 26.86
CA ALA A 970 22.15 -0.82 26.53
C ALA A 970 22.35 0.51 25.81
N MET A 971 21.49 0.86 24.84
CA MET A 971 21.53 2.15 24.14
C MET A 971 21.23 3.31 25.08
N ARG A 972 20.24 3.16 25.96
CA ARG A 972 19.94 4.15 27.00
C ARG A 972 21.12 4.34 27.96
N ALA A 973 21.74 3.26 28.41
CA ALA A 973 22.93 3.29 29.26
C ALA A 973 24.15 3.93 28.55
N ALA A 974 24.25 3.79 27.22
CA ALA A 974 25.24 4.47 26.39
C ALA A 974 24.93 5.97 26.13
N GLY A 975 23.89 6.52 26.77
CA GLY A 975 23.53 7.93 26.69
C GLY A 975 22.79 8.32 25.41
N LYS A 976 22.24 7.36 24.66
CA LYS A 976 21.44 7.65 23.46
C LYS A 976 20.05 8.16 23.82
N PRO A 977 19.50 9.17 23.12
CA PRO A 977 18.11 9.55 23.27
C PRO A 977 17.19 8.38 22.88
N VAL A 978 16.31 7.98 23.78
CA VAL A 978 15.34 6.90 23.57
C VAL A 978 13.93 7.43 23.83
N THR A 979 13.05 7.32 22.82
CA THR A 979 11.62 7.62 22.91
C THR A 979 10.84 6.31 22.81
N GLN A 980 9.90 6.04 23.73
CA GLN A 980 9.04 4.86 23.69
C GLN A 980 7.58 5.29 23.83
N THR A 981 6.68 4.60 23.14
CA THR A 981 5.23 4.77 23.36
C THR A 981 4.80 4.10 24.66
N THR A 982 3.59 4.41 25.13
CA THR A 982 3.02 3.78 26.33
C THR A 982 2.13 2.59 25.92
N PRO A 983 2.48 1.34 26.30
CA PRO A 983 1.60 0.19 26.05
C PRO A 983 0.27 0.30 26.81
N LEU A 984 -0.79 -0.28 26.26
CA LEU A 984 -2.06 -0.42 26.96
C LEU A 984 -1.92 -1.38 28.16
N ALA A 985 -2.65 -1.12 29.25
CA ALA A 985 -2.65 -1.99 30.44
C ALA A 985 -3.09 -3.45 30.17
N ALA A 986 -3.80 -3.67 29.06
CA ALA A 986 -4.20 -5.00 28.57
C ALA A 986 -3.00 -5.85 28.10
N ALA A 987 -1.89 -5.23 27.71
CA ALA A 987 -0.68 -5.91 27.23
C ALA A 987 0.08 -6.71 28.31
N ARG A 988 -0.34 -6.63 29.59
CA ARG A 988 0.38 -7.22 30.72
C ARG A 988 0.49 -8.75 30.70
N HIS A 989 -0.38 -9.43 29.97
CA HIS A 989 -0.45 -10.90 29.92
C HIS A 989 0.22 -11.52 28.69
N GLY A 990 0.75 -10.67 27.80
CA GLY A 990 1.49 -11.10 26.60
C GLY A 990 2.93 -10.61 26.61
N THR A 991 3.62 -10.84 25.49
CA THR A 991 5.01 -10.46 25.28
C THR A 991 5.08 -9.23 24.37
N PHE A 992 5.03 -8.04 24.95
CA PHE A 992 5.03 -6.79 24.19
C PHE A 992 6.33 -5.99 24.36
N VAL A 993 6.72 -5.28 23.29
CA VAL A 993 7.72 -4.23 23.32
C VAL A 993 7.10 -2.98 22.69
N PRO A 994 7.12 -1.82 23.37
CA PRO A 994 6.59 -0.60 22.77
C PRO A 994 7.42 -0.16 21.55
N PRO A 995 6.79 0.37 20.49
CA PRO A 995 7.47 1.17 19.47
C PRO A 995 8.49 2.12 20.09
N THR A 996 9.74 1.96 19.67
CA THR A 996 10.91 2.62 20.26
C THR A 996 11.71 3.33 19.18
N LEU A 997 12.07 4.59 19.42
CA LEU A 997 12.95 5.38 18.57
C LEU A 997 14.24 5.69 19.33
N ILE A 998 15.39 5.43 18.72
CA ILE A 998 16.72 5.65 19.29
C ILE A 998 17.56 6.52 18.35
N GLU A 999 18.02 7.67 18.81
CA GLU A 999 18.94 8.51 18.03
C GLU A 999 20.39 8.05 18.24
N ILE A 1000 21.10 7.79 17.15
CA ILE A 1000 22.50 7.31 17.14
C ILE A 1000 23.38 8.24 16.28
N GLY A 1001 24.69 8.20 16.49
CA GLY A 1001 25.63 9.10 15.81
C GLY A 1001 26.11 8.57 14.44
N SER A 1002 26.11 7.25 14.25
CA SER A 1002 26.49 6.61 12.99
C SER A 1002 25.83 5.24 12.87
N VAL A 1003 25.58 4.80 11.63
CA VAL A 1003 25.06 3.46 11.33
C VAL A 1003 25.99 2.37 11.87
N ARG A 1004 27.30 2.65 11.96
CA ARG A 1004 28.35 1.73 12.44
C ARG A 1004 28.19 1.33 13.90
N GLU A 1005 27.39 2.04 14.68
CA GLU A 1005 27.09 1.68 16.07
C GLU A 1005 26.24 0.40 16.17
N LEU A 1006 25.51 0.05 15.11
CA LEU A 1006 24.69 -1.15 15.05
C LEU A 1006 25.53 -2.32 14.50
N LYS A 1007 25.72 -3.35 15.34
CA LYS A 1007 26.55 -4.53 15.01
C LYS A 1007 25.74 -5.74 14.58
N ARG A 1008 24.46 -5.78 14.91
CA ARG A 1008 23.55 -6.90 14.65
C ARG A 1008 22.15 -6.36 14.38
N GLU A 1009 21.31 -7.18 13.76
CA GLU A 1009 19.89 -6.89 13.65
C GLU A 1009 19.21 -6.93 15.03
N VAL A 1010 18.27 -6.01 15.24
CA VAL A 1010 17.35 -6.01 16.39
C VAL A 1010 15.96 -6.28 15.85
N PHE A 1011 15.49 -7.52 16.03
CA PHE A 1011 14.27 -8.01 15.42
C PHE A 1011 13.01 -7.63 16.23
N GLY A 1012 12.69 -6.34 16.27
CA GLY A 1012 11.57 -5.80 17.04
C GLY A 1012 11.21 -4.38 16.62
N PRO A 1013 10.28 -3.71 17.35
CA PRO A 1013 9.76 -2.41 16.97
C PRO A 1013 10.71 -1.29 17.43
N VAL A 1014 11.97 -1.35 16.99
CA VAL A 1014 13.05 -0.42 17.35
C VAL A 1014 13.60 0.26 16.10
N LEU A 1015 13.28 1.54 15.94
CA LEU A 1015 13.79 2.40 14.89
C LEU A 1015 15.02 3.17 15.40
N HIS A 1016 16.13 3.08 14.68
CA HIS A 1016 17.29 3.93 14.91
C HIS A 1016 17.25 5.12 13.95
N VAL A 1017 17.70 6.28 14.40
CA VAL A 1017 17.76 7.49 13.57
C VAL A 1017 19.18 8.04 13.54
N VAL A 1018 19.68 8.28 12.33
CA VAL A 1018 20.95 8.95 12.04
C VAL A 1018 20.65 10.25 11.31
N ARG A 1019 21.30 11.34 11.71
CA ARG A 1019 21.31 12.59 10.93
C ARG A 1019 22.51 12.62 10.00
N TYR A 1020 22.36 13.18 8.79
CA TYR A 1020 23.47 13.33 7.85
C TYR A 1020 23.42 14.68 7.12
N LYS A 1021 24.58 15.19 6.70
CA LYS A 1021 24.67 16.37 5.83
C LYS A 1021 24.60 15.95 4.36
N ARG A 1022 23.99 16.77 3.51
CA ARG A 1022 23.74 16.43 2.08
C ARG A 1022 25.03 16.10 1.30
N ASP A 1023 26.13 16.76 1.62
CA ASP A 1023 27.47 16.55 1.05
C ASP A 1023 28.18 15.28 1.55
N GLN A 1024 27.65 14.66 2.61
CA GLN A 1024 28.14 13.41 3.19
C GLN A 1024 27.30 12.19 2.76
N LEU A 1025 26.39 12.35 1.79
CA LEU A 1025 25.54 11.26 1.30
C LEU A 1025 26.36 10.02 0.88
N ASP A 1026 27.48 10.20 0.18
CA ASP A 1026 28.32 9.08 -0.24
C ASP A 1026 28.96 8.34 0.93
N ALA A 1027 29.43 9.06 1.94
CA ALA A 1027 29.97 8.46 3.15
C ALA A 1027 28.89 7.66 3.90
N LEU A 1028 27.66 8.18 3.95
CA LEU A 1028 26.52 7.45 4.53
C LEU A 1028 26.21 6.17 3.76
N LEU A 1029 26.20 6.21 2.42
CA LEU A 1029 25.99 5.01 1.59
C LEU A 1029 27.08 3.96 1.85
N ASP A 1030 28.34 4.39 1.98
CA ASP A 1030 29.45 3.51 2.33
C ASP A 1030 29.30 2.92 3.74
N GLU A 1031 28.75 3.67 4.70
CA GLU A 1031 28.44 3.16 6.05
C GLU A 1031 27.32 2.11 6.04
N ILE A 1032 26.25 2.33 5.27
CA ILE A 1032 25.14 1.39 5.15
C ILE A 1032 25.62 0.09 4.50
N ASN A 1033 26.32 0.18 3.38
CA ASN A 1033 26.91 -0.96 2.69
C ASN A 1033 27.94 -1.69 3.57
N GLY A 1034 28.70 -0.93 4.38
CA GLY A 1034 29.69 -1.46 5.32
C GLY A 1034 29.11 -2.29 6.48
N SER A 1035 27.78 -2.31 6.65
CA SER A 1035 27.12 -3.25 7.57
C SER A 1035 27.20 -4.71 7.11
N GLY A 1036 27.44 -4.93 5.81
CA GLY A 1036 27.47 -6.26 5.17
C GLY A 1036 26.10 -6.84 4.86
N TYR A 1037 25.01 -6.21 5.33
CA TYR A 1037 23.64 -6.57 4.97
C TYR A 1037 23.21 -5.87 3.67
N GLY A 1038 22.17 -6.40 3.03
CA GLY A 1038 21.67 -5.88 1.75
C GLY A 1038 20.30 -6.42 1.38
N LEU A 1039 19.31 -6.33 2.28
CA LEU A 1039 17.96 -6.84 2.05
C LEU A 1039 17.03 -5.77 1.46
N THR A 1040 16.47 -4.88 2.29
CA THR A 1040 15.63 -3.77 1.82
C THR A 1040 16.29 -2.41 2.04
N PHE A 1041 15.99 -1.47 1.14
CA PHE A 1041 16.45 -0.10 1.22
C PHE A 1041 15.37 0.87 0.74
N GLY A 1042 15.18 1.98 1.45
CA GLY A 1042 14.23 3.03 1.09
C GLY A 1042 14.92 4.34 0.71
N VAL A 1043 14.35 5.09 -0.22
CA VAL A 1043 14.73 6.49 -0.45
C VAL A 1043 13.51 7.37 -0.66
N HIS A 1044 13.40 8.42 0.13
CA HIS A 1044 12.43 9.49 -0.08
C HIS A 1044 13.13 10.75 -0.58
N THR A 1045 12.84 11.10 -1.84
CA THR A 1045 13.35 12.29 -2.52
C THR A 1045 12.51 12.58 -3.76
N ARG A 1046 12.41 13.85 -4.13
CA ARG A 1046 11.78 14.31 -5.38
C ARG A 1046 12.78 14.56 -6.50
N ILE A 1047 14.07 14.27 -6.27
CA ILE A 1047 15.17 14.56 -7.18
C ILE A 1047 15.61 13.26 -7.87
N ASP A 1048 15.43 13.18 -9.19
CA ASP A 1048 15.71 11.96 -9.94
C ASP A 1048 17.22 11.66 -9.98
N GLU A 1049 18.06 12.70 -9.97
CA GLU A 1049 19.51 12.59 -9.80
C GLU A 1049 19.88 11.89 -8.48
N THR A 1050 19.24 12.24 -7.35
CA THR A 1050 19.48 11.57 -6.06
C THR A 1050 19.02 10.12 -6.11
N ILE A 1051 17.85 9.82 -6.69
CA ILE A 1051 17.35 8.44 -6.85
C ILE A 1051 18.36 7.61 -7.65
N ALA A 1052 18.79 8.11 -8.81
CA ALA A 1052 19.73 7.41 -9.67
C ALA A 1052 21.08 7.17 -8.97
N HIS A 1053 21.61 8.20 -8.30
CA HIS A 1053 22.86 8.11 -7.56
C HIS A 1053 22.79 7.04 -6.47
N VAL A 1054 21.80 7.13 -5.58
CA VAL A 1054 21.61 6.20 -4.46
C VAL A 1054 21.37 4.78 -4.95
N THR A 1055 20.46 4.57 -5.90
CA THR A 1055 20.12 3.23 -6.41
C THR A 1055 21.26 2.56 -7.19
N SER A 1056 22.21 3.34 -7.73
CA SER A 1056 23.41 2.80 -8.40
C SER A 1056 24.56 2.44 -7.45
N ARG A 1057 24.54 2.96 -6.21
CA ARG A 1057 25.63 2.82 -5.22
C ARG A 1057 25.27 1.90 -4.06
N ILE A 1058 23.98 1.78 -3.73
CA ILE A 1058 23.54 0.96 -2.61
C ILE A 1058 23.53 -0.54 -2.97
N HIS A 1059 24.04 -1.36 -2.04
CA HIS A 1059 24.06 -2.80 -2.14
C HIS A 1059 22.86 -3.39 -1.37
N ALA A 1060 21.69 -3.41 -2.02
CA ALA A 1060 20.45 -3.96 -1.45
C ALA A 1060 19.63 -4.70 -2.50
N GLY A 1061 19.07 -5.86 -2.14
CA GLY A 1061 18.30 -6.69 -3.06
C GLY A 1061 16.96 -6.06 -3.47
N ASN A 1062 16.31 -5.32 -2.58
CA ASN A 1062 15.02 -4.66 -2.81
C ASN A 1062 15.13 -3.17 -2.47
N MET A 1063 14.84 -2.31 -3.43
CA MET A 1063 14.90 -0.85 -3.29
C MET A 1063 13.52 -0.25 -3.51
N TYR A 1064 13.12 0.65 -2.62
CA TYR A 1064 11.81 1.30 -2.65
C TYR A 1064 11.97 2.82 -2.66
N VAL A 1065 11.27 3.49 -3.58
CA VAL A 1065 11.37 4.93 -3.80
C VAL A 1065 10.02 5.59 -3.51
N ASN A 1066 10.02 6.54 -2.57
CA ASN A 1066 8.85 7.32 -2.13
C ASN A 1066 7.67 6.46 -1.67
N ARG A 1067 7.96 5.39 -0.92
CA ARG A 1067 7.01 4.46 -0.31
C ARG A 1067 7.70 3.68 0.82
N ASN A 1068 6.91 3.01 1.65
CA ASN A 1068 7.40 2.03 2.63
C ASN A 1068 8.24 0.90 1.99
N ILE A 1069 9.06 0.24 2.82
CA ILE A 1069 10.04 -0.79 2.39
C ILE A 1069 9.61 -2.22 2.72
N VAL A 1070 8.34 -2.43 3.08
CA VAL A 1070 7.78 -3.72 3.53
C VAL A 1070 6.71 -4.21 2.55
N GLY A 1071 6.25 -5.46 2.70
CA GLY A 1071 5.15 -6.01 1.90
C GLY A 1071 5.49 -6.20 0.41
N ALA A 1072 6.66 -6.78 0.12
CA ALA A 1072 7.02 -7.15 -1.24
C ALA A 1072 5.99 -8.12 -1.83
N VAL A 1073 5.56 -7.88 -3.07
CA VAL A 1073 4.53 -8.68 -3.76
C VAL A 1073 5.20 -9.67 -4.71
N VAL A 1074 4.84 -10.94 -4.57
CA VAL A 1074 5.35 -12.05 -5.39
C VAL A 1074 5.21 -11.76 -6.89
N GLY A 1075 6.28 -11.94 -7.65
CA GLY A 1075 6.31 -11.68 -9.10
C GLY A 1075 6.25 -10.20 -9.51
N VAL A 1076 6.16 -9.26 -8.56
CA VAL A 1076 6.19 -7.81 -8.81
C VAL A 1076 7.44 -7.18 -8.21
N GLN A 1077 7.73 -7.49 -6.94
CA GLN A 1077 9.00 -7.20 -6.30
C GLN A 1077 9.63 -8.50 -5.79
N PRO A 1078 10.22 -9.34 -6.67
CA PRO A 1078 10.98 -10.51 -6.23
C PRO A 1078 11.85 -10.18 -5.01
N PHE A 1079 11.73 -10.99 -3.96
CA PHE A 1079 12.21 -10.63 -2.63
C PHE A 1079 13.40 -11.49 -2.23
N GLY A 1080 14.45 -10.83 -1.75
CA GLY A 1080 15.66 -11.49 -1.25
C GLY A 1080 16.85 -10.56 -1.28
N GLY A 1081 17.84 -10.82 -0.43
CA GLY A 1081 18.98 -9.93 -0.23
C GLY A 1081 20.26 -10.37 -0.91
N GLU A 1082 21.36 -9.69 -0.56
CA GLU A 1082 22.72 -10.12 -0.82
C GLU A 1082 23.59 -10.01 0.44
N GLY A 1083 24.83 -10.49 0.38
CA GLY A 1083 25.75 -10.42 1.50
C GLY A 1083 25.24 -11.22 2.70
N LEU A 1084 25.19 -10.59 3.88
CA LEU A 1084 24.67 -11.19 5.12
C LEU A 1084 23.16 -11.44 5.09
N SER A 1085 22.45 -10.89 4.11
CA SER A 1085 20.99 -10.97 3.98
C SER A 1085 20.49 -12.13 3.14
N GLY A 1086 21.38 -12.80 2.40
CA GLY A 1086 21.01 -14.06 1.78
C GLY A 1086 21.90 -14.48 0.63
N THR A 1087 21.72 -15.72 0.20
CA THR A 1087 22.43 -16.33 -0.93
C THR A 1087 21.77 -16.01 -2.27
N GLY A 1088 20.47 -15.72 -2.24
CA GLY A 1088 19.57 -15.85 -3.38
C GLY A 1088 19.40 -17.31 -3.82
N PRO A 1089 18.67 -17.56 -4.91
CA PRO A 1089 17.92 -16.60 -5.73
C PRO A 1089 16.70 -16.02 -5.00
N LYS A 1090 16.09 -14.94 -5.52
CA LYS A 1090 14.96 -14.27 -4.84
C LYS A 1090 13.70 -15.13 -4.84
N ALA A 1091 13.02 -15.19 -3.69
CA ALA A 1091 11.67 -15.75 -3.60
C ALA A 1091 10.70 -14.92 -4.46
N GLY A 1092 9.75 -15.61 -5.10
CA GLY A 1092 8.79 -14.99 -6.03
C GLY A 1092 9.43 -14.39 -7.27
N GLY A 1093 10.68 -14.78 -7.57
CA GLY A 1093 11.44 -14.37 -8.74
C GLY A 1093 11.68 -15.53 -9.73
N PRO A 1094 12.07 -15.19 -10.97
CA PRO A 1094 12.17 -16.16 -12.06
C PRO A 1094 13.34 -17.15 -11.90
N LEU A 1095 14.33 -16.90 -11.04
CA LEU A 1095 15.48 -17.80 -10.85
C LEU A 1095 15.28 -18.81 -9.71
N TYR A 1096 14.23 -18.68 -8.90
CA TYR A 1096 14.08 -19.42 -7.65
C TYR A 1096 14.02 -20.94 -7.84
N MET A 1097 13.07 -21.43 -8.65
CA MET A 1097 12.87 -22.88 -8.85
C MET A 1097 14.03 -23.54 -9.57
N TYR A 1098 14.79 -22.80 -10.38
CA TYR A 1098 15.95 -23.31 -11.11
C TYR A 1098 17.10 -23.74 -10.19
N ARG A 1099 17.15 -23.21 -8.97
CA ARG A 1099 18.10 -23.65 -7.93
C ARG A 1099 17.74 -25.02 -7.34
N LEU A 1100 16.51 -25.48 -7.57
CA LEU A 1100 15.93 -26.73 -7.06
C LEU A 1100 15.96 -27.87 -8.11
N LEU A 1101 16.84 -27.75 -9.10
CA LEU A 1101 17.04 -28.72 -10.18
C LEU A 1101 18.48 -29.25 -10.18
N SER A 1102 18.64 -30.55 -10.39
CA SER A 1102 19.93 -31.23 -10.63
C SER A 1102 20.36 -31.12 -12.09
N VAL A 1103 19.40 -31.20 -13.02
CA VAL A 1103 19.63 -31.05 -14.46
C VAL A 1103 18.69 -29.98 -15.01
N ARG A 1104 19.23 -29.09 -15.85
CA ARG A 1104 18.48 -28.01 -16.51
C ARG A 1104 19.10 -27.60 -17.84
N PRO A 1105 18.34 -26.98 -18.76
CA PRO A 1105 18.88 -26.33 -19.95
C PRO A 1105 19.94 -25.26 -19.62
N ARG A 1106 20.85 -25.01 -20.56
CA ARG A 1106 21.89 -23.99 -20.43
C ARG A 1106 21.32 -22.58 -20.63
N GLY A 1107 21.92 -21.60 -19.95
CA GLY A 1107 21.57 -20.19 -20.07
C GLY A 1107 20.56 -19.72 -19.04
N LEU A 1108 20.05 -18.50 -19.24
CA LEU A 1108 18.99 -17.93 -18.41
C LEU A 1108 17.63 -18.56 -18.76
N PRO A 1109 16.64 -18.53 -17.83
CA PRO A 1109 15.29 -18.98 -18.11
C PRO A 1109 14.70 -18.32 -19.35
N ALA A 1110 13.79 -18.99 -20.04
CA ALA A 1110 13.16 -18.46 -21.26
C ALA A 1110 12.52 -17.08 -21.04
N SER A 1111 11.98 -16.81 -19.86
CA SER A 1111 11.39 -15.51 -19.48
C SER A 1111 12.40 -14.36 -19.36
N LEU A 1112 13.69 -14.67 -19.27
CA LEU A 1112 14.80 -13.74 -19.19
C LEU A 1112 15.74 -13.84 -20.41
N ASN A 1113 15.45 -14.75 -21.34
CA ASN A 1113 16.31 -15.04 -22.48
C ASN A 1113 16.05 -14.05 -23.62
N GLY A 1114 17.06 -13.27 -24.03
CA GLY A 1114 16.93 -12.31 -25.14
C GLY A 1114 17.61 -10.95 -24.97
N GLY A 1115 18.14 -10.62 -23.78
CA GLY A 1115 18.90 -9.39 -23.53
C GLY A 1115 20.38 -9.65 -23.18
N SER A 1116 21.26 -8.68 -23.47
CA SER A 1116 22.64 -8.70 -22.98
C SER A 1116 22.69 -8.30 -21.50
N LEU A 1117 23.50 -8.97 -20.69
CA LEU A 1117 23.74 -8.56 -19.30
C LEU A 1117 24.54 -7.25 -19.23
N PRO A 1118 24.22 -6.31 -18.32
CA PRO A 1118 23.13 -6.38 -17.32
C PRO A 1118 21.74 -6.26 -17.95
N LEU A 1119 20.78 -7.04 -17.44
CA LEU A 1119 19.41 -7.08 -17.94
C LEU A 1119 18.49 -6.24 -17.03
N SER A 1120 17.51 -5.54 -17.61
CA SER A 1120 16.47 -4.82 -16.88
C SER A 1120 15.10 -5.11 -17.48
N VAL A 1121 14.14 -5.52 -16.66
CA VAL A 1121 12.79 -5.93 -17.07
C VAL A 1121 11.76 -5.17 -16.22
N ALA A 1122 10.75 -4.57 -16.85
CA ALA A 1122 9.60 -4.04 -16.14
C ALA A 1122 8.64 -5.19 -15.78
N LEU A 1123 8.21 -5.25 -14.52
CA LEU A 1123 7.26 -6.26 -14.03
C LEU A 1123 5.85 -5.67 -13.94
N PRO A 1124 4.81 -6.42 -14.35
CA PRO A 1124 3.43 -5.96 -14.21
C PRO A 1124 3.07 -5.77 -12.74
N GLY A 1125 2.33 -4.71 -12.44
CA GLY A 1125 1.97 -4.35 -11.06
C GLY A 1125 0.87 -3.30 -11.01
N PRO A 1126 0.53 -2.80 -9.81
CA PRO A 1126 -0.53 -1.83 -9.63
C PRO A 1126 -0.21 -0.49 -10.31
N THR A 1127 -1.28 0.20 -10.65
CA THR A 1127 -1.24 1.53 -11.23
C THR A 1127 -0.66 2.53 -10.21
N GLY A 1128 0.14 3.49 -10.68
CA GLY A 1128 0.82 4.44 -9.79
C GLY A 1128 2.07 3.86 -9.12
N GLU A 1129 2.59 2.77 -9.68
CA GLU A 1129 3.89 2.19 -9.34
C GLU A 1129 4.64 1.81 -10.62
N SER A 1130 5.97 1.87 -10.56
CA SER A 1130 6.86 1.26 -11.53
C SER A 1130 7.70 0.21 -10.82
N ASN A 1131 7.68 -1.02 -11.32
CA ASN A 1131 8.38 -2.15 -10.72
C ASN A 1131 9.37 -2.71 -11.74
N THR A 1132 10.66 -2.63 -11.41
CA THR A 1132 11.75 -3.04 -12.29
C THR A 1132 12.56 -4.15 -11.62
N TYR A 1133 12.86 -5.19 -12.38
CA TYR A 1133 13.75 -6.28 -12.01
C TYR A 1133 15.04 -6.20 -12.83
N ARG A 1134 16.20 -6.25 -12.18
CA ARG A 1134 17.50 -6.23 -12.85
C ARG A 1134 18.33 -7.45 -12.51
N LEU A 1135 19.11 -7.90 -13.50
CA LEU A 1135 20.19 -8.85 -13.32
C LEU A 1135 21.52 -8.16 -13.56
N GLU A 1136 22.34 -8.16 -12.52
CA GLU A 1136 23.64 -7.49 -12.50
C GLU A 1136 24.74 -8.51 -12.13
N PRO A 1137 26.01 -8.22 -12.43
CA PRO A 1137 27.12 -9.03 -11.93
C PRO A 1137 27.09 -9.11 -10.41
N ARG A 1138 27.33 -10.30 -9.84
CA ARG A 1138 27.36 -10.52 -8.39
C ARG A 1138 28.57 -9.86 -7.71
N GLY A 1139 29.65 -9.60 -8.44
CA GLY A 1139 30.85 -8.92 -7.94
C GLY A 1139 32.12 -9.62 -8.38
N THR A 1140 32.87 -10.13 -7.40
CA THR A 1140 34.11 -10.90 -7.64
C THR A 1140 33.84 -12.39 -7.46
N VAL A 1141 34.28 -13.18 -8.44
CA VAL A 1141 34.19 -14.65 -8.43
C VAL A 1141 35.58 -15.23 -8.17
N LEU A 1142 35.70 -15.99 -7.09
CA LEU A 1142 36.91 -16.78 -6.79
C LEU A 1142 36.95 -17.99 -7.72
N CYS A 1143 38.10 -18.22 -8.36
CA CYS A 1143 38.31 -19.28 -9.31
C CYS A 1143 39.50 -20.15 -8.89
N MET A 1144 39.23 -21.39 -8.50
CA MET A 1144 40.25 -22.39 -8.19
C MET A 1144 40.26 -23.43 -9.33
N ALA A 1145 41.14 -23.22 -10.30
CA ALA A 1145 41.30 -24.12 -11.45
C ALA A 1145 42.46 -25.09 -11.21
N ALA A 1146 42.28 -26.35 -11.61
CA ALA A 1146 43.33 -27.38 -11.60
C ALA A 1146 44.04 -27.46 -12.96
N THR A 1147 43.36 -27.14 -14.06
CA THR A 1147 43.88 -27.22 -15.43
C THR A 1147 43.72 -25.91 -16.20
N GLU A 1148 44.47 -25.73 -17.28
CA GLU A 1148 44.30 -24.55 -18.16
C GLU A 1148 42.90 -24.51 -18.79
N ALA A 1149 42.35 -25.67 -19.17
CA ALA A 1149 41.00 -25.77 -19.72
C ALA A 1149 39.95 -25.34 -18.68
N GLY A 1150 40.08 -25.79 -17.43
CA GLY A 1150 39.21 -25.35 -16.34
C GLY A 1150 39.37 -23.87 -16.02
N ALA A 1151 40.59 -23.33 -16.04
CA ALA A 1151 40.84 -21.90 -15.87
C ALA A 1151 40.14 -21.08 -16.97
N GLN A 1152 40.18 -21.53 -18.23
CA GLN A 1152 39.44 -20.90 -19.33
C GLN A 1152 37.93 -21.00 -19.16
N ALA A 1153 37.41 -22.15 -18.70
CA ALA A 1153 35.98 -22.34 -18.45
C ALA A 1153 35.46 -21.43 -17.33
N GLN A 1154 36.19 -21.35 -16.21
CA GLN A 1154 35.90 -20.46 -15.08
C GLN A 1154 35.97 -18.98 -15.49
N LEU A 1155 37.01 -18.60 -16.25
CA LEU A 1155 37.15 -17.25 -16.80
C LEU A 1155 36.00 -16.90 -17.76
N ALA A 1156 35.61 -17.83 -18.63
CA ALA A 1156 34.56 -17.61 -19.61
C ALA A 1156 33.21 -17.35 -18.95
N VAL A 1157 32.80 -18.18 -17.98
CA VAL A 1157 31.50 -18.02 -17.30
C VAL A 1157 31.45 -16.76 -16.43
N ALA A 1158 32.55 -16.44 -15.71
CA ALA A 1158 32.62 -15.25 -14.87
C ALA A 1158 32.56 -13.97 -15.72
N ARG A 1159 33.23 -13.96 -16.89
CA ARG A 1159 33.14 -12.84 -17.84
C ARG A 1159 31.78 -12.75 -18.53
N ALA A 1160 31.18 -13.87 -18.90
CA ALA A 1160 29.83 -13.90 -19.48
C ALA A 1160 28.76 -13.36 -18.52
N SER A 1161 29.01 -13.44 -17.21
CA SER A 1161 28.17 -12.87 -16.16
C SER A 1161 28.61 -11.46 -15.73
N GLY A 1162 29.63 -10.87 -16.37
CA GLY A 1162 30.13 -9.52 -16.11
C GLY A 1162 30.93 -9.37 -14.81
N ASN A 1163 31.31 -10.47 -14.17
CA ASN A 1163 32.02 -10.47 -12.89
C ASN A 1163 33.52 -10.23 -13.04
N ARG A 1164 34.13 -9.72 -11.96
CA ARG A 1164 35.59 -9.72 -11.79
C ARG A 1164 36.04 -11.13 -11.42
N VAL A 1165 37.24 -11.51 -11.85
CA VAL A 1165 37.80 -12.83 -11.58
C VAL A 1165 38.95 -12.71 -10.59
N LEU A 1166 38.92 -13.52 -9.55
CA LEU A 1166 40.01 -13.68 -8.59
C LEU A 1166 40.49 -15.13 -8.67
N PHE A 1167 41.62 -15.37 -9.31
CA PHE A 1167 42.18 -16.72 -9.38
C PHE A 1167 43.05 -17.03 -8.16
N VAL A 1168 42.94 -18.26 -7.65
CA VAL A 1168 43.97 -18.80 -6.76
C VAL A 1168 45.27 -18.99 -7.56
N ASP A 1169 46.37 -18.45 -7.05
CA ASP A 1169 47.62 -18.35 -7.79
C ASP A 1169 48.28 -19.72 -8.01
N ASN A 1170 48.21 -20.20 -9.25
CA ASN A 1170 48.90 -21.40 -9.74
C ASN A 1170 49.27 -21.26 -11.22
N ALA A 1171 49.94 -22.27 -11.80
CA ALA A 1171 50.41 -22.23 -13.18
C ALA A 1171 49.26 -22.05 -14.21
N ALA A 1172 48.15 -22.77 -14.04
CA ALA A 1172 46.99 -22.69 -14.93
C ALA A 1172 46.32 -21.29 -14.88
N ALA A 1173 46.16 -20.75 -13.68
CA ALA A 1173 45.64 -19.40 -13.46
C ALA A 1173 46.52 -18.31 -14.09
N ARG A 1174 47.85 -18.40 -13.92
CA ARG A 1174 48.80 -17.47 -14.56
C ARG A 1174 48.73 -17.58 -16.08
N GLY A 1175 48.68 -18.79 -16.63
CA GLY A 1175 48.52 -19.01 -18.07
C GLY A 1175 47.25 -18.38 -18.63
N ALA A 1176 46.10 -18.61 -17.97
CA ALA A 1176 44.83 -18.04 -18.39
C ALA A 1176 44.80 -16.50 -18.31
N ARG A 1177 45.39 -15.92 -17.27
CA ARG A 1177 45.47 -14.45 -17.10
C ARG A 1177 46.44 -13.80 -18.08
N ASP A 1178 47.63 -14.38 -18.25
CA ASP A 1178 48.68 -13.78 -19.05
C ASP A 1178 48.41 -13.92 -20.56
N GLY A 1179 47.53 -14.86 -20.95
CA GLY A 1179 46.94 -14.96 -22.28
C GLY A 1179 45.93 -13.87 -22.64
N LEU A 1180 45.52 -13.02 -21.69
CA LEU A 1180 44.61 -11.89 -21.93
C LEU A 1180 45.35 -10.62 -22.35
N ASP A 1181 44.70 -9.80 -23.19
CA ASP A 1181 45.12 -8.43 -23.48
C ASP A 1181 45.06 -7.53 -22.22
N ALA A 1182 45.71 -6.37 -22.28
CA ALA A 1182 45.86 -5.48 -21.12
C ALA A 1182 44.50 -5.01 -20.54
N GLY A 1183 43.50 -4.76 -21.39
CA GLY A 1183 42.17 -4.31 -20.97
C GLY A 1183 41.38 -5.41 -20.26
N ARG A 1184 41.42 -6.65 -20.77
CA ARG A 1184 40.76 -7.81 -20.17
C ARG A 1184 41.46 -8.29 -18.91
N ARG A 1185 42.79 -8.11 -18.83
CA ARG A 1185 43.59 -8.47 -17.65
C ARG A 1185 43.27 -7.59 -16.44
N ALA A 1186 42.82 -6.35 -16.62
CA ALA A 1186 42.48 -5.44 -15.52
C ALA A 1186 41.38 -5.97 -14.58
N ASN A 1187 40.51 -6.85 -15.08
CA ASN A 1187 39.42 -7.46 -14.31
C ASN A 1187 39.75 -8.87 -13.78
N VAL A 1188 41.02 -9.29 -13.86
CA VAL A 1188 41.51 -10.60 -13.41
C VAL A 1188 42.68 -10.42 -12.45
N ALA A 1189 42.46 -10.75 -11.18
CA ALA A 1189 43.47 -10.71 -10.12
C ALA A 1189 43.93 -12.12 -9.71
N LEU A 1190 45.07 -12.21 -9.05
CA LEU A 1190 45.57 -13.43 -8.40
C LEU A 1190 45.57 -13.23 -6.89
N VAL A 1191 45.24 -14.28 -6.14
CA VAL A 1191 45.37 -14.35 -4.68
C VAL A 1191 46.22 -15.56 -4.30
N ALA A 1192 47.12 -15.40 -3.33
CA ALA A 1192 47.85 -16.53 -2.79
C ALA A 1192 46.90 -17.45 -2.01
N ASP A 1193 47.11 -18.76 -2.07
CA ASP A 1193 46.25 -19.74 -1.36
C ASP A 1193 46.19 -19.50 0.16
N ALA A 1194 47.25 -18.93 0.75
CA ALA A 1194 47.32 -18.57 2.16
C ALA A 1194 46.48 -17.34 2.55
N ASP A 1195 46.10 -16.51 1.59
CA ASP A 1195 45.31 -15.28 1.79
C ASP A 1195 43.84 -15.45 1.37
N LEU A 1196 43.45 -16.68 1.01
CA LEU A 1196 42.15 -16.99 0.41
C LEU A 1196 40.99 -16.68 1.38
N GLU A 1197 41.18 -16.96 2.66
CA GLU A 1197 40.17 -16.74 3.70
C GLU A 1197 39.88 -15.25 3.93
N GLN A 1198 40.84 -14.35 3.70
CA GLN A 1198 40.70 -12.91 3.88
C GLN A 1198 40.28 -12.17 2.60
N ALA A 1199 40.34 -12.85 1.45
CA ALA A 1199 40.00 -12.24 0.16
C ALA A 1199 38.50 -11.92 0.03
N ASP A 1200 38.18 -10.84 -0.67
CA ASP A 1200 36.79 -10.41 -0.92
C ASP A 1200 36.24 -11.02 -2.23
N PHE A 1201 35.23 -11.89 -2.09
CA PHE A 1201 34.52 -12.50 -3.21
C PHE A 1201 33.11 -12.95 -2.80
N GLN A 1202 32.21 -12.99 -3.79
CA GLN A 1202 30.77 -13.21 -3.59
C GLN A 1202 30.27 -14.55 -4.17
N ALA A 1203 31.11 -15.26 -4.92
CA ALA A 1203 30.86 -16.61 -5.41
C ALA A 1203 32.20 -17.34 -5.65
N ALA A 1204 32.19 -18.67 -5.65
CA ALA A 1204 33.38 -19.48 -5.90
C ALA A 1204 33.13 -20.58 -6.94
N LEU A 1205 34.09 -20.76 -7.85
CA LEU A 1205 34.17 -21.83 -8.83
C LEU A 1205 35.38 -22.71 -8.52
N PHE A 1206 35.18 -24.02 -8.51
CA PHE A 1206 36.18 -25.01 -8.18
C PHE A 1206 36.28 -26.09 -9.26
N GLU A 1207 37.50 -26.46 -9.62
CA GLU A 1207 37.82 -27.63 -10.41
C GLU A 1207 38.66 -28.62 -9.60
N GLY A 1208 38.21 -29.87 -9.48
CA GLY A 1208 38.95 -30.93 -8.79
C GLY A 1208 38.08 -32.15 -8.48
N ASP A 1209 38.63 -33.14 -7.77
CA ASP A 1209 37.86 -34.27 -7.28
C ASP A 1209 36.98 -33.91 -6.06
N GLY A 1210 36.14 -34.86 -5.64
CA GLY A 1210 35.19 -34.65 -4.55
C GLY A 1210 35.86 -34.41 -3.19
N ASP A 1211 36.97 -35.09 -2.90
CA ASP A 1211 37.69 -34.92 -1.63
C ASP A 1211 38.30 -33.51 -1.53
N ALA A 1212 38.91 -33.04 -2.62
CA ALA A 1212 39.44 -31.69 -2.71
C ALA A 1212 38.32 -30.63 -2.65
N LEU A 1213 37.17 -30.89 -3.27
CA LEU A 1213 36.00 -30.01 -3.18
C LEU A 1213 35.48 -29.92 -1.74
N LEU A 1214 35.42 -31.02 -0.99
CA LEU A 1214 35.03 -31.01 0.43
C LEU A 1214 36.01 -30.21 1.29
N VAL A 1215 37.32 -30.30 1.03
CA VAL A 1215 38.32 -29.45 1.71
C VAL A 1215 38.07 -27.97 1.37
N PHE A 1216 37.85 -27.66 0.10
CA PHE A 1216 37.60 -26.29 -0.35
C PHE A 1216 36.30 -25.72 0.26
N GLN A 1217 35.20 -26.46 0.20
CA GLN A 1217 33.91 -26.03 0.77
C GLN A 1217 34.01 -25.75 2.27
N ARG A 1218 34.72 -26.60 3.04
CA ARG A 1218 34.93 -26.38 4.47
C ARG A 1218 35.72 -25.09 4.73
N ARG A 1219 36.76 -24.81 3.96
CA ARG A 1219 37.51 -23.54 4.04
C ARG A 1219 36.61 -22.34 3.76
N ILE A 1220 35.79 -22.41 2.70
CA ILE A 1220 34.88 -21.33 2.33
C ILE A 1220 33.77 -21.12 3.37
N ALA A 1221 33.15 -22.19 3.88
CA ALA A 1221 32.07 -22.13 4.87
C ALA A 1221 32.57 -21.69 6.26
N ALA A 1222 33.86 -21.85 6.55
CA ALA A 1222 34.48 -21.37 7.79
C ALA A 1222 34.70 -19.85 7.82
N ARG A 1223 34.63 -19.16 6.67
CA ARG A 1223 34.81 -17.71 6.59
C ARG A 1223 33.77 -16.96 7.41
N ASP A 1224 34.18 -15.80 7.91
CA ASP A 1224 33.28 -14.80 8.45
C ASP A 1224 32.58 -14.00 7.34
N GLY A 1225 31.40 -13.46 7.66
CA GLY A 1225 30.61 -12.68 6.72
C GLY A 1225 29.55 -13.51 5.98
N ALA A 1226 29.33 -13.15 4.71
CA ALA A 1226 28.30 -13.71 3.85
C ALA A 1226 28.54 -15.19 3.51
N ILE A 1227 27.46 -15.95 3.33
CA ILE A 1227 27.54 -17.33 2.83
C ILE A 1227 27.86 -17.28 1.34
N VAL A 1228 29.04 -17.79 0.97
CA VAL A 1228 29.48 -17.79 -0.43
C VAL A 1228 29.01 -19.07 -1.14
N PRO A 1229 28.23 -18.96 -2.23
CA PRO A 1229 27.84 -20.12 -3.03
C PRO A 1229 29.06 -20.69 -3.77
N VAL A 1230 29.25 -22.01 -3.67
CA VAL A 1230 30.30 -22.77 -4.36
C VAL A 1230 29.69 -23.56 -5.51
N GLN A 1231 30.35 -23.54 -6.67
CA GLN A 1231 30.12 -24.47 -7.77
C GLN A 1231 31.39 -25.29 -7.99
N GLY A 1232 31.29 -26.61 -7.88
CA GLY A 1232 32.41 -27.53 -8.15
C GLY A 1232 32.11 -28.39 -9.36
N LEU A 1233 33.11 -28.59 -10.23
CA LEU A 1233 33.08 -29.57 -11.31
C LEU A 1233 34.37 -30.37 -11.31
N THR A 1234 34.30 -31.65 -11.69
CA THR A 1234 35.51 -32.45 -11.89
C THR A 1234 36.19 -32.08 -13.20
N THR A 1235 37.51 -32.29 -13.28
CA THR A 1235 38.25 -32.10 -14.54
C THR A 1235 37.69 -32.98 -15.66
N GLU A 1236 37.20 -34.19 -15.32
CA GLU A 1236 36.55 -35.08 -16.28
C GLU A 1236 35.22 -34.51 -16.77
N ALA A 1237 34.36 -34.02 -15.87
CA ALA A 1237 33.06 -33.41 -16.23
C ALA A 1237 33.25 -32.21 -17.17
N LEU A 1238 34.22 -31.34 -16.87
CA LEU A 1238 34.60 -30.24 -17.76
C LEU A 1238 35.07 -30.74 -19.14
N GLY A 1239 35.86 -31.82 -19.18
CA GLY A 1239 36.30 -32.47 -20.42
C GLY A 1239 35.15 -33.09 -21.23
N GLN A 1240 34.10 -33.56 -20.56
CA GLN A 1240 32.87 -34.07 -21.17
C GLN A 1240 31.90 -32.93 -21.59
N GLY A 1241 32.28 -31.67 -21.35
CA GLY A 1241 31.54 -30.50 -21.79
C GLY A 1241 30.50 -29.98 -20.81
N GLU A 1242 30.54 -30.40 -19.53
CA GLU A 1242 29.80 -29.74 -18.46
C GLU A 1242 30.28 -28.29 -18.26
N GLN A 1243 29.39 -27.45 -17.73
CA GLN A 1243 29.65 -26.02 -17.60
C GLN A 1243 29.15 -25.51 -16.26
N TYR A 1244 29.91 -24.60 -15.65
CA TYR A 1244 29.45 -23.82 -14.51
C TYR A 1244 28.21 -23.01 -14.88
N VAL A 1245 27.32 -22.79 -13.92
CA VAL A 1245 26.05 -22.16 -14.22
C VAL A 1245 26.09 -20.65 -14.00
N GLN A 1246 25.74 -19.92 -15.06
CA GLN A 1246 25.89 -18.47 -15.17
C GLN A 1246 24.98 -17.68 -14.24
N ASP A 1247 23.72 -18.09 -14.09
CA ASP A 1247 22.72 -17.39 -13.26
C ASP A 1247 23.10 -17.34 -11.77
N ARG A 1248 23.80 -18.37 -11.29
CA ARG A 1248 24.36 -18.43 -9.92
C ARG A 1248 25.49 -17.41 -9.68
N LEU A 1249 25.97 -16.73 -10.74
CA LEU A 1249 26.97 -15.66 -10.67
C LEU A 1249 26.35 -14.27 -10.89
N LEU A 1250 25.02 -14.16 -10.88
CA LEU A 1250 24.30 -12.89 -10.99
C LEU A 1250 23.69 -12.50 -9.65
N ALA A 1251 23.50 -11.20 -9.47
CA ALA A 1251 22.71 -10.59 -8.41
C ALA A 1251 21.40 -10.08 -8.99
N GLU A 1252 20.30 -10.34 -8.27
CA GLU A 1252 18.97 -9.87 -8.65
C GLU A 1252 18.65 -8.58 -7.87
N ARG A 1253 18.13 -7.55 -8.54
CA ARG A 1253 17.65 -6.31 -7.90
C ARG A 1253 16.20 -6.06 -8.24
N SER A 1254 15.39 -5.76 -7.24
CA SER A 1254 14.04 -5.23 -7.43
C SER A 1254 14.00 -3.76 -7.05
N ILE A 1255 13.47 -2.92 -7.92
CA ILE A 1255 13.27 -1.49 -7.69
C ILE A 1255 11.79 -1.17 -7.86
N SER A 1256 11.16 -0.68 -6.80
CA SER A 1256 9.76 -0.27 -6.78
C SER A 1256 9.64 1.24 -6.54
N VAL A 1257 9.10 1.96 -7.51
CA VAL A 1257 8.96 3.41 -7.47
C VAL A 1257 7.49 3.78 -7.36
N ASN A 1258 7.11 4.54 -6.33
CA ASN A 1258 5.79 5.15 -6.25
C ASN A 1258 5.72 6.35 -7.20
N THR A 1259 5.14 6.15 -8.38
CA THR A 1259 5.00 7.21 -9.40
C THR A 1259 3.86 8.18 -9.09
N ALA A 1260 3.04 7.89 -8.07
CA ALA A 1260 1.98 8.76 -7.59
C ALA A 1260 2.38 9.63 -6.37
N ALA A 1261 3.63 9.56 -5.92
CA ALA A 1261 4.10 10.26 -4.70
C ALA A 1261 3.93 11.79 -4.75
N ALA A 1262 3.87 12.39 -5.95
CA ALA A 1262 3.63 13.81 -6.12
C ALA A 1262 2.17 14.25 -5.80
N GLY A 1263 1.26 13.33 -5.51
CA GLY A 1263 -0.15 13.63 -5.21
C GLY A 1263 -1.13 13.24 -6.31
N GLY A 1264 -0.67 12.48 -7.31
CA GLY A 1264 -1.52 11.75 -8.25
C GLY A 1264 -0.77 11.15 -9.43
N ASN A 1265 -1.50 10.52 -10.36
CA ASN A 1265 -0.93 9.62 -11.37
C ASN A 1265 -1.06 10.15 -12.80
N ALA A 1266 0.07 10.56 -13.40
CA ALA A 1266 0.15 11.09 -14.75
C ALA A 1266 -0.39 10.15 -15.84
N ASN A 1267 -0.15 8.83 -15.75
CA ASN A 1267 -0.65 7.88 -16.75
C ASN A 1267 -2.18 7.84 -16.75
N LEU A 1268 -2.77 7.88 -15.55
CA LEU A 1268 -4.21 7.89 -15.36
C LEU A 1268 -4.87 9.20 -15.80
N MET A 1269 -4.16 10.33 -15.85
CA MET A 1269 -4.70 11.60 -16.39
C MET A 1269 -5.06 11.53 -17.89
N THR A 1270 -4.50 10.56 -18.62
CA THR A 1270 -4.78 10.33 -20.04
C THR A 1270 -5.93 9.35 -20.28
N ILE A 1271 -6.46 8.75 -19.21
CA ILE A 1271 -7.52 7.75 -19.23
C ILE A 1271 -8.80 8.40 -18.69
N GLY A 1272 -9.94 8.19 -19.35
CA GLY A 1272 -11.24 8.62 -18.84
C GLY A 1272 -12.42 8.08 -19.61
#